data_AF-A0AAD4BN58-F1
#
_entry.id   AF-A0AAD4BN58-F1
#
_cell.length_a   1.000
_cell.length_b   1.000
_cell.length_c   1.000
_cell.angle_alpha   90.00
_cell.angle_beta   90.00
_cell.angle_gamma   90.00
#
_symmetry.space_group_name_H-M   'P 1'
#
loop_
_entity.id
_entity.type
_entity.pdbx_description
1 polymer ?
#
loop_
_entity_poly.entity_id
_entity_poly.type
_entity_poly.pdbx_seq_one_letter_code
_entity_poly.pdbx_strand_id
1 'polypeptide(L)'
;MDPPIGALVEITTGKGIVRFCGTTSFAPGKWVGIELFEPKGKNDGSIQAIAYFTCKPLYGVFIRPSQVKILAAEPEQPPVNRAPRPSVSHQRTSSTGLVRPNPLRSGATSATSSSRSSSPAKPTPSGTSLLSPPGRSSPHISRLAPPSSPVKRIPSLTLQPRKSFPRQSTIDNVPPSPSQPATRMTAPSVSQPIIVPSSRTTLLSPSAPLTSSPRPQLQPLQQSPVPEPASLLPPAQITISSSLTGASLTNKSGHVRAVSITREPSSPIATRTVEDVELQESRARIRVMEAKRGDDVRHIRELEARLSEAESFVALRPKLQAKLNQLQTELIATRRELADAQQLAQLSDNRGIDAQDQLEMAMLDKEVAEEKAELAQAELEEVREKLAQMEVELQVLKDGGATGEEGEVNAKSPLAYIQLEKQNERLKEALIRLRDMSQQSEQEQRRRIAEMEKDITSIDDLQGQYETTLIKLSNAETQIDDLKAQLDDALGAEEMLVQLTERNLMLGEKIEEMRITIEDLEALKELNDELEENHIETEKALQEEIDSKDIHIREHLQKISTLEDACQDLENTITQFRELVLQLQSELDNLRTQTQTAQHESATAASQTAAMMSLNLKLQSTAAKNQAKTVELEVRKLEAKECKEVLGIVQPYLPQVYVESDSDATSCYLLFQRMGLKIDLINVVVGQAHGLPESLNGDVSDTVVGICEMRGRAAGLAILCKRFAAILRRCDPTSFLNIGRIYPEIAPMEKRIDMHIELLRRDEFREMEFVSDIVKLQAQFDHLAETYFSGFDQDLGERELGYAFSFDHDLEIFAASIGLTKTSVAAILRDDDVVLDMGGYDPELELFEPLQKLLDQCKSAKVLSKKLTKRLEDVIQDSTALKAHLVGQLKSLSNAVPELVNFGISLAQQVIPHLSDARSAKSSFQLATVLSFAKQTAMSTVAKDLRPGVSCWEAVGEAIAQLAGECSKLLPIALEPENVIKITGTPPWIVRIDEIRASTAVNVEAERKAAQLQDEIQSLVRSLKSRDQTNQESAVKIELMERRMEASKRQSDTITELEVELSKARKQERAYEEAMEQLQADLDALEQDNAKLKTMAAPERQASSNQPAESDNAPIEGSVETSHLLEQIEALRGTVRFLRTENSYLKGQDLLKEIQALPPLPEPVRLPPTPPLDPSTLSDSEESDSDLPVSPPLTIRSLATETKMLYRDVIKFSSSPRVVDLSALHAKRAEGESKGKTTRGWMRRKDLPAQQVMERKMEAERLSRRVKGLMDRASVL
;
A
#
# COMPACT_ATOMS: atom_id res chain seq x y z
N MET A 1 63.58 21.42 -6.88
CA MET A 1 63.84 21.17 -5.44
C MET A 1 63.17 19.87 -5.07
N ASP A 2 63.85 19.01 -4.31
CA ASP A 2 63.17 17.87 -3.67
C ASP A 2 62.38 18.42 -2.46
N PRO A 3 61.17 17.93 -2.18
CA PRO A 3 60.36 18.43 -1.07
C PRO A 3 60.92 17.88 0.27
N PRO A 4 61.11 18.73 1.30
CA PRO A 4 61.60 18.26 2.59
C PRO A 4 60.56 17.38 3.30
N ILE A 5 61.04 16.40 4.07
CA ILE A 5 60.16 15.55 4.90
C ILE A 5 59.52 16.43 5.97
N GLY A 6 58.20 16.30 6.15
CA GLY A 6 57.36 17.21 6.94
C GLY A 6 56.66 18.31 6.12
N ALA A 7 57.05 18.55 4.87
CA ALA A 7 56.41 19.58 4.04
C ALA A 7 54.93 19.26 3.74
N LEU A 8 54.09 20.30 3.77
CA LEU A 8 52.72 20.25 3.30
C LEU A 8 52.70 20.33 1.76
N VAL A 9 52.10 19.34 1.10
CA VAL A 9 52.14 19.19 -0.35
C VAL A 9 50.77 18.91 -0.97
N GLU A 10 50.60 19.36 -2.20
CA GLU A 10 49.43 19.18 -3.04
C GLU A 10 49.81 18.31 -4.25
N ILE A 11 49.01 17.28 -4.50
CA ILE A 11 49.19 16.31 -5.58
C ILE A 11 47.84 16.05 -6.26
N THR A 12 47.83 15.43 -7.45
CA THR A 12 46.59 15.23 -8.23
C THR A 12 45.50 14.42 -7.54
N THR A 13 45.82 13.68 -6.47
CA THR A 13 44.87 12.89 -5.67
C THR A 13 44.46 13.53 -4.34
N GLY A 14 45.05 14.67 -3.95
CA GLY A 14 44.72 15.35 -2.69
C GLY A 14 45.88 16.15 -2.08
N LYS A 15 45.69 16.58 -0.82
CA LYS A 15 46.72 17.23 0.02
C LYS A 15 47.23 16.26 1.09
N GLY A 16 48.49 16.42 1.46
CA GLY A 16 49.14 15.57 2.44
C GLY A 16 50.48 16.11 2.95
N ILE A 17 51.16 15.29 3.74
CA ILE A 17 52.49 15.57 4.32
C ILE A 17 53.50 14.60 3.72
N VAL A 18 54.67 15.10 3.32
CA VAL A 18 55.79 14.24 2.88
C VAL A 18 56.33 13.48 4.08
N ARG A 19 56.20 12.14 4.07
CA ARG A 19 56.75 11.24 5.10
C ARG A 19 58.05 10.56 4.67
N PHE A 20 58.29 10.44 3.37
CA PHE A 20 59.49 9.82 2.80
C PHE A 20 59.96 10.57 1.55
N CYS A 21 61.27 10.71 1.35
CA CYS A 21 61.84 11.17 0.09
C CYS A 21 63.19 10.48 -0.14
N GLY A 22 63.27 9.57 -1.12
CA GLY A 22 64.44 8.73 -1.33
C GLY A 22 64.28 7.71 -2.45
N THR A 23 65.26 6.81 -2.60
CA THR A 23 65.18 5.66 -3.51
C THR A 23 64.37 4.53 -2.90
N THR A 24 63.58 3.81 -3.70
CA THR A 24 62.76 2.68 -3.23
C THR A 24 63.19 1.36 -3.88
N SER A 25 62.88 0.23 -3.24
CA SER A 25 63.19 -1.11 -3.78
C SER A 25 62.30 -1.48 -4.98
N PHE A 26 61.06 -1.00 -5.00
CA PHE A 26 60.07 -1.38 -6.02
C PHE A 26 60.31 -0.73 -7.39
N ALA A 27 61.00 0.41 -7.47
CA ALA A 27 61.32 1.07 -8.74
C ALA A 27 62.49 2.07 -8.62
N PRO A 28 63.46 2.07 -9.55
CA PRO A 28 64.67 2.90 -9.45
C PRO A 28 64.40 4.41 -9.53
N GLY A 29 65.36 5.20 -9.01
CA GLY A 29 65.30 6.67 -8.92
C GLY A 29 64.59 7.17 -7.67
N LYS A 30 64.54 8.50 -7.48
CA LYS A 30 63.88 9.12 -6.31
C LYS A 30 62.36 9.03 -6.40
N TRP A 31 61.73 8.83 -5.25
CA TRP A 31 60.30 8.85 -5.00
C TRP A 31 60.00 9.65 -3.74
N VAL A 32 58.82 10.27 -3.69
CA VAL A 32 58.28 10.97 -2.54
C VAL A 32 57.07 10.19 -2.03
N GLY A 33 57.16 9.71 -0.80
CA GLY A 33 56.09 9.06 -0.06
C GLY A 33 55.32 10.09 0.76
N ILE A 34 54.01 10.16 0.53
CA ILE A 34 53.11 11.18 1.08
C ILE A 34 51.99 10.48 1.84
N GLU A 35 51.73 10.94 3.06
CA GLU A 35 50.50 10.64 3.80
C GLU A 35 49.47 11.72 3.46
N LEU A 36 48.39 11.34 2.79
CA LEU A 36 47.25 12.22 2.52
C LEU A 36 46.43 12.45 3.80
N PHE A 37 45.65 13.53 3.83
CA PHE A 37 44.65 13.75 4.89
C PHE A 37 43.32 13.02 4.66
N GLU A 38 43.11 12.50 3.45
CA GLU A 38 41.89 11.81 3.01
C GLU A 38 42.21 10.38 2.54
N PRO A 39 41.27 9.41 2.62
CA PRO A 39 41.46 8.02 2.22
C PRO A 39 41.48 7.81 0.68
N LYS A 40 42.33 8.58 -0.02
CA LYS A 40 42.53 8.58 -1.49
C LYS A 40 43.91 8.04 -1.91
N GLY A 41 44.61 7.42 -0.97
CA GLY A 41 45.90 6.78 -1.17
C GLY A 41 45.79 5.37 -1.76
N LYS A 42 46.95 4.77 -2.02
CA LYS A 42 47.09 3.44 -2.64
C LYS A 42 47.74 2.40 -1.73
N ASN A 43 48.20 2.79 -0.55
CA ASN A 43 48.82 1.93 0.46
C ASN A 43 48.68 2.53 1.87
N ASP A 44 49.31 1.88 2.84
CA ASP A 44 49.47 2.25 4.25
C ASP A 44 50.86 2.86 4.56
N GLY A 45 51.66 3.17 3.53
CA GLY A 45 53.08 3.54 3.64
C GLY A 45 54.05 2.38 3.35
N SER A 46 53.53 1.17 3.13
CA SER A 46 54.28 0.01 2.62
C SER A 46 53.99 -0.30 1.15
N ILE A 47 54.98 -0.88 0.46
CA ILE A 47 54.83 -1.48 -0.87
C ILE A 47 55.62 -2.79 -0.89
N GLN A 48 55.00 -3.87 -1.37
CA GLN A 48 55.60 -5.22 -1.44
C GLN A 48 56.19 -5.67 -0.09
N ALA A 49 55.41 -5.53 0.99
CA ALA A 49 55.78 -5.81 2.38
C ALA A 49 56.98 -5.00 2.95
N ILE A 50 57.52 -4.03 2.21
CA ILE A 50 58.55 -3.10 2.68
C ILE A 50 57.89 -1.78 3.07
N ALA A 51 57.92 -1.46 4.37
CA ALA A 51 57.41 -0.20 4.92
C ALA A 51 58.47 0.91 4.82
N TYR A 52 58.08 2.07 4.29
CA TYR A 52 58.93 3.26 4.18
C TYR A 52 58.51 4.37 5.15
N PHE A 53 57.21 4.42 5.42
CA PHE A 53 56.56 5.20 6.46
C PHE A 53 55.31 4.44 6.92
N THR A 54 54.58 4.97 7.90
CA THR A 54 53.34 4.37 8.40
C THR A 54 52.24 5.41 8.39
N CYS A 55 51.09 5.05 7.83
CA CYS A 55 49.85 5.81 7.86
C CYS A 55 48.66 4.83 7.87
N LYS A 56 47.43 5.34 7.88
CA LYS A 56 46.24 4.48 7.79
C LYS A 56 46.15 3.80 6.40
N PRO A 57 45.54 2.60 6.28
CA PRO A 57 45.29 1.98 4.99
C PRO A 57 44.52 2.92 4.04
N LEU A 58 44.99 3.04 2.80
CA LEU A 58 44.51 3.99 1.79
C LEU A 58 44.81 5.48 2.08
N TYR A 59 45.83 5.82 2.88
CA TYR A 59 46.30 7.21 3.04
C TYR A 59 47.70 7.44 2.42
N GLY A 60 48.47 6.38 2.14
CA GLY A 60 49.83 6.46 1.59
C GLY A 60 49.86 6.51 0.05
N VAL A 61 50.71 7.38 -0.51
CA VAL A 61 50.97 7.50 -1.95
C VAL A 61 52.47 7.66 -2.21
N PHE A 62 53.00 7.03 -3.27
CA PHE A 62 54.34 7.31 -3.81
C PHE A 62 54.23 7.91 -5.20
N ILE A 63 54.93 9.02 -5.44
CA ILE A 63 55.05 9.70 -6.74
C ILE A 63 56.47 10.20 -6.99
N ARG A 64 56.77 10.67 -8.21
CA ARG A 64 58.05 11.33 -8.50
C ARG A 64 58.08 12.75 -7.93
N PRO A 65 59.25 13.30 -7.52
CA PRO A 65 59.35 14.68 -7.01
C PRO A 65 58.76 15.75 -7.94
N SER A 66 58.79 15.54 -9.26
CA SER A 66 58.20 16.42 -10.28
C SER A 66 56.67 16.48 -10.29
N GLN A 67 55.99 15.60 -9.55
CA GLN A 67 54.53 15.56 -9.41
C GLN A 67 54.06 16.15 -8.07
N VAL A 68 55.00 16.70 -7.27
CA VAL A 68 54.73 17.29 -5.95
C VAL A 68 54.72 18.81 -6.04
N LYS A 69 53.62 19.45 -5.64
CA LYS A 69 53.57 20.90 -5.46
C LYS A 69 53.64 21.24 -3.98
N ILE A 70 54.71 21.90 -3.55
CA ILE A 70 54.91 22.30 -2.14
C ILE A 70 53.98 23.48 -1.83
N LEU A 71 53.23 23.40 -0.73
CA LEU A 71 52.36 24.45 -0.22
C LEU A 71 52.97 25.18 1.00
N ALA A 72 53.65 24.44 1.89
CA ALA A 72 54.41 24.98 3.02
C ALA A 72 55.63 24.10 3.31
N ALA A 73 56.74 24.71 3.72
CA ALA A 73 58.08 24.09 3.65
C ALA A 73 58.92 24.20 4.94
N GLU A 74 58.30 24.48 6.09
CA GLU A 74 58.99 24.74 7.36
C GLU A 74 58.48 23.79 8.48
N PRO A 75 59.38 23.17 9.29
CA PRO A 75 58.99 22.17 10.28
C PRO A 75 59.12 22.63 11.75
N GLU A 76 58.06 22.49 12.54
CA GLU A 76 58.15 22.55 14.02
C GLU A 76 58.36 21.16 14.65
N GLN A 77 59.09 21.13 15.78
CA GLN A 77 59.40 19.89 16.52
C GLN A 77 58.69 19.86 17.88
N PRO A 78 58.00 18.76 18.25
CA PRO A 78 57.59 18.53 19.63
C PRO A 78 58.76 17.99 20.48
N PRO A 79 58.87 18.37 21.78
CA PRO A 79 59.95 17.93 22.65
C PRO A 79 59.82 16.46 23.10
N VAL A 80 60.96 15.88 23.48
CA VAL A 80 61.12 14.45 23.81
C VAL A 80 60.93 14.20 25.30
N ASN A 81 60.29 13.08 25.67
CA ASN A 81 60.75 12.34 26.85
C ASN A 81 60.50 10.81 26.78
N ARG A 82 61.16 10.07 27.67
CA ARG A 82 61.46 8.63 27.52
C ARG A 82 60.41 7.69 28.13
N ALA A 83 60.32 6.49 27.56
CA ALA A 83 59.70 5.31 28.18
C ALA A 83 60.61 4.73 29.31
N PRO A 84 60.12 3.73 30.07
CA PRO A 84 60.54 2.38 29.71
C PRO A 84 59.41 1.31 29.65
N ARG A 85 59.71 0.27 28.89
CA ARG A 85 59.07 -1.07 28.83
C ARG A 85 59.55 -1.93 30.05
N PRO A 86 58.99 -3.13 30.40
CA PRO A 86 58.63 -4.18 29.44
C PRO A 86 57.52 -5.22 29.82
N SER A 87 57.43 -6.22 28.94
CA SER A 87 56.84 -7.58 29.01
C SER A 87 57.10 -8.35 30.34
N VAL A 88 56.42 -9.47 30.66
CA VAL A 88 55.80 -10.50 29.77
C VAL A 88 54.28 -10.70 30.05
N SER A 89 53.60 -11.86 30.18
CA SER A 89 53.92 -13.29 30.44
C SER A 89 53.06 -14.26 29.58
N HIS A 90 53.06 -15.55 29.95
CA HIS A 90 52.25 -16.65 29.37
C HIS A 90 51.50 -17.42 30.49
N GLN A 91 50.55 -18.26 30.05
CA GLN A 91 50.09 -19.54 30.65
C GLN A 91 49.06 -19.59 31.82
N ARG A 92 47.96 -20.29 31.51
CA ARG A 92 47.36 -21.47 32.20
C ARG A 92 46.54 -21.36 33.51
N THR A 93 45.27 -21.78 33.34
CA THR A 93 44.50 -22.78 34.13
C THR A 93 44.01 -22.51 35.57
N SER A 94 42.70 -22.75 35.72
CA SER A 94 42.02 -23.52 36.79
C SER A 94 41.91 -23.01 38.24
N SER A 95 40.67 -22.62 38.58
CA SER A 95 39.83 -23.11 39.71
C SER A 95 40.09 -22.73 41.19
N THR A 96 38.95 -22.49 41.87
CA THR A 96 38.58 -22.75 43.30
C THR A 96 39.15 -21.92 44.47
N GLY A 97 38.22 -21.45 45.34
CA GLY A 97 38.40 -21.22 46.78
C GLY A 97 38.69 -19.77 47.19
N LEU A 98 37.86 -18.99 47.93
CA LEU A 98 37.04 -19.15 49.15
C LEU A 98 37.77 -18.97 50.51
N VAL A 99 37.66 -17.77 51.08
CA VAL A 99 37.53 -17.48 52.53
C VAL A 99 36.56 -16.28 52.62
N ARG A 100 35.32 -16.37 53.14
CA ARG A 100 34.81 -16.45 54.54
C ARG A 100 35.12 -15.21 55.42
N PRO A 101 34.28 -14.85 56.43
CA PRO A 101 33.06 -15.52 56.90
C PRO A 101 31.79 -14.64 57.04
N ASN A 102 30.64 -15.32 57.18
CA ASN A 102 29.35 -14.79 57.70
C ASN A 102 29.31 -14.99 59.25
N PRO A 103 28.33 -14.50 60.03
CA PRO A 103 27.24 -15.43 60.43
C PRO A 103 25.85 -14.88 60.88
N LEU A 104 24.80 -15.67 60.58
CA LEU A 104 23.54 -15.88 61.36
C LEU A 104 22.49 -14.72 61.41
N ARG A 105 21.18 -14.98 61.56
CA ARG A 105 20.43 -16.22 61.91
C ARG A 105 19.00 -16.27 61.32
N SER A 106 18.55 -17.45 60.87
CA SER A 106 17.15 -18.01 60.82
C SER A 106 15.94 -17.16 60.35
N GLY A 107 15.01 -17.65 59.51
CA GLY A 107 14.95 -18.92 58.75
C GLY A 107 13.51 -19.43 58.43
N ALA A 108 13.44 -20.45 57.55
CA ALA A 108 12.29 -21.36 57.24
C ALA A 108 11.27 -21.03 56.11
N THR A 109 11.11 -22.03 55.23
CA THR A 109 9.90 -22.51 54.51
C THR A 109 9.17 -21.69 53.41
N SER A 110 9.46 -22.08 52.15
CA SER A 110 8.52 -22.76 51.22
C SER A 110 7.61 -22.00 50.21
N ALA A 111 7.50 -22.63 49.02
CA ALA A 111 6.37 -22.66 48.07
C ALA A 111 6.18 -21.54 47.00
N THR A 112 6.65 -21.87 45.78
CA THR A 112 5.95 -21.79 44.46
C THR A 112 5.36 -20.49 43.88
N SER A 113 5.77 -20.26 42.62
CA SER A 113 5.00 -19.76 41.45
C SER A 113 4.51 -18.30 41.36
N SER A 114 5.23 -17.57 40.50
CA SER A 114 4.73 -16.78 39.35
C SER A 114 4.20 -15.34 39.53
N SER A 115 4.55 -14.55 38.50
CA SER A 115 4.04 -13.24 38.10
C SER A 115 4.58 -11.97 38.79
N ARG A 116 5.02 -11.04 37.93
CA ARG A 116 5.10 -9.57 38.11
C ARG A 116 5.96 -9.01 39.26
N SER A 117 7.23 -8.74 38.95
CA SER A 117 7.87 -7.46 39.28
C SER A 117 7.95 -6.62 38.00
N SER A 118 7.79 -5.29 37.95
CA SER A 118 7.96 -4.17 38.91
C SER A 118 9.41 -3.75 39.16
N SER A 119 9.85 -2.79 38.35
CA SER A 119 10.83 -1.74 38.69
C SER A 119 10.31 -0.88 39.87
N PRO A 120 11.04 0.15 40.39
CA PRO A 120 12.35 0.69 40.00
C PRO A 120 13.30 0.95 41.19
N ALA A 121 14.46 1.60 40.96
CA ALA A 121 14.79 2.90 41.61
C ALA A 121 16.23 3.42 41.34
N LYS A 122 16.31 4.64 40.77
CA LYS A 122 17.37 5.68 40.98
C LYS A 122 18.83 5.39 40.53
N PRO A 123 19.68 6.43 40.33
CA PRO A 123 19.48 7.86 40.66
C PRO A 123 19.45 8.88 39.51
N THR A 124 18.79 10.00 39.82
CA THR A 124 18.89 11.38 39.29
C THR A 124 20.31 11.98 39.47
N PRO A 125 20.73 13.13 38.86
CA PRO A 125 19.96 14.34 38.47
C PRO A 125 20.13 14.75 36.97
N SER A 126 19.41 15.73 36.38
CA SER A 126 19.24 17.18 36.65
C SER A 126 20.57 17.98 36.61
N GLY A 127 20.72 19.06 35.82
CA GLY A 127 19.81 19.64 34.82
C GLY A 127 20.36 20.93 34.16
N THR A 128 19.49 21.64 33.43
CA THR A 128 19.62 23.00 32.84
C THR A 128 20.60 23.27 31.67
N SER A 129 20.03 23.94 30.65
CA SER A 129 20.63 24.97 29.78
C SER A 129 21.68 24.62 28.71
N LEU A 130 21.16 24.31 27.52
CA LEU A 130 21.39 25.06 26.26
C LEU A 130 22.77 25.75 26.05
N LEU A 131 23.55 25.28 25.06
CA LEU A 131 23.77 26.01 23.79
C LEU A 131 24.68 25.24 22.81
N SER A 132 24.20 25.10 21.58
CA SER A 132 24.94 24.69 20.36
C SER A 132 24.79 25.82 19.31
N PRO A 133 25.44 25.81 18.12
CA PRO A 133 26.35 24.81 17.55
C PRO A 133 27.70 25.37 17.03
N PRO A 134 28.63 24.48 16.67
CA PRO A 134 29.04 24.39 15.25
C PRO A 134 29.02 22.93 14.72
N GLY A 135 29.06 22.63 13.43
CA GLY A 135 29.12 23.49 12.24
C GLY A 135 30.40 23.26 11.42
N ARG A 136 30.24 22.82 10.14
CA ARG A 136 31.29 22.49 9.12
C ARG A 136 31.89 21.07 9.25
N SER A 137 32.19 20.32 8.17
CA SER A 137 31.94 20.54 6.72
C SER A 137 32.27 19.31 5.83
N SER A 138 31.52 19.13 4.73
CA SER A 138 31.99 18.55 3.43
C SER A 138 32.43 17.06 3.38
N PRO A 139 32.78 16.46 2.21
CA PRO A 139 32.32 16.68 0.82
C PRO A 139 32.07 15.41 -0.07
N HIS A 140 31.44 15.61 -1.24
CA HIS A 140 31.67 14.95 -2.55
C HIS A 140 31.56 13.42 -2.83
N ILE A 141 30.48 13.07 -3.55
CA ILE A 141 30.43 12.33 -4.86
C ILE A 141 31.14 10.97 -5.06
N SER A 142 30.34 9.93 -5.34
CA SER A 142 30.37 9.02 -6.53
C SER A 142 29.22 7.99 -6.39
N ARG A 143 28.52 7.47 -7.41
CA ARG A 143 28.92 7.16 -8.80
C ARG A 143 28.12 7.85 -9.94
N LEU A 144 27.47 7.11 -10.84
CA LEU A 144 27.47 7.38 -12.30
C LEU A 144 26.28 6.74 -13.08
N ALA A 145 25.97 7.31 -14.26
CA ALA A 145 25.39 6.67 -15.48
C ALA A 145 23.86 6.35 -15.49
N PRO A 146 23.18 6.19 -16.66
CA PRO A 146 23.64 6.04 -18.07
C PRO A 146 23.77 7.38 -18.85
N PRO A 147 24.38 7.40 -20.06
CA PRO A 147 23.61 7.21 -21.32
C PRO A 147 24.36 6.40 -22.41
N SER A 148 23.98 6.56 -23.69
CA SER A 148 24.19 5.60 -24.80
C SER A 148 25.27 5.94 -25.87
N SER A 149 25.44 5.00 -26.81
CA SER A 149 26.34 4.87 -27.99
C SER A 149 26.14 5.94 -29.10
N PRO A 150 26.82 5.92 -30.29
CA PRO A 150 27.89 5.03 -30.82
C PRO A 150 29.01 5.65 -31.74
N VAL A 151 30.00 4.80 -32.16
CA VAL A 151 30.51 4.61 -33.56
C VAL A 151 31.82 5.28 -34.15
N LYS A 152 32.76 4.38 -34.58
CA LYS A 152 33.72 4.36 -35.74
C LYS A 152 35.17 4.96 -35.74
N ARG A 153 36.13 4.02 -36.00
CA ARG A 153 37.39 4.04 -36.83
C ARG A 153 38.68 4.67 -36.25
N ILE A 154 39.74 3.88 -35.93
CA ILE A 154 40.85 3.34 -36.79
C ILE A 154 41.86 4.43 -37.23
N PRO A 155 43.22 4.29 -37.13
CA PRO A 155 44.01 3.05 -37.28
C PRO A 155 45.13 2.72 -36.23
N SER A 156 45.81 1.60 -36.52
CA SER A 156 46.89 0.84 -35.84
C SER A 156 48.26 1.50 -35.59
N LEU A 157 49.03 0.96 -34.61
CA LEU A 157 50.52 0.81 -34.47
C LEU A 157 50.84 0.29 -33.03
N THR A 158 51.83 -0.54 -32.64
CA THR A 158 52.62 -1.63 -33.30
C THR A 158 53.43 -2.47 -32.26
N LEU A 159 53.79 -3.71 -32.63
CA LEU A 159 54.98 -4.52 -32.23
C LEU A 159 55.15 -5.18 -30.81
N GLN A 160 55.53 -6.45 -30.90
CA GLN A 160 55.97 -7.50 -29.95
C GLN A 160 57.52 -7.46 -29.65
N PRO A 161 58.23 -8.49 -29.09
CA PRO A 161 57.97 -9.50 -28.01
C PRO A 161 59.19 -9.80 -27.06
N ARG A 162 59.00 -10.66 -26.03
CA ARG A 162 59.88 -11.78 -25.50
C ARG A 162 59.36 -12.25 -24.10
N LYS A 163 59.21 -13.55 -23.74
CA LYS A 163 60.16 -14.70 -23.53
C LYS A 163 61.12 -14.53 -22.31
N SER A 164 61.35 -15.48 -21.38
CA SER A 164 60.85 -16.88 -21.20
C SER A 164 61.40 -17.65 -19.96
N PHE A 165 60.59 -18.54 -19.33
CA PHE A 165 60.95 -19.88 -18.70
C PHE A 165 61.92 -20.00 -17.48
N PRO A 166 62.07 -21.17 -16.76
CA PRO A 166 61.22 -22.41 -16.59
C PRO A 166 61.20 -23.08 -15.14
N ARG A 167 60.57 -24.30 -15.03
CA ARG A 167 60.67 -25.37 -13.95
C ARG A 167 59.93 -25.09 -12.62
N GLN A 168 59.33 -26.03 -11.83
CA GLN A 168 59.09 -27.52 -11.78
C GLN A 168 58.13 -27.80 -10.55
N SER A 169 57.66 -28.98 -10.06
CA SER A 169 57.27 -30.39 -10.47
C SER A 169 57.10 -31.24 -9.16
N THR A 170 56.35 -32.34 -8.91
CA THR A 170 55.32 -33.25 -9.53
C THR A 170 54.91 -34.29 -8.42
N ILE A 171 54.20 -35.41 -8.72
CA ILE A 171 53.94 -36.64 -7.91
C ILE A 171 52.62 -36.64 -7.07
N ASP A 172 51.66 -37.60 -7.01
CA ASP A 172 51.38 -38.98 -7.53
C ASP A 172 51.51 -40.19 -6.54
N ASN A 173 50.66 -41.25 -6.50
CA ASN A 173 49.24 -41.47 -6.90
C ASN A 173 48.70 -42.86 -6.38
N VAL A 174 47.41 -43.19 -6.64
CA VAL A 174 46.78 -44.56 -6.81
C VAL A 174 46.44 -45.46 -5.55
N PRO A 175 45.41 -46.37 -5.60
CA PRO A 175 44.80 -47.09 -4.44
C PRO A 175 44.96 -48.65 -4.48
N PRO A 176 44.21 -49.50 -3.70
CA PRO A 176 42.85 -50.01 -4.09
C PRO A 176 41.88 -50.44 -2.91
N SER A 177 40.77 -51.16 -3.22
CA SER A 177 39.65 -51.60 -2.31
C SER A 177 39.59 -53.13 -2.04
N PRO A 178 38.69 -53.70 -1.18
CA PRO A 178 37.30 -54.10 -1.59
C PRO A 178 36.17 -54.24 -0.50
N SER A 179 34.89 -54.43 -0.94
CA SER A 179 33.69 -55.06 -0.29
C SER A 179 33.24 -54.70 1.17
N GLN A 180 32.02 -54.20 1.51
CA GLN A 180 30.59 -54.62 1.34
C GLN A 180 30.08 -55.77 2.26
N PRO A 181 28.77 -55.86 2.68
CA PRO A 181 27.61 -54.92 2.55
C PRO A 181 26.63 -54.75 3.78
N ALA A 182 25.68 -53.78 3.65
CA ALA A 182 24.26 -53.78 4.11
C ALA A 182 23.73 -53.40 5.54
N THR A 183 22.64 -52.61 5.53
CA THR A 183 21.43 -52.51 6.42
C THR A 183 21.37 -51.74 7.78
N ARG A 184 20.63 -50.60 7.74
CA ARG A 184 19.44 -50.17 8.54
C ARG A 184 19.49 -49.90 10.09
N MET A 185 19.48 -48.59 10.42
CA MET A 185 18.74 -47.85 11.49
C MET A 185 18.89 -48.13 13.01
N THR A 186 18.89 -47.00 13.75
CA THR A 186 18.43 -46.75 15.15
C THR A 186 19.27 -47.19 16.37
N ALA A 187 19.15 -46.40 17.44
CA ALA A 187 19.90 -46.48 18.71
C ALA A 187 19.38 -47.61 19.65
N PRO A 188 20.10 -47.99 20.73
CA PRO A 188 19.90 -47.32 22.04
C PRO A 188 21.07 -47.39 23.08
N SER A 189 20.95 -46.64 24.19
CA SER A 189 21.26 -47.04 25.59
C SER A 189 21.01 -45.84 26.54
N VAL A 190 20.40 -45.87 27.73
CA VAL A 190 19.98 -46.87 28.76
C VAL A 190 20.93 -47.00 29.97
N SER A 191 20.38 -46.73 31.17
CA SER A 191 20.78 -47.27 32.49
C SER A 191 19.59 -47.18 33.47
N GLN A 192 19.51 -48.09 34.45
CA GLN A 192 18.39 -48.29 35.41
C GLN A 192 18.96 -48.62 36.83
N PRO A 193 18.28 -49.38 37.74
CA PRO A 193 16.97 -49.21 38.43
C PRO A 193 17.13 -48.92 39.98
N ILE A 194 16.15 -49.01 40.92
CA ILE A 194 15.64 -50.21 41.67
C ILE A 194 14.69 -49.81 42.87
N ILE A 195 13.61 -50.59 43.19
CA ILE A 195 12.73 -50.62 44.44
C ILE A 195 11.77 -49.41 44.72
N VAL A 196 10.51 -49.39 45.26
CA VAL A 196 9.43 -50.23 45.94
C VAL A 196 9.46 -50.41 47.50
N PRO A 197 8.44 -50.92 48.28
CA PRO A 197 6.99 -51.22 48.06
C PRO A 197 5.94 -50.74 49.16
N SER A 198 4.63 -50.83 48.82
CA SER A 198 3.38 -51.05 49.67
C SER A 198 3.02 -50.13 50.89
N SER A 199 1.75 -49.80 51.24
CA SER A 199 0.56 -50.69 51.47
C SER A 199 -0.84 -49.98 51.57
N ARG A 200 -1.92 -50.78 51.35
CA ARG A 200 -3.39 -50.70 51.65
C ARG A 200 -3.95 -49.70 52.72
N THR A 201 -5.23 -49.24 52.75
CA THR A 201 -6.44 -49.39 51.86
C THR A 201 -7.24 -48.04 51.65
N THR A 202 -8.55 -47.75 51.86
CA THR A 202 -9.73 -48.39 52.54
C THR A 202 -11.12 -47.90 51.99
N LEU A 203 -12.25 -48.30 52.60
CA LEU A 203 -13.66 -48.29 52.13
C LEU A 203 -14.53 -47.03 52.43
N LEU A 204 -15.39 -46.57 51.48
CA LEU A 204 -16.89 -46.67 51.49
C LEU A 204 -17.56 -45.94 50.29
N SER A 205 -18.88 -46.15 50.11
CA SER A 205 -19.73 -45.80 48.93
C SER A 205 -20.62 -44.54 49.16
N PRO A 206 -21.54 -44.03 48.27
CA PRO A 206 -22.42 -44.75 47.30
C PRO A 206 -22.69 -44.14 45.88
N SER A 207 -23.11 -45.03 44.96
CA SER A 207 -24.14 -44.95 43.87
C SER A 207 -24.34 -43.70 42.96
N ALA A 208 -24.75 -43.77 41.68
CA ALA A 208 -24.95 -44.81 40.62
C ALA A 208 -25.57 -44.10 39.35
N PRO A 209 -25.89 -44.74 38.18
CA PRO A 209 -25.33 -45.92 37.48
C PRO A 209 -25.13 -45.81 35.92
N LEU A 210 -24.05 -46.42 35.37
CA LEU A 210 -24.00 -47.33 34.16
C LEU A 210 -24.38 -46.79 32.73
N THR A 211 -24.05 -47.34 31.53
CA THR A 211 -23.27 -48.48 30.95
C THR A 211 -23.16 -48.30 29.40
N SER A 212 -22.32 -48.91 28.52
CA SER A 212 -20.93 -49.48 28.58
C SER A 212 -20.28 -49.60 27.15
N SER A 213 -20.01 -50.80 26.57
CA SER A 213 -19.39 -51.12 25.22
C SER A 213 -19.68 -52.64 24.89
N PRO A 214 -18.93 -53.51 24.11
CA PRO A 214 -17.71 -53.40 23.22
C PRO A 214 -17.57 -54.36 21.96
N ARG A 215 -16.45 -54.20 21.20
CA ARG A 215 -15.65 -55.24 20.44
C ARG A 215 -16.22 -55.94 19.17
N PRO A 216 -15.46 -56.78 18.37
CA PRO A 216 -14.07 -57.30 18.50
C PRO A 216 -13.10 -57.07 17.28
N GLN A 217 -11.99 -57.84 17.16
CA GLN A 217 -10.84 -57.72 16.23
C GLN A 217 -10.55 -59.04 15.47
N LEU A 218 -9.79 -59.03 14.34
CA LEU A 218 -8.55 -59.86 14.10
C LEU A 218 -7.93 -59.73 12.66
N GLN A 219 -6.76 -60.37 12.46
CA GLN A 219 -5.81 -60.37 11.31
C GLN A 219 -5.73 -61.79 10.65
N PRO A 220 -4.98 -62.15 9.54
CA PRO A 220 -3.58 -61.74 9.24
C PRO A 220 -2.99 -61.80 7.77
N LEU A 221 -1.76 -61.26 7.63
CA LEU A 221 -0.54 -61.72 6.87
C LEU A 221 -0.46 -62.02 5.32
N GLN A 222 0.43 -61.25 4.66
CA GLN A 222 1.61 -61.64 3.81
C GLN A 222 1.63 -61.77 2.25
N GLN A 223 2.74 -61.20 1.70
CA GLN A 223 3.50 -61.49 0.45
C GLN A 223 3.12 -60.86 -0.93
N SER A 224 4.15 -60.80 -1.80
CA SER A 224 4.36 -60.04 -3.07
C SER A 224 4.90 -61.00 -4.17
N PRO A 225 5.14 -60.67 -5.49
CA PRO A 225 5.47 -59.38 -6.12
C PRO A 225 4.86 -59.13 -7.56
N VAL A 226 5.50 -58.27 -8.38
CA VAL A 226 5.10 -57.80 -9.75
C VAL A 226 5.65 -58.71 -10.88
N PRO A 227 4.99 -58.81 -12.07
CA PRO A 227 5.45 -58.08 -13.28
C PRO A 227 4.33 -57.63 -14.28
N GLU A 228 4.72 -57.00 -15.40
CA GLU A 228 3.89 -56.59 -16.58
C GLU A 228 3.78 -57.74 -17.65
N PRO A 229 3.23 -57.59 -18.91
CA PRO A 229 2.50 -56.49 -19.57
C PRO A 229 1.26 -56.90 -20.46
N ALA A 230 0.74 -55.95 -21.26
CA ALA A 230 0.14 -56.09 -22.62
C ALA A 230 -1.40 -56.31 -22.88
N SER A 231 -2.06 -55.23 -23.34
CA SER A 231 -2.98 -55.07 -24.51
C SER A 231 -4.21 -55.96 -24.79
N LEU A 232 -5.37 -55.32 -25.05
CA LEU A 232 -6.13 -55.35 -26.34
C LEU A 232 -7.32 -54.32 -26.36
N LEU A 233 -8.02 -54.16 -27.50
CA LEU A 233 -8.97 -53.07 -27.85
C LEU A 233 -10.47 -53.55 -27.98
N PRO A 234 -11.48 -52.70 -28.29
CA PRO A 234 -12.19 -51.80 -27.38
C PRO A 234 -13.68 -52.20 -27.14
N PRO A 235 -14.73 -51.93 -27.98
CA PRO A 235 -15.20 -50.73 -28.72
C PRO A 235 -16.63 -50.21 -28.35
N ALA A 236 -16.93 -48.92 -28.68
CA ALA A 236 -18.27 -48.35 -29.03
C ALA A 236 -19.42 -48.33 -27.98
N GLN A 237 -20.48 -47.48 -28.02
CA GLN A 237 -20.84 -46.18 -28.65
C GLN A 237 -22.10 -45.58 -27.91
N ILE A 238 -22.83 -44.61 -28.51
CA ILE A 238 -24.04 -43.88 -28.01
C ILE A 238 -23.67 -42.64 -27.16
N THR A 239 -23.69 -41.37 -27.60
CA THR A 239 -24.28 -40.64 -28.77
C THR A 239 -25.74 -40.16 -28.60
N ILE A 240 -26.05 -38.99 -29.20
CA ILE A 240 -27.36 -38.27 -29.26
C ILE A 240 -27.64 -37.42 -27.97
N SER A 241 -27.70 -36.08 -27.94
CA SER A 241 -28.39 -35.04 -28.76
C SER A 241 -29.91 -34.92 -28.42
N SER A 242 -30.65 -33.81 -28.57
CA SER A 242 -30.36 -32.38 -28.82
C SER A 242 -31.66 -31.54 -28.74
N SER A 243 -31.57 -30.23 -28.44
CA SER A 243 -32.57 -29.18 -28.79
C SER A 243 -33.96 -29.27 -28.09
N LEU A 244 -34.94 -28.34 -28.24
CA LEU A 244 -35.17 -27.19 -29.15
C LEU A 244 -35.92 -26.04 -28.41
N THR A 245 -35.93 -24.83 -29.01
CA THR A 245 -36.82 -23.63 -28.79
C THR A 245 -38.04 -23.76 -27.85
N GLY A 246 -38.41 -22.80 -26.97
CA GLY A 246 -38.42 -21.34 -27.09
C GLY A 246 -39.86 -20.77 -26.90
N ALA A 247 -40.01 -19.64 -26.20
CA ALA A 247 -41.25 -18.84 -26.00
C ALA A 247 -42.44 -19.48 -25.21
N SER A 248 -43.35 -18.74 -24.55
CA SER A 248 -43.36 -17.37 -23.99
C SER A 248 -44.60 -17.18 -23.07
N LEU A 249 -44.74 -15.98 -22.47
CA LEU A 249 -45.92 -15.38 -21.82
C LEU A 249 -46.29 -15.81 -20.38
N THR A 250 -46.93 -14.87 -19.71
CA THR A 250 -47.35 -14.88 -18.30
C THR A 250 -48.88 -14.88 -18.18
N ASN A 251 -49.45 -15.43 -17.09
CA ASN A 251 -50.30 -14.66 -16.14
C ASN A 251 -50.98 -15.51 -15.03
N LYS A 252 -51.07 -14.88 -13.84
CA LYS A 252 -52.20 -14.85 -12.88
C LYS A 252 -52.90 -16.14 -12.39
N SER A 253 -52.71 -16.36 -11.08
CA SER A 253 -53.77 -16.34 -10.03
C SER A 253 -54.81 -17.48 -9.94
N GLY A 254 -55.01 -17.98 -8.70
CA GLY A 254 -56.12 -18.85 -8.32
C GLY A 254 -56.05 -19.26 -6.84
N HIS A 255 -57.12 -19.08 -6.06
CA HIS A 255 -57.19 -19.40 -4.63
C HIS A 255 -57.80 -20.79 -4.35
N VAL A 256 -57.18 -21.53 -3.43
CA VAL A 256 -57.78 -22.23 -2.26
C VAL A 256 -59.17 -22.89 -2.43
N ARG A 257 -59.24 -24.22 -2.22
CA ARG A 257 -59.93 -24.83 -1.05
C ARG A 257 -59.52 -26.30 -0.81
N ALA A 258 -59.75 -26.80 0.40
CA ALA A 258 -59.51 -28.18 0.86
C ALA A 258 -60.82 -28.94 1.11
N VAL A 259 -60.74 -30.25 1.43
CA VAL A 259 -61.56 -30.94 2.46
C VAL A 259 -60.99 -32.35 2.76
N SER A 260 -61.31 -32.88 3.95
CA SER A 260 -60.87 -34.18 4.51
C SER A 260 -62.02 -35.20 4.61
N ILE A 261 -61.74 -36.47 4.98
CA ILE A 261 -62.67 -37.42 5.66
C ILE A 261 -61.88 -38.64 6.21
N THR A 262 -62.52 -39.52 6.99
CA THR A 262 -61.90 -40.37 8.03
C THR A 262 -62.19 -41.88 7.93
N ARG A 263 -61.39 -42.66 8.69
CA ARG A 263 -61.77 -43.87 9.50
C ARG A 263 -61.37 -45.29 9.01
N GLU A 264 -60.95 -46.06 10.02
CA GLU A 264 -60.65 -47.51 10.14
C GLU A 264 -61.87 -48.47 9.97
N PRO A 265 -61.74 -49.83 10.09
CA PRO A 265 -60.55 -50.73 10.12
C PRO A 265 -60.67 -52.06 9.31
N SER A 266 -59.56 -52.80 9.11
CA SER A 266 -59.51 -54.29 9.22
C SER A 266 -58.11 -54.90 9.06
N SER A 267 -57.75 -55.89 9.88
CA SER A 267 -56.61 -56.82 9.76
C SER A 267 -57.08 -58.18 9.15
N PRO A 268 -56.25 -59.21 8.80
CA PRO A 268 -54.89 -59.53 9.33
C PRO A 268 -53.82 -60.14 8.36
N ILE A 269 -52.59 -60.30 8.89
CA ILE A 269 -51.57 -61.39 8.75
C ILE A 269 -51.29 -62.02 7.36
N ALA A 270 -50.07 -62.35 6.89
CA ALA A 270 -48.63 -62.02 7.11
C ALA A 270 -47.81 -62.94 6.14
N THR A 271 -46.47 -63.10 6.09
CA THR A 271 -45.25 -62.60 6.79
C THR A 271 -44.10 -62.39 5.78
N ARG A 272 -43.12 -61.53 6.11
CA ARG A 272 -41.68 -61.58 5.70
C ARG A 272 -40.95 -60.44 6.41
N THR A 273 -39.97 -60.73 7.27
CA THR A 273 -39.36 -59.72 8.18
C THR A 273 -37.88 -60.00 8.49
N VAL A 274 -37.04 -60.09 7.45
CA VAL A 274 -35.56 -60.16 7.61
C VAL A 274 -34.88 -59.22 6.62
N GLU A 275 -35.15 -59.38 5.32
CA GLU A 275 -34.59 -58.56 4.23
C GLU A 275 -34.89 -57.05 4.42
N ASP A 276 -36.10 -56.70 4.86
CA ASP A 276 -36.47 -55.31 5.17
C ASP A 276 -35.65 -54.69 6.31
N VAL A 277 -35.19 -55.49 7.28
CA VAL A 277 -34.41 -54.99 8.43
C VAL A 277 -33.00 -54.62 7.98
N GLU A 278 -32.36 -55.47 7.17
CA GLU A 278 -31.04 -55.18 6.59
C GLU A 278 -31.09 -54.03 5.58
N LEU A 279 -32.17 -53.93 4.78
CA LEU A 279 -32.42 -52.77 3.91
C LEU A 279 -32.65 -51.49 4.72
N GLN A 280 -33.39 -51.56 5.84
CA GLN A 280 -33.67 -50.41 6.70
C GLN A 280 -32.41 -49.95 7.46
N GLU A 281 -31.55 -50.87 7.92
CA GLU A 281 -30.25 -50.52 8.51
C GLU A 281 -29.29 -49.96 7.45
N SER A 282 -29.24 -50.54 6.25
CA SER A 282 -28.45 -50.02 5.13
C SER A 282 -28.88 -48.60 4.75
N ARG A 283 -30.19 -48.35 4.66
CA ARG A 283 -30.78 -47.02 4.46
C ARG A 283 -30.59 -46.07 5.66
N ALA A 284 -30.30 -46.58 6.85
CA ALA A 284 -29.91 -45.76 8.00
C ALA A 284 -28.42 -45.38 7.93
N ARG A 285 -27.53 -46.34 7.63
CA ARG A 285 -26.10 -46.09 7.42
C ARG A 285 -25.84 -45.13 6.25
N ILE A 286 -26.58 -45.28 5.14
CA ILE A 286 -26.54 -44.33 4.02
C ILE A 286 -26.94 -42.93 4.49
N ARG A 287 -28.08 -42.76 5.18
CA ARG A 287 -28.48 -41.45 5.72
C ARG A 287 -27.49 -40.85 6.72
N VAL A 288 -26.78 -41.67 7.51
CA VAL A 288 -25.71 -41.18 8.40
C VAL A 288 -24.48 -40.75 7.61
N MET A 289 -24.13 -41.43 6.51
CA MET A 289 -23.04 -41.01 5.61
C MET A 289 -23.41 -39.78 4.76
N GLU A 290 -24.68 -39.63 4.39
CA GLU A 290 -25.23 -38.44 3.73
C GLU A 290 -25.29 -37.25 4.69
N ALA A 291 -25.70 -37.46 5.94
CA ALA A 291 -25.65 -36.44 6.99
C ALA A 291 -24.20 -35.99 7.24
N LYS A 292 -23.26 -36.93 7.41
CA LYS A 292 -21.83 -36.62 7.54
C LYS A 292 -21.32 -35.84 6.34
N ARG A 293 -21.57 -36.27 5.10
CA ARG A 293 -21.20 -35.50 3.90
C ARG A 293 -21.85 -34.11 3.87
N GLY A 294 -23.08 -33.97 4.38
CA GLY A 294 -23.75 -32.69 4.53
C GLY A 294 -23.07 -31.78 5.55
N ASP A 295 -22.61 -32.34 6.67
CA ASP A 295 -21.87 -31.62 7.72
C ASP A 295 -20.42 -31.32 7.28
N ASP A 296 -19.75 -32.23 6.58
CA ASP A 296 -18.45 -32.02 5.93
C ASP A 296 -18.54 -30.88 4.89
N VAL A 297 -19.59 -30.85 4.07
CA VAL A 297 -19.84 -29.76 3.11
C VAL A 297 -20.19 -28.43 3.80
N ARG A 298 -20.87 -28.46 4.96
CA ARG A 298 -21.05 -27.24 5.78
C ARG A 298 -19.72 -26.75 6.35
N HIS A 299 -18.87 -27.66 6.82
CA HIS A 299 -17.57 -27.30 7.40
C HIS A 299 -16.58 -26.83 6.33
N ILE A 300 -16.59 -27.43 5.14
CA ILE A 300 -15.88 -26.90 3.96
C ILE A 300 -16.35 -25.48 3.65
N ARG A 301 -17.66 -25.22 3.60
CA ARG A 301 -18.19 -23.85 3.39
C ARG A 301 -17.86 -22.87 4.51
N GLU A 302 -17.75 -23.35 5.75
CA GLU A 302 -17.30 -22.55 6.88
C GLU A 302 -15.81 -22.19 6.76
N LEU A 303 -14.99 -23.13 6.30
CA LEU A 303 -13.57 -22.92 6.03
C LEU A 303 -13.34 -22.04 4.79
N GLU A 304 -14.14 -22.19 3.73
CA GLU A 304 -14.17 -21.30 2.55
C GLU A 304 -14.59 -19.88 2.94
N ALA A 305 -15.59 -19.72 3.81
CA ALA A 305 -15.99 -18.43 4.35
C ALA A 305 -14.86 -17.78 5.16
N ARG A 306 -14.28 -18.51 6.12
CA ARG A 306 -13.12 -18.06 6.92
C ARG A 306 -11.88 -17.77 6.06
N LEU A 307 -11.68 -18.49 4.97
CA LEU A 307 -10.63 -18.23 3.98
C LEU A 307 -10.89 -16.89 3.29
N SER A 308 -12.08 -16.67 2.74
CA SER A 308 -12.44 -15.40 2.08
C SER A 308 -12.38 -14.20 3.03
N GLU A 309 -12.70 -14.42 4.31
CA GLU A 309 -12.57 -13.41 5.37
C GLU A 309 -11.08 -13.09 5.64
N ALA A 310 -10.23 -14.11 5.78
CA ALA A 310 -8.78 -13.95 5.94
C ALA A 310 -8.12 -13.29 4.71
N GLU A 311 -8.51 -13.66 3.49
CA GLU A 311 -8.09 -13.03 2.23
C GLU A 311 -8.49 -11.54 2.19
N SER A 312 -9.69 -11.20 2.68
CA SER A 312 -10.13 -9.80 2.81
C SER A 312 -9.26 -9.00 3.79
N PHE A 313 -8.85 -9.60 4.92
CA PHE A 313 -7.92 -8.97 5.86
C PHE A 313 -6.51 -8.81 5.28
N VAL A 314 -6.01 -9.79 4.52
CA VAL A 314 -4.73 -9.69 3.80
C VAL A 314 -4.80 -8.59 2.73
N ALA A 315 -5.91 -8.45 1.99
CA ALA A 315 -6.14 -7.38 1.03
C ALA A 315 -6.36 -5.99 1.66
N LEU A 316 -6.65 -5.93 2.97
CA LEU A 316 -6.70 -4.70 3.77
C LEU A 316 -5.33 -4.30 4.32
N ARG A 317 -4.43 -5.24 4.62
CA ARG A 317 -3.08 -4.96 5.17
C ARG A 317 -2.30 -3.88 4.40
N PRO A 318 -2.13 -3.92 3.06
CA PRO A 318 -1.39 -2.86 2.35
C PRO A 318 -2.12 -1.50 2.35
N LYS A 319 -3.46 -1.48 2.47
CA LYS A 319 -4.24 -0.23 2.58
C LYS A 319 -4.11 0.39 3.98
N LEU A 320 -4.01 -0.44 5.01
CA LEU A 320 -3.74 -0.01 6.38
C LEU A 320 -2.29 0.45 6.52
N GLN A 321 -1.31 -0.28 5.99
CA GLN A 321 0.11 0.09 6.05
C GLN A 321 0.41 1.37 5.23
N ALA A 322 -0.27 1.58 4.09
CA ALA A 322 -0.23 2.86 3.38
C ALA A 322 -0.81 4.02 4.21
N LYS A 323 -1.90 3.79 4.95
CA LYS A 323 -2.45 4.77 5.90
C LYS A 323 -1.55 4.99 7.12
N LEU A 324 -0.88 3.96 7.63
CA LEU A 324 0.05 4.06 8.74
C LEU A 324 1.24 4.94 8.33
N ASN A 325 1.84 4.68 7.17
CA ASN A 325 2.90 5.52 6.58
C ASN A 325 2.45 6.98 6.34
N GLN A 326 1.21 7.20 5.86
CA GLN A 326 0.65 8.55 5.72
C GLN A 326 0.51 9.23 7.09
N LEU A 327 -0.15 8.58 8.06
CA LEU A 327 -0.34 9.13 9.39
C LEU A 327 0.99 9.36 10.11
N GLN A 328 1.98 8.47 9.96
CA GLN A 328 3.31 8.60 10.56
C GLN A 328 4.09 9.78 9.95
N THR A 329 3.96 10.05 8.64
CA THR A 329 4.55 11.24 8.01
C THR A 329 3.82 12.54 8.40
N GLU A 330 2.50 12.51 8.54
CA GLU A 330 1.71 13.61 9.12
C GLU A 330 2.03 13.86 10.62
N LEU A 331 2.30 12.79 11.39
CA LEU A 331 2.71 12.85 12.80
C LEU A 331 4.15 13.41 12.94
N ILE A 332 5.06 13.07 12.02
CA ILE A 332 6.40 13.68 11.96
C ILE A 332 6.32 15.17 11.56
N ALA A 333 5.44 15.53 10.61
CA ALA A 333 5.22 16.93 10.24
C ALA A 333 4.64 17.75 11.41
N THR A 334 3.57 17.27 12.04
CA THR A 334 2.92 17.95 13.18
C THR A 334 3.79 17.98 14.44
N ARG A 335 4.59 16.94 14.73
CA ARG A 335 5.62 17.00 15.80
C ARG A 335 6.67 18.07 15.53
N ARG A 336 7.02 18.30 14.26
CA ARG A 336 7.97 19.36 13.87
C ARG A 336 7.34 20.75 14.00
N GLU A 337 6.12 20.94 13.50
CA GLU A 337 5.37 22.19 13.63
C GLU A 337 5.11 22.53 15.11
N LEU A 338 4.80 21.53 15.94
CA LEU A 338 4.69 21.68 17.38
C LEU A 338 6.02 22.08 18.03
N ALA A 339 7.15 21.50 17.63
CA ALA A 339 8.46 21.88 18.14
C ALA A 339 8.87 23.30 17.72
N ASP A 340 8.64 23.68 16.46
CA ASP A 340 8.89 25.04 15.96
C ASP A 340 7.97 26.06 16.68
N ALA A 341 6.71 25.70 16.96
CA ALA A 341 5.76 26.51 17.74
C ALA A 341 6.14 26.61 19.24
N GLN A 342 6.59 25.52 19.86
CA GLN A 342 7.09 25.52 21.25
C GLN A 342 8.36 26.35 21.39
N GLN A 343 9.26 26.32 20.39
CA GLN A 343 10.44 27.19 20.37
C GLN A 343 10.05 28.66 20.20
N LEU A 344 9.02 28.97 19.40
CA LEU A 344 8.44 30.31 19.31
C LEU A 344 7.80 30.77 20.63
N ALA A 345 7.09 29.88 21.33
CA ALA A 345 6.51 30.15 22.64
C ALA A 345 7.59 30.43 23.70
N GLN A 346 8.64 29.60 23.78
CA GLN A 346 9.78 29.85 24.68
C GLN A 346 10.50 31.17 24.34
N LEU A 347 10.53 31.58 23.07
CA LEU A 347 11.07 32.88 22.66
C LEU A 347 10.14 34.06 22.98
N SER A 348 8.83 33.87 23.13
CA SER A 348 7.94 34.89 23.70
C SER A 348 8.00 34.91 25.23
N ASP A 349 8.10 33.76 25.89
CA ASP A 349 8.14 33.64 27.35
C ASP A 349 9.44 34.26 27.89
N ASN A 350 10.59 33.95 27.27
CA ASN A 350 11.86 34.59 27.59
C ASN A 350 11.81 36.12 27.39
N ARG A 351 11.10 36.62 26.37
CA ARG A 351 10.88 38.07 26.19
C ARG A 351 9.92 38.66 27.23
N GLY A 352 8.98 37.85 27.73
CA GLY A 352 8.12 38.20 28.86
C GLY A 352 8.93 38.34 30.14
N ILE A 353 9.87 37.42 30.38
CA ILE A 353 10.83 37.48 31.49
C ILE A 353 11.78 38.68 31.32
N ASP A 354 12.41 38.86 30.16
CA ASP A 354 13.26 40.04 29.87
C ASP A 354 12.50 41.37 30.13
N ALA A 355 11.20 41.42 29.85
CA ALA A 355 10.34 42.59 30.09
C ALA A 355 9.89 42.71 31.56
N GLN A 356 9.68 41.60 32.26
CA GLN A 356 9.38 41.56 33.69
C GLN A 356 10.60 42.00 34.51
N ASP A 357 11.80 41.51 34.20
CA ASP A 357 13.06 41.94 34.81
C ASP A 357 13.28 43.45 34.60
N GLN A 358 12.97 43.97 33.41
CA GLN A 358 12.99 45.42 33.13
C GLN A 358 11.95 46.20 33.93
N LEU A 359 10.76 45.63 34.15
CA LEU A 359 9.72 46.23 35.00
C LEU A 359 10.13 46.21 36.48
N GLU A 360 10.70 45.12 36.98
CA GLU A 360 11.18 44.99 38.36
C GLU A 360 12.37 45.93 38.65
N MET A 361 13.32 46.08 37.72
CA MET A 361 14.34 47.13 37.82
C MET A 361 13.72 48.53 37.85
N ALA A 362 12.72 48.82 37.00
CA ALA A 362 12.05 50.12 36.99
C ALA A 362 11.18 50.36 38.23
N MET A 363 10.63 49.31 38.86
CA MET A 363 9.94 49.41 40.14
C MET A 363 10.93 49.62 41.30
N LEU A 364 12.09 48.97 41.30
CA LEU A 364 13.16 49.24 42.27
C LEU A 364 13.69 50.68 42.16
N ASP A 365 13.93 51.19 40.95
CA ASP A 365 14.31 52.61 40.74
C ASP A 365 13.20 53.58 41.20
N LYS A 366 11.92 53.18 41.08
CA LYS A 366 10.76 53.93 41.61
C LYS A 366 10.71 53.90 43.14
N GLU A 367 10.82 52.72 43.76
CA GLU A 367 10.80 52.55 45.22
C GLU A 367 11.97 53.32 45.87
N VAL A 368 13.17 53.23 45.29
CA VAL A 368 14.35 53.99 45.71
C VAL A 368 14.22 55.50 45.47
N ALA A 369 13.35 55.95 44.57
CA ALA A 369 12.99 57.36 44.40
C ALA A 369 11.91 57.81 45.39
N GLU A 370 10.95 56.94 45.73
CA GLU A 370 9.92 57.18 46.73
C GLU A 370 10.51 57.21 48.15
N GLU A 371 11.36 56.26 48.53
CA GLU A 371 12.11 56.26 49.81
C GLU A 371 12.89 57.58 50.00
N LYS A 372 13.56 58.06 48.94
CA LYS A 372 14.29 59.34 48.98
C LYS A 372 13.36 60.55 49.07
N ALA A 373 12.16 60.48 48.49
CA ALA A 373 11.15 61.53 48.60
C ALA A 373 10.48 61.54 49.98
N GLU A 374 10.29 60.37 50.60
CA GLU A 374 9.78 60.23 51.98
C GLU A 374 10.82 60.68 53.00
N LEU A 375 12.10 60.31 52.85
CA LEU A 375 13.21 60.83 53.66
C LEU A 375 13.29 62.36 53.59
N ALA A 376 13.23 62.94 52.38
CA ALA A 376 13.26 64.39 52.21
C ALA A 376 12.00 65.10 52.78
N GLN A 377 10.86 64.41 52.87
CA GLN A 377 9.66 64.91 53.56
C GLN A 377 9.80 64.80 55.07
N ALA A 378 10.35 63.70 55.60
CA ALA A 378 10.61 63.53 57.02
C ALA A 378 11.62 64.56 57.55
N GLU A 379 12.70 64.85 56.81
CA GLU A 379 13.64 65.94 57.15
C GLU A 379 12.94 67.31 57.15
N LEU A 380 12.02 67.56 56.21
CA LEU A 380 11.24 68.80 56.15
C LEU A 380 10.28 68.93 57.34
N GLU A 381 9.68 67.82 57.78
CA GLU A 381 8.79 67.78 58.94
C GLU A 381 9.54 67.90 60.27
N GLU A 382 10.69 67.24 60.43
CA GLU A 382 11.55 67.39 61.61
C GLU A 382 12.03 68.85 61.77
N VAL A 383 12.33 69.55 60.66
CA VAL A 383 12.66 70.98 60.66
C VAL A 383 11.45 71.86 61.01
N ARG A 384 10.23 71.48 60.59
CA ARG A 384 8.98 72.17 60.99
C ARG A 384 8.66 71.98 62.46
N GLU A 385 8.83 70.77 63.01
CA GLU A 385 8.63 70.52 64.45
C GLU A 385 9.62 71.31 65.30
N LYS A 386 10.90 71.36 64.91
CA LYS A 386 11.91 72.20 65.58
C LYS A 386 11.55 73.69 65.53
N LEU A 387 10.97 74.16 64.43
CA LEU A 387 10.48 75.53 64.31
C LEU A 387 9.27 75.78 65.24
N ALA A 388 8.29 74.87 65.26
CA ALA A 388 7.12 74.97 66.14
C ALA A 388 7.50 74.90 67.63
N GLN A 389 8.50 74.10 68.01
CA GLN A 389 9.04 74.06 69.37
C GLN A 389 9.66 75.41 69.76
N MET A 390 10.46 76.02 68.89
CA MET A 390 11.03 77.36 69.11
C MET A 390 9.94 78.45 69.19
N GLU A 391 8.85 78.34 68.43
CA GLU A 391 7.69 79.24 68.53
C GLU A 391 6.94 79.09 69.87
N VAL A 392 6.78 77.85 70.37
CA VAL A 392 6.18 77.58 71.68
C VAL A 392 7.08 78.06 72.82
N GLU A 393 8.40 77.89 72.75
CA GLU A 393 9.33 78.46 73.74
C GLU A 393 9.26 80.00 73.77
N LEU A 394 9.16 80.65 72.60
CA LEU A 394 8.94 82.10 72.48
C LEU A 394 7.56 82.58 72.96
N GLN A 395 6.57 81.69 73.05
CA GLN A 395 5.26 81.98 73.63
C GLN A 395 5.27 81.81 75.16
N VAL A 396 5.82 80.70 75.67
CA VAL A 396 5.91 80.44 77.11
C VAL A 396 6.78 81.47 77.83
N LEU A 397 7.82 82.00 77.16
CA LEU A 397 8.64 83.10 77.68
C LEU A 397 7.94 84.48 77.73
N LYS A 398 6.67 84.60 77.32
CA LYS A 398 5.89 85.86 77.42
C LYS A 398 4.88 85.94 78.59
N ASP A 399 4.40 84.82 79.13
CA ASP A 399 3.09 84.79 79.82
C ASP A 399 3.12 84.37 81.35
N GLY A 400 3.69 85.12 82.35
CA GLY A 400 3.59 84.65 83.79
C GLY A 400 3.70 85.56 85.09
N GLY A 401 2.57 85.73 85.88
CA GLY A 401 2.40 85.67 87.43
C GLY A 401 1.28 86.44 88.37
N ALA A 402 0.39 85.82 89.34
CA ALA A 402 -0.28 86.21 90.78
C ALA A 402 -1.70 85.63 91.56
N THR A 403 -1.96 85.65 92.98
CA THR A 403 -3.21 85.68 94.06
C THR A 403 -4.28 84.52 94.61
N GLY A 404 -5.19 84.35 95.73
CA GLY A 404 -5.69 84.81 97.20
C GLY A 404 -7.10 84.30 98.01
N GLU A 405 -7.28 84.21 99.42
CA GLU A 405 -8.39 84.25 100.64
C GLU A 405 -9.83 83.43 100.95
N GLU A 406 -10.77 83.28 102.04
CA GLU A 406 -11.17 83.20 103.61
C GLU A 406 -12.75 82.74 104.00
N GLY A 407 -13.62 82.47 105.12
CA GLY A 407 -13.95 82.27 106.68
C GLY A 407 -15.56 82.17 107.15
N GLU A 408 -16.38 81.89 108.30
CA GLU A 408 -16.55 81.31 109.79
C GLU A 408 -17.99 80.77 110.50
N VAL A 409 -18.51 81.03 111.81
CA VAL A 409 -19.33 80.12 112.87
C VAL A 409 -20.41 80.70 114.02
N ASN A 410 -21.28 80.17 115.04
CA ASN A 410 -22.14 78.98 115.64
C ASN A 410 -23.07 79.21 117.04
N ALA A 411 -23.94 78.30 117.71
CA ALA A 411 -25.04 78.51 118.86
C ALA A 411 -25.55 77.42 120.02
N LYS A 412 -26.67 77.58 120.90
CA LYS A 412 -27.33 76.71 122.08
C LYS A 412 -28.75 77.15 122.80
N SER A 413 -29.60 76.68 123.84
CA SER A 413 -29.89 75.58 124.95
C SER A 413 -31.33 75.58 125.79
N PRO A 414 -31.80 74.60 126.72
CA PRO A 414 -33.22 74.38 127.39
C PRO A 414 -33.51 73.82 128.93
N LEU A 415 -34.79 73.61 129.50
CA LEU A 415 -35.21 73.01 130.91
C LEU A 415 -36.78 72.62 131.29
N ALA A 416 -37.20 71.78 132.36
CA ALA A 416 -38.66 71.44 132.88
C ALA A 416 -38.95 70.67 134.30
N TYR A 417 -40.24 70.41 134.85
CA TYR A 417 -40.65 69.75 136.22
C TYR A 417 -42.19 69.24 136.56
N ILE A 418 -42.54 68.58 137.75
CA ILE A 418 -43.86 68.30 138.58
C ILE A 418 -44.79 66.97 138.53
N GLN A 419 -45.18 66.20 139.64
CA GLN A 419 -45.82 64.80 139.49
C GLN A 419 -46.68 63.83 140.46
N LEU A 420 -46.74 63.82 141.82
CA LEU A 420 -46.94 62.53 142.60
C LEU A 420 -48.30 61.76 142.62
N GLU A 421 -49.47 62.35 142.93
CA GLU A 421 -50.74 61.57 143.13
C GLU A 421 -51.18 60.73 141.92
N LYS A 422 -50.82 61.18 140.70
CA LYS A 422 -51.09 60.47 139.44
C LYS A 422 -50.37 59.10 139.30
N GLN A 423 -49.69 58.59 140.32
CA GLN A 423 -48.97 57.31 140.22
C GLN A 423 -49.84 56.08 140.53
N ASN A 424 -50.83 56.17 141.44
CA ASN A 424 -51.61 54.98 141.84
C ASN A 424 -52.66 54.52 140.81
N GLU A 425 -53.27 55.43 140.05
CA GLU A 425 -54.20 55.05 138.96
C GLU A 425 -53.46 54.36 137.80
N ARG A 426 -52.27 54.86 137.44
CA ARG A 426 -51.42 54.31 136.37
C ARG A 426 -51.10 52.83 136.58
N LEU A 427 -50.96 52.36 137.82
CA LEU A 427 -50.64 50.96 138.11
C LEU A 427 -51.77 49.98 137.74
N LYS A 428 -53.04 50.40 137.79
CA LYS A 428 -54.16 49.57 137.31
C LYS A 428 -54.25 49.56 135.78
N GLU A 429 -54.07 50.72 135.13
CA GLU A 429 -54.01 50.75 133.66
C GLU A 429 -52.84 49.92 133.10
N ALA A 430 -51.66 49.99 133.74
CA ALA A 430 -50.46 49.30 133.29
C ALA A 430 -50.65 47.78 133.20
N LEU A 431 -51.33 47.17 134.16
CA LEU A 431 -51.60 45.72 134.17
C LEU A 431 -52.53 45.27 133.03
N ILE A 432 -53.52 46.09 132.66
CA ILE A 432 -54.41 45.80 131.52
C ILE A 432 -53.64 45.93 130.21
N ARG A 433 -52.90 47.04 130.02
CA ARG A 433 -52.07 47.25 128.83
C ARG A 433 -51.03 46.14 128.65
N LEU A 434 -50.44 45.62 129.73
CA LEU A 434 -49.44 44.55 129.66
C LEU A 434 -50.02 43.24 129.10
N ARG A 435 -51.27 42.87 129.49
CA ARG A 435 -51.97 41.70 128.95
C ARG A 435 -52.20 41.85 127.44
N ASP A 436 -52.74 43.01 127.05
CA ASP A 436 -53.18 43.23 125.68
C ASP A 436 -51.98 43.34 124.72
N MET A 437 -50.89 44.01 125.15
CA MET A 437 -49.60 44.00 124.45
C MET A 437 -49.02 42.58 124.31
N SER A 438 -49.15 41.73 125.34
CA SER A 438 -48.67 40.35 125.28
C SER A 438 -49.44 39.51 124.26
N GLN A 439 -50.77 39.66 124.17
CA GLN A 439 -51.58 38.95 123.17
C GLN A 439 -51.31 39.46 121.75
N GLN A 440 -51.15 40.78 121.57
CA GLN A 440 -50.79 41.35 120.28
C GLN A 440 -49.41 40.86 119.80
N SER A 441 -48.40 40.87 120.68
CA SER A 441 -47.05 40.37 120.36
C SER A 441 -47.05 38.89 119.97
N GLU A 442 -47.85 38.04 120.64
CA GLU A 442 -47.98 36.63 120.28
C GLU A 442 -48.63 36.46 118.89
N GLN A 443 -49.65 37.28 118.58
CA GLN A 443 -50.36 37.22 117.30
C GLN A 443 -49.52 37.74 116.13
N GLU A 444 -48.67 38.75 116.36
CA GLU A 444 -47.68 39.24 115.38
C GLU A 444 -46.58 38.20 115.12
N GLN A 445 -46.07 37.53 116.16
CA GLN A 445 -45.10 36.44 115.99
C GLN A 445 -45.69 35.26 115.22
N ARG A 446 -46.93 34.85 115.54
CA ARG A 446 -47.63 33.78 114.80
C ARG A 446 -47.84 34.11 113.32
N ARG A 447 -48.14 35.38 112.97
CA ARG A 447 -48.20 35.81 111.57
C ARG A 447 -46.85 35.69 110.86
N ARG A 448 -45.77 36.16 111.51
CA ARG A 448 -44.44 36.16 110.91
C ARG A 448 -43.86 34.76 110.71
N ILE A 449 -44.23 33.81 111.59
CA ILE A 449 -43.93 32.38 111.40
C ILE A 449 -44.63 31.84 110.15
N ALA A 450 -45.94 32.06 110.01
CA ALA A 450 -46.70 31.59 108.84
C ALA A 450 -46.25 32.24 107.51
N GLU A 451 -45.73 33.47 107.56
CA GLU A 451 -45.11 34.16 106.42
C GLU A 451 -43.79 33.48 106.01
N MET A 452 -42.88 33.23 106.97
CA MET A 452 -41.62 32.51 106.69
C MET A 452 -41.85 31.05 106.27
N GLU A 453 -42.85 30.36 106.83
CA GLU A 453 -43.24 29.01 106.41
C GLU A 453 -43.70 28.98 104.94
N LYS A 454 -44.47 29.98 104.51
CA LYS A 454 -44.87 30.14 103.10
C LYS A 454 -43.67 30.42 102.20
N ASP A 455 -42.79 31.34 102.59
CA ASP A 455 -41.61 31.70 101.80
C ASP A 455 -40.68 30.49 101.62
N ILE A 456 -40.48 29.68 102.67
CA ILE A 456 -39.75 28.39 102.59
C ILE A 456 -40.38 27.47 101.53
N THR A 457 -41.70 27.26 101.55
CA THR A 457 -42.35 26.40 100.53
C THR A 457 -42.18 26.95 99.11
N SER A 458 -42.14 28.27 98.92
CA SER A 458 -41.90 28.87 97.60
C SER A 458 -40.45 28.71 97.12
N ILE A 459 -39.50 28.66 98.05
CA ILE A 459 -38.08 28.39 97.75
C ILE A 459 -37.88 26.92 97.38
N ASP A 460 -38.53 25.98 98.08
CA ASP A 460 -38.50 24.55 97.73
C ASP A 460 -39.09 24.30 96.33
N ASP A 461 -40.24 24.92 96.00
CA ASP A 461 -40.86 24.84 94.66
C ASP A 461 -39.98 25.44 93.56
N LEU A 462 -39.29 26.55 93.83
CA LEU A 462 -38.32 27.17 92.90
C LEU A 462 -37.07 26.31 92.74
N GLN A 463 -36.57 25.69 93.82
CA GLN A 463 -35.42 24.78 93.75
C GLN A 463 -35.75 23.54 92.92
N GLY A 464 -36.94 22.95 93.07
CA GLY A 464 -37.39 21.84 92.22
C GLY A 464 -37.49 22.20 90.74
N GLN A 465 -37.89 23.45 90.42
CA GLN A 465 -37.88 23.97 89.04
C GLN A 465 -36.46 24.22 88.52
N TYR A 466 -35.54 24.69 89.36
CA TYR A 466 -34.13 24.86 89.01
C TYR A 466 -33.45 23.50 88.74
N GLU A 467 -33.63 22.52 89.62
CA GLU A 467 -33.06 21.17 89.45
C GLU A 467 -33.60 20.48 88.19
N THR A 468 -34.92 20.57 87.92
CA THR A 468 -35.51 19.97 86.71
C THR A 468 -35.20 20.72 85.42
N THR A 469 -34.84 22.01 85.46
CA THR A 469 -34.30 22.71 84.27
C THR A 469 -32.83 22.44 84.06
N LEU A 470 -32.02 22.31 85.11
CA LEU A 470 -30.61 21.93 85.04
C LEU A 470 -30.42 20.51 84.49
N ILE A 471 -31.29 19.55 84.85
CA ILE A 471 -31.32 18.21 84.24
C ILE A 471 -31.66 18.28 82.74
N LYS A 472 -32.62 19.14 82.34
CA LYS A 472 -32.96 19.33 80.92
C LYS A 472 -31.82 19.97 80.12
N LEU A 473 -31.10 20.92 80.72
CA LEU A 473 -29.91 21.54 80.12
C LEU A 473 -28.82 20.49 79.89
N SER A 474 -28.48 19.70 80.92
CA SER A 474 -27.47 18.63 80.80
C SER A 474 -27.84 17.55 79.77
N ASN A 475 -29.13 17.22 79.65
CA ASN A 475 -29.63 16.32 78.61
C ASN A 475 -29.58 16.92 77.19
N ALA A 476 -29.63 18.25 77.05
CA ALA A 476 -29.45 18.94 75.77
C ALA A 476 -27.97 19.10 75.41
N GLU A 477 -27.11 19.41 76.39
CA GLU A 477 -25.65 19.50 76.23
C GLU A 477 -25.07 18.16 75.75
N THR A 478 -25.47 17.05 76.39
CA THR A 478 -25.06 15.70 75.96
C THR A 478 -25.54 15.34 74.55
N GLN A 479 -26.77 15.69 74.17
CA GLN A 479 -27.26 15.51 72.79
C GLN A 479 -26.50 16.38 71.78
N ILE A 480 -26.09 17.59 72.16
CA ILE A 480 -25.26 18.46 71.33
C ILE A 480 -23.87 17.86 71.14
N ASP A 481 -23.28 17.24 72.16
CA ASP A 481 -21.97 16.59 72.06
C ASP A 481 -22.02 15.27 71.27
N ASP A 482 -23.08 14.46 71.42
CA ASP A 482 -23.33 13.28 70.56
C ASP A 482 -23.49 13.67 69.08
N LEU A 483 -24.09 14.83 68.79
CA LEU A 483 -24.24 15.36 67.42
C LEU A 483 -22.93 15.94 66.87
N LYS A 484 -22.07 16.54 67.70
CA LYS A 484 -20.70 16.94 67.30
C LYS A 484 -19.88 15.71 66.92
N ALA A 485 -19.89 14.66 67.74
CA ALA A 485 -19.16 13.43 67.45
C ALA A 485 -19.59 12.80 66.11
N GLN A 486 -20.89 12.79 65.81
CA GLN A 486 -21.41 12.34 64.51
C GLN A 486 -21.01 13.24 63.34
N LEU A 487 -20.83 14.55 63.55
CA LEU A 487 -20.31 15.48 62.55
C LEU A 487 -18.82 15.27 62.31
N ASP A 488 -18.03 15.08 63.37
CA ASP A 488 -16.59 14.81 63.29
C ASP A 488 -16.31 13.46 62.58
N ASP A 489 -17.09 12.41 62.90
CA ASP A 489 -17.05 11.12 62.19
C ASP A 489 -17.42 11.28 60.69
N ALA A 490 -18.41 12.12 60.37
CA ALA A 490 -18.80 12.39 58.99
C ALA A 490 -17.73 13.17 58.21
N LEU A 491 -17.08 14.16 58.85
CA LEU A 491 -15.95 14.91 58.27
C LEU A 491 -14.73 14.01 58.05
N GLY A 492 -14.43 13.11 58.99
CA GLY A 492 -13.37 12.10 58.81
C GLY A 492 -13.68 11.09 57.70
N ALA A 493 -14.95 10.74 57.51
CA ALA A 493 -15.39 9.93 56.38
C ALA A 493 -15.27 10.68 55.04
N GLU A 494 -15.59 11.98 55.00
CA GLU A 494 -15.39 12.84 53.82
C GLU A 494 -13.89 12.98 53.48
N GLU A 495 -13.01 13.22 54.47
CA GLU A 495 -11.56 13.30 54.25
C GLU A 495 -11.01 11.98 53.67
N MET A 496 -11.40 10.83 54.22
CA MET A 496 -11.04 9.53 53.65
C MET A 496 -11.57 9.34 52.22
N LEU A 497 -12.76 9.85 51.91
CA LEU A 497 -13.33 9.78 50.56
C LEU A 497 -12.52 10.65 49.59
N VAL A 498 -12.17 11.89 49.98
CA VAL A 498 -11.27 12.78 49.23
C VAL A 498 -9.93 12.08 48.96
N GLN A 499 -9.26 11.58 50.01
CA GLN A 499 -7.99 10.85 49.89
C GLN A 499 -8.10 9.60 48.99
N LEU A 500 -9.22 8.86 49.02
CA LEU A 500 -9.46 7.76 48.09
C LEU A 500 -9.69 8.23 46.66
N THR A 501 -10.38 9.35 46.44
CA THR A 501 -10.59 9.90 45.08
C THR A 501 -9.30 10.44 44.47
N GLU A 502 -8.49 11.18 45.24
CA GLU A 502 -7.15 11.61 44.84
C GLU A 502 -6.25 10.40 44.52
N ARG A 503 -6.26 9.38 45.39
CA ARG A 503 -5.50 8.14 45.15
C ARG A 503 -5.98 7.38 43.92
N ASN A 504 -7.29 7.32 43.66
CA ASN A 504 -7.84 6.69 42.47
C ASN A 504 -7.54 7.50 41.19
N LEU A 505 -7.53 8.83 41.27
CA LEU A 505 -7.13 9.72 40.18
C LEU A 505 -5.64 9.51 39.85
N MET A 506 -4.75 9.60 40.85
CA MET A 506 -3.31 9.33 40.72
C MET A 506 -3.01 7.92 40.20
N LEU A 507 -3.80 6.91 40.57
CA LEU A 507 -3.69 5.55 40.00
C LEU A 507 -4.24 5.46 38.58
N GLY A 508 -5.27 6.22 38.23
CA GLY A 508 -5.81 6.35 36.88
C GLY A 508 -4.81 7.02 35.94
N GLU A 509 -4.28 8.18 36.31
CA GLU A 509 -3.20 8.89 35.62
C GLU A 509 -1.98 8.00 35.42
N LYS A 510 -1.58 7.23 36.45
CA LYS A 510 -0.46 6.28 36.34
C LYS A 510 -0.77 5.06 35.47
N ILE A 511 -2.03 4.62 35.41
CA ILE A 511 -2.46 3.59 34.46
C ILE A 511 -2.42 4.15 33.02
N GLU A 512 -2.77 5.41 32.81
CA GLU A 512 -2.72 6.06 31.50
C GLU A 512 -1.28 6.34 31.04
N GLU A 513 -0.41 6.81 31.94
CA GLU A 513 1.05 6.88 31.72
C GLU A 513 1.62 5.51 31.31
N MET A 514 1.22 4.44 31.99
CA MET A 514 1.62 3.08 31.64
C MET A 514 1.02 2.60 30.30
N ARG A 515 -0.19 3.03 29.93
CA ARG A 515 -0.79 2.72 28.61
C ARG A 515 -0.03 3.41 27.49
N ILE A 516 0.21 4.72 27.60
CA ILE A 516 0.97 5.50 26.62
C ILE A 516 2.38 4.90 26.45
N THR A 517 3.06 4.53 27.53
CA THR A 517 4.37 3.87 27.42
C THR A 517 4.32 2.45 26.85
N ILE A 518 3.20 1.73 26.96
CA ILE A 518 3.00 0.45 26.25
C ILE A 518 2.77 0.71 24.76
N GLU A 519 1.94 1.67 24.39
CA GLU A 519 1.66 2.04 22.99
C GLU A 519 2.93 2.56 22.27
N ASP A 520 3.74 3.40 22.93
CA ASP A 520 5.05 3.83 22.43
C ASP A 520 6.02 2.64 22.26
N LEU A 521 6.02 1.67 23.18
CA LEU A 521 6.87 0.47 23.08
C LEU A 521 6.38 -0.53 22.02
N GLU A 522 5.07 -0.65 21.81
CA GLU A 522 4.48 -1.47 20.75
C GLU A 522 4.74 -0.84 19.36
N ALA A 523 4.65 0.49 19.23
CA ALA A 523 5.04 1.20 18.01
C ALA A 523 6.56 1.14 17.73
N LEU A 524 7.41 1.21 18.77
CA LEU A 524 8.85 0.97 18.63
C LEU A 524 9.17 -0.49 18.25
N LYS A 525 8.37 -1.45 18.72
CA LYS A 525 8.49 -2.85 18.30
C LYS A 525 8.06 -3.04 16.85
N GLU A 526 6.94 -2.47 16.41
CA GLU A 526 6.47 -2.54 15.02
C GLU A 526 7.52 -1.93 14.07
N LEU A 527 8.10 -0.77 14.41
CA LEU A 527 9.18 -0.16 13.65
C LEU A 527 10.46 -1.02 13.62
N ASN A 528 10.78 -1.74 14.70
CA ASN A 528 11.90 -2.68 14.73
C ASN A 528 11.62 -3.93 13.89
N ASP A 529 10.41 -4.49 13.98
CA ASP A 529 9.98 -5.64 13.15
C ASP A 529 10.01 -5.27 11.65
N GLU A 530 9.50 -4.09 11.26
CA GLU A 530 9.58 -3.58 9.88
C GLU A 530 11.04 -3.36 9.44
N LEU A 531 11.92 -2.86 10.33
CA LEU A 531 13.33 -2.65 10.04
C LEU A 531 14.10 -3.98 9.90
N GLU A 532 13.74 -5.01 10.68
CA GLU A 532 14.23 -6.37 10.51
C GLU A 532 13.72 -7.00 9.20
N GLU A 533 12.45 -6.83 8.83
CA GLU A 533 11.89 -7.29 7.55
C GLU A 533 12.59 -6.63 6.35
N ASN A 534 12.78 -5.29 6.38
CA ASN A 534 13.57 -4.56 5.39
C ASN A 534 15.03 -5.05 5.34
N HIS A 535 15.66 -5.34 6.48
CA HIS A 535 17.02 -5.88 6.50
C HIS A 535 17.09 -7.26 5.86
N ILE A 536 16.17 -8.16 6.17
CA ILE A 536 16.07 -9.50 5.56
C ILE A 536 15.83 -9.40 4.04
N GLU A 537 14.99 -8.48 3.58
CA GLU A 537 14.82 -8.23 2.14
C GLU A 537 16.10 -7.71 1.47
N THR A 538 16.82 -6.77 2.09
CA THR A 538 18.10 -6.27 1.54
C THR A 538 19.20 -7.34 1.55
N GLU A 539 19.28 -8.18 2.58
CA GLU A 539 20.20 -9.32 2.64
C GLU A 539 19.87 -10.33 1.53
N LYS A 540 18.59 -10.67 1.35
CA LYS A 540 18.11 -11.56 0.28
C LYS A 540 18.42 -10.99 -1.10
N ALA A 541 18.18 -9.71 -1.35
CA ALA A 541 18.50 -9.05 -2.62
C ALA A 541 20.01 -9.03 -2.91
N LEU A 542 20.85 -8.83 -1.88
CA LEU A 542 22.29 -8.93 -1.99
C LEU A 542 22.76 -10.37 -2.23
N GLN A 543 22.12 -11.37 -1.61
CA GLN A 543 22.41 -12.78 -1.86
C GLN A 543 22.01 -13.20 -3.29
N GLU A 544 20.84 -12.75 -3.78
CA GLU A 544 20.44 -12.94 -5.19
C GLU A 544 21.41 -12.24 -6.15
N GLU A 545 21.95 -11.06 -5.81
CA GLU A 545 23.05 -10.48 -6.58
C GLU A 545 24.32 -11.34 -6.53
N ILE A 546 24.75 -11.82 -5.36
CA ILE A 546 25.94 -12.68 -5.20
C ILE A 546 25.79 -13.96 -6.02
N ASP A 547 24.66 -14.67 -5.91
CA ASP A 547 24.36 -15.89 -6.67
C ASP A 547 24.40 -15.60 -8.18
N SER A 548 23.88 -14.45 -8.62
CA SER A 548 23.98 -14.02 -10.03
C SER A 548 25.44 -13.79 -10.45
N LYS A 549 26.28 -13.19 -9.60
CA LYS A 549 27.70 -12.98 -9.90
C LYS A 549 28.47 -14.29 -9.92
N ASP A 550 28.15 -15.24 -9.03
CA ASP A 550 28.77 -16.57 -9.01
C ASP A 550 28.37 -17.43 -10.22
N ILE A 551 27.17 -17.24 -10.78
CA ILE A 551 26.83 -17.78 -12.12
C ILE A 551 27.76 -17.18 -13.18
N HIS A 552 27.87 -15.85 -13.25
CA HIS A 552 28.73 -15.17 -14.24
C HIS A 552 30.21 -15.54 -14.09
N ILE A 553 30.71 -15.69 -12.86
CA ILE A 553 32.07 -16.13 -12.55
C ILE A 553 32.29 -17.57 -13.01
N ARG A 554 31.35 -18.49 -12.76
CA ARG A 554 31.43 -19.87 -13.25
C ARG A 554 31.41 -19.95 -14.77
N GLU A 555 30.55 -19.19 -15.45
CA GLU A 555 30.55 -19.08 -16.92
C GLU A 555 31.86 -18.51 -17.46
N HIS A 556 32.42 -17.49 -16.81
CA HIS A 556 33.70 -16.89 -17.20
C HIS A 556 34.88 -17.84 -16.96
N LEU A 557 34.88 -18.62 -15.87
CA LEU A 557 35.88 -19.65 -15.58
C LEU A 557 35.79 -20.81 -16.59
N GLN A 558 34.58 -21.29 -16.91
CA GLN A 558 34.38 -22.29 -17.96
C GLN A 558 34.87 -21.77 -19.32
N LYS A 559 34.58 -20.51 -19.65
CA LYS A 559 35.06 -19.87 -20.87
C LYS A 559 36.58 -19.71 -20.90
N ILE A 560 37.20 -19.39 -19.76
CA ILE A 560 38.67 -19.36 -19.62
C ILE A 560 39.23 -20.76 -19.88
N SER A 561 38.68 -21.82 -19.25
CA SER A 561 39.09 -23.21 -19.53
C SER A 561 39.03 -23.52 -21.03
N THR A 562 37.90 -23.28 -21.70
CA THR A 562 37.78 -23.55 -23.16
C THR A 562 38.75 -22.75 -24.02
N LEU A 563 39.23 -21.59 -23.55
CA LEU A 563 40.25 -20.79 -24.23
C LEU A 563 41.68 -21.26 -23.90
N GLU A 564 41.91 -21.78 -22.69
CA GLU A 564 43.16 -22.43 -22.28
C GLU A 564 43.34 -23.77 -22.99
N ASP A 565 42.28 -24.59 -23.09
CA ASP A 565 42.21 -25.81 -23.89
C ASP A 565 42.52 -25.51 -25.37
N ALA A 566 41.83 -24.51 -25.96
CA ALA A 566 42.09 -24.09 -27.34
C ALA A 566 43.50 -23.50 -27.54
N CYS A 567 44.08 -22.84 -26.52
CA CYS A 567 45.48 -22.41 -26.57
C CYS A 567 46.44 -23.60 -26.48
N GLN A 568 46.14 -24.62 -25.66
CA GLN A 568 46.93 -25.84 -25.55
C GLN A 568 46.89 -26.63 -26.87
N ASP A 569 45.74 -26.71 -27.53
CA ASP A 569 45.61 -27.31 -28.86
C ASP A 569 46.37 -26.52 -29.94
N LEU A 570 46.35 -25.19 -29.88
CA LEU A 570 47.18 -24.36 -30.75
C LEU A 570 48.68 -24.51 -30.45
N GLU A 571 49.09 -24.66 -29.19
CA GLU A 571 50.48 -24.96 -28.83
C GLU A 571 50.89 -26.37 -29.28
N ASN A 572 50.03 -27.37 -29.14
CA ASN A 572 50.20 -28.73 -29.66
C ASN A 572 50.32 -28.73 -31.20
N THR A 573 49.49 -27.93 -31.87
CA THR A 573 49.56 -27.75 -33.33
C THR A 573 50.87 -27.02 -33.71
N ILE A 574 51.34 -26.08 -32.89
CA ILE A 574 52.62 -25.38 -33.10
C ILE A 574 53.83 -26.28 -32.81
N THR A 575 53.77 -27.22 -31.86
CA THR A 575 54.85 -28.21 -31.67
C THR A 575 54.86 -29.22 -32.82
N GLN A 576 53.70 -29.72 -33.25
CA GLN A 576 53.57 -30.54 -34.46
C GLN A 576 54.10 -29.80 -35.70
N PHE A 577 53.76 -28.52 -35.91
CA PHE A 577 54.33 -27.73 -37.00
C PHE A 577 55.84 -27.51 -36.88
N ARG A 578 56.42 -27.43 -35.67
CA ARG A 578 57.88 -27.34 -35.49
C ARG A 578 58.59 -28.66 -35.75
N GLU A 579 58.01 -29.77 -35.30
CA GLU A 579 58.50 -31.12 -35.57
C GLU A 579 58.40 -31.43 -37.07
N LEU A 580 57.26 -31.13 -37.70
CA LEU A 580 57.07 -31.21 -39.14
C LEU A 580 58.01 -30.25 -39.90
N VAL A 581 58.33 -29.05 -39.41
CA VAL A 581 59.32 -28.17 -40.06
C VAL A 581 60.75 -28.68 -39.90
N LEU A 582 61.11 -29.31 -38.77
CA LEU A 582 62.40 -29.98 -38.60
C LEU A 582 62.51 -31.23 -39.49
N GLN A 583 61.43 -32.01 -39.57
CA GLN A 583 61.32 -33.15 -40.48
C GLN A 583 61.38 -32.68 -41.95
N LEU A 584 60.63 -31.65 -42.34
CA LEU A 584 60.68 -31.05 -43.68
C LEU A 584 62.01 -30.34 -43.98
N GLN A 585 62.82 -29.96 -42.99
CA GLN A 585 64.19 -29.48 -43.20
C GLN A 585 65.15 -30.65 -43.45
N SER A 586 65.06 -31.73 -42.66
CA SER A 586 65.76 -33.00 -42.92
C SER A 586 65.39 -33.57 -44.28
N GLU A 587 64.09 -33.62 -44.59
CA GLU A 587 63.55 -34.03 -45.87
C GLU A 587 63.89 -33.03 -46.98
N LEU A 588 64.03 -31.71 -46.75
CA LEU A 588 64.53 -30.79 -47.78
C LEU A 588 66.00 -31.00 -48.10
N ASP A 589 66.85 -31.35 -47.12
CA ASP A 589 68.25 -31.65 -47.38
C ASP A 589 68.41 -33.04 -48.04
N ASN A 590 67.57 -34.02 -47.70
CA ASN A 590 67.46 -35.28 -48.45
C ASN A 590 66.90 -35.05 -49.88
N LEU A 591 65.80 -34.31 -50.03
CA LEU A 591 65.16 -33.96 -51.29
C LEU A 591 66.01 -33.01 -52.13
N ARG A 592 66.98 -32.26 -51.57
CA ARG A 592 68.02 -31.57 -52.36
C ARG A 592 68.92 -32.55 -53.11
N THR A 593 69.13 -33.76 -52.59
CA THR A 593 69.84 -34.83 -53.30
C THR A 593 68.92 -35.63 -54.25
N GLN A 594 67.61 -35.63 -54.00
CA GLN A 594 66.63 -36.48 -54.70
C GLN A 594 65.74 -35.75 -55.73
N THR A 595 65.63 -34.42 -55.65
CA THR A 595 64.76 -33.55 -56.49
C THR A 595 65.58 -32.77 -57.52
N GLN A 596 66.70 -33.33 -57.97
CA GLN A 596 67.36 -32.88 -59.20
C GLN A 596 66.67 -33.45 -60.46
N THR A 597 65.67 -34.33 -60.30
CA THR A 597 65.26 -35.29 -61.34
C THR A 597 63.75 -35.47 -61.61
N ALA A 598 62.81 -34.98 -60.78
CA ALA A 598 61.42 -35.50 -60.87
C ALA A 598 60.21 -34.54 -60.70
N GLN A 599 60.12 -33.66 -59.68
CA GLN A 599 58.79 -33.17 -59.21
C GLN A 599 58.68 -31.65 -58.96
N HIS A 600 58.70 -30.83 -60.03
CA HIS A 600 58.34 -29.40 -59.92
C HIS A 600 56.82 -29.15 -60.07
N GLU A 601 56.10 -29.98 -60.82
CA GLU A 601 54.81 -29.58 -61.42
C GLU A 601 53.56 -29.87 -60.58
N SER A 602 53.66 -30.63 -59.48
CA SER A 602 52.49 -31.06 -58.69
C SER A 602 52.09 -30.11 -57.55
N ALA A 603 53.07 -29.48 -56.87
CA ALA A 603 52.84 -28.79 -55.60
C ALA A 603 52.01 -27.49 -55.72
N THR A 604 52.04 -26.82 -56.87
CA THR A 604 51.32 -25.55 -57.10
C THR A 604 49.81 -25.74 -57.20
N ALA A 605 49.35 -26.84 -57.82
CA ALA A 605 47.93 -27.17 -57.91
C ALA A 605 47.31 -27.44 -56.53
N ALA A 606 47.99 -28.22 -55.69
CA ALA A 606 47.53 -28.53 -54.32
C ALA A 606 47.35 -27.25 -53.46
N SER A 607 48.27 -26.28 -53.57
CA SER A 607 48.18 -25.01 -52.84
C SER A 607 46.98 -24.16 -53.29
N GLN A 608 46.70 -24.10 -54.61
CA GLN A 608 45.53 -23.40 -55.14
C GLN A 608 44.22 -24.08 -54.72
N THR A 609 44.15 -25.40 -54.74
CA THR A 609 42.98 -26.16 -54.24
C THR A 609 42.73 -25.91 -52.75
N ALA A 610 43.77 -25.88 -51.91
CA ALA A 610 43.64 -25.56 -50.48
C ALA A 610 43.19 -24.11 -50.24
N ALA A 611 43.67 -23.15 -51.05
CA ALA A 611 43.21 -21.76 -51.02
C ALA A 611 41.73 -21.64 -51.45
N MET A 612 41.31 -22.37 -52.48
CA MET A 612 39.92 -22.38 -52.95
C MET A 612 38.98 -23.07 -51.94
N MET A 613 39.41 -24.18 -51.33
CA MET A 613 38.65 -24.90 -50.30
C MET A 613 38.48 -24.06 -49.03
N SER A 614 39.55 -23.41 -48.55
CA SER A 614 39.47 -22.52 -47.38
C SER A 614 38.65 -21.23 -47.66
N LEU A 615 38.67 -20.72 -48.90
CA LEU A 615 37.75 -19.66 -49.33
C LEU A 615 36.29 -20.15 -49.35
N ASN A 616 36.03 -21.37 -49.82
CA ASN A 616 34.69 -21.95 -49.86
C ASN A 616 34.12 -22.20 -48.45
N LEU A 617 34.90 -22.82 -47.55
CA LEU A 617 34.56 -22.94 -46.13
C LEU A 617 34.29 -21.58 -45.46
N LYS A 618 35.02 -20.54 -45.87
CA LYS A 618 34.81 -19.16 -45.38
C LYS A 618 33.57 -18.49 -45.98
N LEU A 619 33.20 -18.82 -47.22
CA LEU A 619 31.93 -18.41 -47.83
C LEU A 619 30.75 -19.11 -47.17
N GLN A 620 30.78 -20.44 -47.04
CA GLN A 620 29.76 -21.24 -46.34
C GLN A 620 29.55 -20.77 -44.90
N SER A 621 30.61 -20.66 -44.10
CA SER A 621 30.52 -20.16 -42.71
C SER A 621 30.19 -18.66 -42.61
N THR A 622 30.21 -17.90 -43.71
CA THR A 622 29.65 -16.53 -43.78
C THR A 622 28.17 -16.56 -44.17
N ALA A 623 27.76 -17.45 -45.08
CA ALA A 623 26.37 -17.65 -45.47
C ALA A 623 25.52 -18.13 -44.29
N ALA A 624 25.92 -19.21 -43.60
CA ALA A 624 25.25 -19.70 -42.39
C ALA A 624 25.15 -18.61 -41.30
N LYS A 625 26.21 -17.81 -41.09
CA LYS A 625 26.21 -16.66 -40.16
C LYS A 625 25.36 -15.47 -40.61
N ASN A 626 24.89 -15.44 -41.85
CA ASN A 626 23.93 -14.45 -42.34
C ASN A 626 22.50 -15.01 -42.27
N GLN A 627 22.29 -16.28 -42.58
CA GLN A 627 21.04 -17.02 -42.41
C GLN A 627 20.60 -17.02 -40.94
N ALA A 628 21.49 -17.41 -40.01
CA ALA A 628 21.24 -17.39 -38.57
C ALA A 628 20.81 -16.00 -38.06
N LYS A 629 21.44 -14.92 -38.55
CA LYS A 629 21.06 -13.52 -38.24
C LYS A 629 19.73 -13.12 -38.88
N THR A 630 19.39 -13.65 -40.04
CA THR A 630 18.10 -13.38 -40.70
C THR A 630 16.97 -14.01 -39.88
N VAL A 631 17.15 -15.26 -39.42
CA VAL A 631 16.25 -15.92 -38.46
C VAL A 631 16.17 -15.12 -37.15
N GLU A 632 17.30 -14.70 -36.58
CA GLU A 632 17.35 -13.91 -35.35
C GLU A 632 16.64 -12.54 -35.47
N LEU A 633 16.80 -11.86 -36.60
CA LEU A 633 16.17 -10.56 -36.88
C LEU A 633 14.66 -10.70 -37.12
N GLU A 634 14.22 -11.72 -37.84
CA GLU A 634 12.79 -11.98 -38.03
C GLU A 634 12.13 -12.41 -36.73
N VAL A 635 12.75 -13.28 -35.92
CA VAL A 635 12.23 -13.63 -34.58
C VAL A 635 12.07 -12.39 -33.69
N ARG A 636 13.08 -11.51 -33.59
CA ARG A 636 12.93 -10.23 -32.84
C ARG A 636 11.87 -9.30 -33.41
N LYS A 637 11.62 -9.36 -34.73
CA LYS A 637 10.57 -8.61 -35.41
C LYS A 637 9.17 -9.21 -35.21
N LEU A 638 9.07 -10.49 -34.84
CA LEU A 638 7.84 -11.11 -34.31
C LEU A 638 7.62 -10.67 -32.86
N GLU A 639 8.62 -10.82 -31.99
CA GLU A 639 8.57 -10.36 -30.58
C GLU A 639 8.15 -8.88 -30.48
N ALA A 640 8.74 -8.00 -31.30
CA ALA A 640 8.41 -6.57 -31.31
C ALA A 640 7.00 -6.25 -31.84
N LYS A 641 6.43 -7.10 -32.72
CA LYS A 641 5.00 -6.99 -33.12
C LYS A 641 4.10 -7.45 -31.99
N GLU A 642 4.43 -8.57 -31.37
CA GLU A 642 3.68 -9.16 -30.26
C GLU A 642 3.62 -8.22 -29.06
N CYS A 643 4.75 -7.70 -28.57
CA CYS A 643 4.75 -6.75 -27.45
C CYS A 643 3.90 -5.50 -27.72
N LYS A 644 3.81 -5.07 -29.00
CA LYS A 644 2.94 -3.96 -29.41
C LYS A 644 1.45 -4.35 -29.40
N GLU A 645 1.12 -5.56 -29.84
CA GLU A 645 -0.26 -6.09 -29.81
C GLU A 645 -0.72 -6.33 -28.35
N VAL A 646 0.12 -6.98 -27.52
CA VAL A 646 -0.06 -7.13 -26.07
C VAL A 646 -0.34 -5.77 -25.42
N LEU A 647 0.51 -4.77 -25.68
CA LEU A 647 0.31 -3.43 -25.12
C LEU A 647 -1.00 -2.81 -25.60
N GLY A 648 -1.38 -2.98 -26.87
CA GLY A 648 -2.66 -2.52 -27.40
C GLY A 648 -3.89 -3.22 -26.80
N ILE A 649 -3.75 -4.47 -26.37
CA ILE A 649 -4.78 -5.23 -25.64
C ILE A 649 -4.84 -4.77 -24.18
N VAL A 650 -3.70 -4.73 -23.48
CA VAL A 650 -3.60 -4.54 -22.02
C VAL A 650 -3.77 -3.07 -21.59
N GLN A 651 -3.31 -2.10 -22.39
CA GLN A 651 -3.41 -0.67 -22.07
C GLN A 651 -4.83 -0.20 -21.64
N PRO A 652 -5.93 -0.67 -22.26
CA PRO A 652 -7.29 -0.33 -21.82
C PRO A 652 -7.87 -1.14 -20.63
N TYR A 653 -7.20 -2.18 -20.11
CA TYR A 653 -7.64 -3.00 -18.96
C TYR A 653 -7.27 -2.41 -17.59
N LEU A 654 -7.95 -2.90 -16.54
CA LEU A 654 -7.45 -2.83 -15.16
C LEU A 654 -6.53 -4.04 -14.87
N PRO A 655 -5.31 -3.88 -14.33
CA PRO A 655 -4.30 -4.95 -14.31
C PRO A 655 -4.74 -6.27 -13.66
N GLN A 656 -5.44 -6.22 -12.52
CA GLN A 656 -5.78 -7.43 -11.76
C GLN A 656 -6.85 -8.28 -12.46
N VAL A 657 -7.93 -7.67 -12.94
CA VAL A 657 -9.02 -8.36 -13.67
C VAL A 657 -8.49 -9.06 -14.94
N TYR A 658 -7.54 -8.42 -15.63
CA TYR A 658 -6.86 -9.01 -16.79
C TYR A 658 -6.09 -10.28 -16.40
N VAL A 659 -5.25 -10.22 -15.36
CA VAL A 659 -4.44 -11.36 -14.91
C VAL A 659 -5.32 -12.54 -14.46
N GLU A 660 -6.40 -12.28 -13.74
CA GLU A 660 -7.26 -13.29 -13.12
C GLU A 660 -8.24 -13.98 -14.09
N SER A 661 -8.61 -13.36 -15.23
CA SER A 661 -9.68 -13.90 -16.08
C SER A 661 -9.45 -13.88 -17.60
N ASP A 662 -8.67 -12.94 -18.14
CA ASP A 662 -8.55 -12.71 -19.58
C ASP A 662 -7.13 -13.02 -20.13
N SER A 663 -6.18 -13.33 -19.23
CA SER A 663 -4.75 -13.57 -19.51
C SER A 663 -4.48 -14.83 -20.35
N ASP A 664 -5.15 -15.94 -20.06
CA ASP A 664 -5.04 -17.19 -20.84
C ASP A 664 -5.61 -17.02 -22.25
N ALA A 665 -6.74 -16.31 -22.39
CA ALA A 665 -7.39 -16.10 -23.70
C ALA A 665 -6.57 -15.21 -24.63
N THR A 666 -5.98 -14.16 -24.09
CA THR A 666 -5.04 -13.29 -24.82
C THR A 666 -3.73 -14.01 -25.13
N SER A 667 -3.22 -14.85 -24.22
CA SER A 667 -2.06 -15.71 -24.48
C SER A 667 -2.33 -16.77 -25.55
N CYS A 668 -3.54 -17.34 -25.59
CA CYS A 668 -4.02 -18.27 -26.63
C CYS A 668 -4.00 -17.64 -28.03
N TYR A 669 -4.57 -16.44 -28.15
CA TYR A 669 -4.56 -15.65 -29.39
C TYR A 669 -3.14 -15.39 -29.91
N LEU A 670 -2.23 -14.97 -29.02
CA LEU A 670 -0.85 -14.66 -29.37
C LEU A 670 -0.04 -15.92 -29.71
N LEU A 671 -0.26 -17.03 -29.00
CA LEU A 671 0.33 -18.34 -29.30
C LEU A 671 0.06 -18.78 -30.74
N PHE A 672 -1.19 -18.68 -31.22
CA PHE A 672 -1.52 -19.00 -32.61
C PHE A 672 -0.84 -18.05 -33.61
N GLN A 673 -0.73 -16.75 -33.30
CA GLN A 673 0.04 -15.82 -34.14
C GLN A 673 1.53 -16.13 -34.19
N ARG A 674 2.18 -16.32 -33.02
CA ARG A 674 3.60 -16.68 -32.91
C ARG A 674 3.87 -17.96 -33.68
N MET A 675 3.09 -19.02 -33.46
CA MET A 675 3.34 -20.32 -34.07
C MET A 675 3.14 -20.31 -35.59
N GLY A 676 2.08 -19.65 -36.09
CA GLY A 676 1.89 -19.48 -37.54
C GLY A 676 3.08 -18.77 -38.20
N LEU A 677 3.54 -17.66 -37.61
CA LEU A 677 4.65 -16.86 -38.16
C LEU A 677 6.03 -17.52 -37.99
N LYS A 678 6.23 -18.33 -36.95
CA LYS A 678 7.42 -19.19 -36.79
C LYS A 678 7.47 -20.28 -37.86
N ILE A 679 6.34 -20.94 -38.16
CA ILE A 679 6.27 -21.97 -39.20
C ILE A 679 6.47 -21.36 -40.60
N ASP A 680 5.89 -20.18 -40.88
CA ASP A 680 6.18 -19.42 -42.11
C ASP A 680 7.68 -19.13 -42.27
N LEU A 681 8.36 -18.71 -41.19
CA LEU A 681 9.80 -18.42 -41.20
C LEU A 681 10.64 -19.66 -41.54
N ILE A 682 10.30 -20.83 -40.96
CA ILE A 682 10.94 -22.10 -41.31
C ILE A 682 10.71 -22.44 -42.80
N ASN A 683 9.46 -22.33 -43.27
CA ASN A 683 9.08 -22.63 -44.65
C ASN A 683 9.84 -21.76 -45.68
N VAL A 684 9.99 -20.46 -45.40
CA VAL A 684 10.75 -19.51 -46.23
C VAL A 684 12.25 -19.80 -46.22
N VAL A 685 12.85 -20.00 -45.04
CA VAL A 685 14.31 -20.18 -44.91
C VAL A 685 14.76 -21.53 -45.46
N VAL A 686 14.02 -22.61 -45.22
CA VAL A 686 14.34 -23.92 -45.81
C VAL A 686 14.11 -23.90 -47.33
N GLY A 687 13.06 -23.21 -47.81
CA GLY A 687 12.88 -22.97 -49.25
C GLY A 687 14.09 -22.28 -49.90
N GLN A 688 14.66 -21.28 -49.24
CA GLN A 688 15.88 -20.59 -49.70
C GLN A 688 17.13 -21.47 -49.62
N ALA A 689 17.29 -22.27 -48.55
CA ALA A 689 18.44 -23.15 -48.36
C ALA A 689 18.60 -24.20 -49.48
N HIS A 690 17.48 -24.68 -50.04
CA HIS A 690 17.46 -25.63 -51.15
C HIS A 690 17.14 -25.00 -52.52
N GLY A 691 17.24 -23.68 -52.62
CA GLY A 691 17.11 -22.93 -53.88
C GLY A 691 15.76 -23.12 -54.59
N LEU A 692 14.67 -23.22 -53.83
CA LEU A 692 13.31 -23.31 -54.41
C LEU A 692 12.78 -21.91 -54.75
N PRO A 693 12.21 -21.70 -55.95
CA PRO A 693 11.80 -22.71 -56.93
C PRO A 693 12.84 -23.02 -58.03
N GLU A 694 14.00 -22.36 -58.05
CA GLU A 694 14.99 -22.48 -59.13
C GLU A 694 15.45 -23.94 -59.36
N SER A 695 15.68 -24.70 -58.28
CA SER A 695 16.13 -26.10 -58.31
C SER A 695 15.16 -27.06 -59.00
N LEU A 696 13.88 -26.70 -59.19
CA LEU A 696 12.90 -27.47 -59.95
C LEU A 696 13.05 -27.37 -61.48
N ASN A 697 14.04 -26.61 -61.97
CA ASN A 697 14.33 -26.45 -63.40
C ASN A 697 15.51 -27.29 -63.90
N GLY A 698 16.20 -28.01 -63.01
CA GLY A 698 17.37 -28.86 -63.33
C GLY A 698 17.19 -30.30 -62.87
N ASP A 699 18.31 -30.98 -62.57
CA ASP A 699 18.32 -32.31 -61.97
C ASP A 699 17.75 -32.26 -60.54
N VAL A 700 16.62 -32.94 -60.30
CA VAL A 700 15.89 -32.94 -59.02
C VAL A 700 16.23 -34.18 -58.20
N SER A 701 16.57 -34.00 -56.92
CA SER A 701 16.83 -35.08 -55.96
C SER A 701 15.61 -35.43 -55.11
N ASP A 702 15.62 -36.65 -54.55
CA ASP A 702 14.59 -37.15 -53.62
C ASP A 702 14.38 -36.22 -52.40
N THR A 703 15.48 -35.68 -51.86
CA THR A 703 15.44 -34.64 -50.82
C THR A 703 14.60 -33.43 -51.23
N VAL A 704 14.73 -32.91 -52.45
CA VAL A 704 13.94 -31.75 -52.91
C VAL A 704 12.45 -32.07 -52.96
N VAL A 705 12.05 -33.30 -53.29
CA VAL A 705 10.64 -33.72 -53.23
C VAL A 705 10.13 -33.73 -51.79
N GLY A 706 10.88 -34.33 -50.85
CA GLY A 706 10.52 -34.33 -49.43
C GLY A 706 10.46 -32.92 -48.81
N ILE A 707 11.32 -32.01 -49.25
CA ILE A 707 11.30 -30.59 -48.84
C ILE A 707 10.06 -29.87 -49.40
N CYS A 708 9.65 -30.14 -50.65
CA CYS A 708 8.42 -29.57 -51.21
C CYS A 708 7.18 -30.07 -50.44
N GLU A 709 7.12 -31.35 -50.10
CA GLU A 709 6.05 -31.92 -49.28
C GLU A 709 6.03 -31.32 -47.87
N MET A 710 7.19 -31.24 -47.21
CA MET A 710 7.35 -30.59 -45.91
C MET A 710 6.81 -29.15 -45.94
N ARG A 711 7.18 -28.36 -46.96
CA ARG A 711 6.75 -26.97 -47.10
C ARG A 711 5.24 -26.84 -47.34
N GLY A 712 4.61 -27.77 -48.06
CA GLY A 712 3.16 -27.85 -48.19
C GLY A 712 2.46 -28.11 -46.84
N ARG A 713 2.91 -29.14 -46.09
CA ARG A 713 2.39 -29.45 -44.75
C ARG A 713 2.60 -28.29 -43.77
N ALA A 714 3.78 -27.66 -43.79
CA ALA A 714 4.10 -26.48 -42.98
C ALA A 714 3.18 -25.30 -43.28
N ALA A 715 2.92 -25.00 -44.56
CA ALA A 715 1.96 -23.96 -44.96
C ALA A 715 0.55 -24.26 -44.44
N GLY A 716 0.08 -25.52 -44.54
CA GLY A 716 -1.21 -25.95 -44.01
C GLY A 716 -1.36 -25.66 -42.51
N LEU A 717 -0.40 -26.08 -41.69
CA LEU A 717 -0.41 -25.80 -40.24
C LEU A 717 -0.29 -24.30 -39.93
N ALA A 718 0.56 -23.57 -40.64
CA ALA A 718 0.69 -22.11 -40.45
C ALA A 718 -0.62 -21.37 -40.75
N ILE A 719 -1.37 -21.80 -41.76
CA ILE A 719 -2.67 -21.23 -42.13
C ILE A 719 -3.75 -21.61 -41.12
N LEU A 720 -3.73 -22.85 -40.62
CA LEU A 720 -4.62 -23.28 -39.54
C LEU A 720 -4.43 -22.40 -38.28
N CYS A 721 -3.19 -22.12 -37.89
CA CYS A 721 -2.86 -21.17 -36.83
C CYS A 721 -3.39 -19.74 -37.13
N LYS A 722 -3.25 -19.24 -38.38
CA LYS A 722 -3.79 -17.94 -38.79
C LYS A 722 -5.32 -17.89 -38.69
N ARG A 723 -6.03 -18.98 -39.03
CA ARG A 723 -7.50 -19.09 -38.88
C ARG A 723 -7.95 -19.04 -37.42
N PHE A 724 -7.26 -19.74 -36.50
CA PHE A 724 -7.49 -19.59 -35.06
C PHE A 724 -7.30 -18.14 -34.59
N ALA A 725 -6.21 -17.49 -34.99
CA ALA A 725 -5.94 -16.10 -34.63
C ALA A 725 -6.97 -15.12 -35.22
N ALA A 726 -7.48 -15.38 -36.43
CA ALA A 726 -8.52 -14.56 -37.07
C ALA A 726 -9.87 -14.64 -36.33
N ILE A 727 -10.27 -15.83 -35.90
CA ILE A 727 -11.47 -16.04 -35.08
C ILE A 727 -11.29 -15.39 -33.70
N LEU A 728 -10.18 -15.66 -33.00
CA LEU A 728 -9.88 -15.07 -31.70
C LEU A 728 -9.77 -13.53 -31.71
N ARG A 729 -9.48 -12.92 -32.87
CA ARG A 729 -9.49 -11.45 -33.04
C ARG A 729 -10.90 -10.87 -33.23
N ARG A 730 -11.92 -11.68 -33.53
CA ARG A 730 -13.21 -11.22 -34.08
C ARG A 730 -14.45 -11.84 -33.40
N CYS A 731 -14.28 -12.90 -32.61
CA CYS A 731 -15.36 -13.59 -31.91
C CYS A 731 -15.93 -12.77 -30.75
N ASP A 732 -17.03 -13.22 -30.17
CA ASP A 732 -17.60 -12.62 -28.95
C ASP A 732 -16.72 -12.92 -27.71
N PRO A 733 -16.86 -12.14 -26.62
CA PRO A 733 -16.08 -12.34 -25.39
C PRO A 733 -16.24 -13.72 -24.74
N THR A 734 -17.41 -14.37 -24.87
CA THR A 734 -17.63 -15.68 -24.25
C THR A 734 -16.91 -16.79 -25.00
N SER A 735 -16.95 -16.76 -26.34
CA SER A 735 -16.17 -17.67 -27.19
C SER A 735 -14.67 -17.43 -27.03
N PHE A 736 -14.23 -16.17 -26.92
CA PHE A 736 -12.83 -15.81 -26.68
C PHE A 736 -12.29 -16.46 -25.39
N LEU A 737 -13.02 -16.33 -24.28
CA LEU A 737 -12.64 -16.94 -23.00
C LEU A 737 -12.77 -18.47 -23.02
N ASN A 738 -13.77 -19.03 -23.71
CA ASN A 738 -13.95 -20.49 -23.81
C ASN A 738 -12.83 -21.16 -24.63
N ILE A 739 -12.39 -20.56 -25.74
CA ILE A 739 -11.21 -21.01 -26.50
C ILE A 739 -9.94 -20.75 -25.67
N GLY A 740 -9.86 -19.64 -24.93
CA GLY A 740 -8.73 -19.31 -24.08
C GLY A 740 -8.34 -20.38 -23.07
N ARG A 741 -9.32 -21.11 -22.51
CA ARG A 741 -9.11 -22.19 -21.54
C ARG A 741 -8.25 -23.35 -22.04
N ILE A 742 -8.09 -23.54 -23.36
CA ILE A 742 -7.21 -24.59 -23.91
C ILE A 742 -5.72 -24.20 -23.85
N TYR A 743 -5.40 -22.93 -23.57
CA TYR A 743 -4.02 -22.42 -23.61
C TYR A 743 -3.00 -23.26 -22.82
N PRO A 744 -3.27 -23.73 -21.58
CA PRO A 744 -2.33 -24.58 -20.85
C PRO A 744 -2.03 -25.92 -21.55
N GLU A 745 -2.98 -26.46 -22.31
CA GLU A 745 -2.82 -27.72 -23.07
C GLU A 745 -2.01 -27.53 -24.35
N ILE A 746 -2.17 -26.39 -25.03
CA ILE A 746 -1.50 -26.09 -26.32
C ILE A 746 -0.19 -25.31 -26.18
N ALA A 747 0.07 -24.61 -25.07
CA ALA A 747 1.33 -23.88 -24.84
C ALA A 747 2.61 -24.75 -24.94
N PRO A 748 2.62 -26.05 -24.55
CA PRO A 748 3.77 -26.93 -24.79
C PRO A 748 4.05 -27.21 -26.28
N MET A 749 3.07 -27.00 -27.17
CA MET A 749 3.19 -27.29 -28.61
C MET A 749 4.10 -26.28 -29.31
N GLU A 750 4.09 -25.01 -28.89
CA GLU A 750 4.99 -23.98 -29.44
C GLU A 750 6.47 -24.26 -29.13
N LYS A 751 6.77 -24.79 -27.94
CA LYS A 751 8.16 -25.14 -27.56
C LYS A 751 8.81 -26.14 -28.52
N ARG A 752 7.99 -26.97 -29.19
CA ARG A 752 8.42 -27.90 -30.24
C ARG A 752 8.82 -27.15 -31.53
N ILE A 753 8.06 -26.13 -31.92
CA ILE A 753 8.42 -25.26 -33.05
C ILE A 753 9.64 -24.41 -32.72
N ASP A 754 9.79 -23.93 -31.47
CA ASP A 754 10.97 -23.19 -31.04
C ASP A 754 12.26 -24.01 -31.05
N MET A 755 12.18 -25.31 -30.74
CA MET A 755 13.29 -26.25 -30.96
C MET A 755 13.73 -26.27 -32.44
N HIS A 756 12.77 -26.35 -33.37
CA HIS A 756 13.04 -26.34 -34.82
C HIS A 756 13.57 -24.99 -35.32
N ILE A 757 13.11 -23.86 -34.75
CA ILE A 757 13.70 -22.51 -34.99
C ILE A 757 15.16 -22.45 -34.53
N GLU A 758 15.50 -23.04 -33.38
CA GLU A 758 16.86 -23.02 -32.83
C GLU A 758 17.81 -23.97 -33.59
N LEU A 759 17.33 -25.14 -34.04
CA LEU A 759 18.08 -26.02 -34.95
C LEU A 759 18.36 -25.31 -36.29
N LEU A 760 17.36 -24.61 -36.85
CA LEU A 760 17.50 -23.81 -38.07
C LEU A 760 18.47 -22.62 -37.91
N ARG A 761 18.56 -22.04 -36.70
CA ARG A 761 19.54 -21.00 -36.35
C ARG A 761 20.97 -21.53 -36.28
N ARG A 762 21.16 -22.84 -36.04
CA ARG A 762 22.46 -23.51 -35.93
C ARG A 762 22.97 -24.14 -37.22
N ASP A 763 22.14 -24.16 -38.27
CA ASP A 763 22.37 -24.95 -39.49
C ASP A 763 22.32 -26.48 -39.22
N GLU A 764 21.56 -26.89 -38.18
CA GLU A 764 21.36 -28.27 -37.70
C GLU A 764 19.90 -28.74 -37.89
N PHE A 765 19.19 -28.16 -38.86
CA PHE A 765 17.77 -28.47 -39.11
C PHE A 765 17.55 -29.94 -39.51
N ARG A 766 16.36 -30.48 -39.21
CA ARG A 766 16.01 -31.88 -39.43
C ARG A 766 14.61 -32.01 -40.03
N GLU A 767 14.56 -32.09 -41.35
CA GLU A 767 13.31 -32.05 -42.13
C GLU A 767 12.36 -33.17 -41.71
N MET A 768 12.87 -34.39 -41.53
CA MET A 768 12.06 -35.57 -41.19
C MET A 768 11.48 -35.51 -39.77
N GLU A 769 12.21 -34.92 -38.81
CA GLU A 769 11.70 -34.68 -37.46
C GLU A 769 10.64 -33.58 -37.48
N PHE A 770 10.87 -32.49 -38.23
CA PHE A 770 9.91 -31.40 -38.40
C PHE A 770 8.61 -31.86 -39.10
N VAL A 771 8.69 -32.69 -40.15
CA VAL A 771 7.51 -33.29 -40.81
C VAL A 771 6.75 -34.19 -39.84
N SER A 772 7.47 -35.05 -39.10
CA SER A 772 6.90 -35.91 -38.07
C SER A 772 6.16 -35.10 -37.01
N ASP A 773 6.66 -33.93 -36.65
CA ASP A 773 6.03 -33.04 -35.67
C ASP A 773 4.86 -32.24 -36.24
N ILE A 774 4.97 -31.65 -37.44
CA ILE A 774 3.86 -30.96 -38.11
C ILE A 774 2.63 -31.87 -38.20
N VAL A 775 2.78 -33.13 -38.61
CA VAL A 775 1.65 -34.06 -38.74
C VAL A 775 0.91 -34.26 -37.41
N LYS A 776 1.64 -34.35 -36.29
CA LYS A 776 1.04 -34.49 -34.95
C LYS A 776 0.34 -33.20 -34.53
N LEU A 777 1.01 -32.06 -34.69
CA LEU A 777 0.48 -30.74 -34.36
C LEU A 777 -0.79 -30.42 -35.18
N GLN A 778 -0.76 -30.73 -36.48
CA GLN A 778 -1.88 -30.52 -37.40
C GLN A 778 -3.07 -31.40 -37.06
N ALA A 779 -2.88 -32.71 -36.84
CA ALA A 779 -3.98 -33.59 -36.41
C ALA A 779 -4.64 -33.16 -35.09
N GLN A 780 -3.86 -32.62 -34.14
CA GLN A 780 -4.38 -32.05 -32.90
C GLN A 780 -5.14 -30.73 -33.15
N PHE A 781 -4.63 -29.86 -34.03
CA PHE A 781 -5.25 -28.57 -34.34
C PHE A 781 -6.47 -28.68 -35.25
N ASP A 782 -6.54 -29.68 -36.14
CA ASP A 782 -7.72 -29.98 -36.94
C ASP A 782 -8.87 -30.44 -36.03
N HIS A 783 -8.61 -31.26 -35.01
CA HIS A 783 -9.64 -31.65 -34.02
C HIS A 783 -10.13 -30.45 -33.17
N LEU A 784 -9.23 -29.55 -32.78
CA LEU A 784 -9.62 -28.28 -32.15
C LEU A 784 -10.42 -27.40 -33.12
N ALA A 785 -10.10 -27.39 -34.40
CA ALA A 785 -10.82 -26.62 -35.42
C ALA A 785 -12.23 -27.17 -35.67
N GLU A 786 -12.41 -28.50 -35.76
CA GLU A 786 -13.72 -29.15 -35.80
C GLU A 786 -14.59 -28.76 -34.60
N THR A 787 -13.98 -28.64 -33.42
CA THR A 787 -14.66 -28.25 -32.17
C THR A 787 -15.03 -26.76 -32.16
N TYR A 788 -14.08 -25.87 -32.44
CA TYR A 788 -14.21 -24.44 -32.18
C TYR A 788 -14.59 -23.56 -33.39
N PHE A 789 -14.46 -24.03 -34.63
CA PHE A 789 -14.83 -23.22 -35.81
C PHE A 789 -16.34 -23.30 -36.15
N SER A 790 -17.11 -24.12 -35.44
CA SER A 790 -18.55 -24.27 -35.69
C SER A 790 -19.31 -22.95 -35.45
N GLY A 791 -19.89 -22.41 -36.52
CA GLY A 791 -20.64 -21.15 -36.49
C GLY A 791 -19.85 -19.87 -36.83
N PHE A 792 -18.55 -19.96 -37.13
CA PHE A 792 -17.73 -18.79 -37.47
C PHE A 792 -17.40 -18.74 -38.98
N ASP A 793 -17.74 -17.62 -39.62
CA ASP A 793 -17.26 -17.22 -40.97
C ASP A 793 -16.21 -16.09 -40.91
N GLN A 794 -15.62 -15.88 -39.73
CA GLN A 794 -14.68 -14.80 -39.46
C GLN A 794 -13.23 -15.11 -39.91
N ASP A 795 -12.98 -16.36 -40.30
CA ASP A 795 -11.72 -16.88 -40.86
C ASP A 795 -11.69 -16.89 -42.40
N LEU A 796 -12.70 -16.28 -43.05
CA LEU A 796 -12.98 -16.46 -44.48
C LEU A 796 -11.77 -16.17 -45.37
N GLY A 797 -11.04 -15.08 -45.10
CA GLY A 797 -9.86 -14.72 -45.89
C GLY A 797 -8.72 -15.72 -45.69
N GLU A 798 -8.39 -16.06 -44.44
CA GLU A 798 -7.38 -17.04 -44.08
C GLU A 798 -7.73 -18.45 -44.64
N ARG A 799 -9.01 -18.78 -44.75
CA ARG A 799 -9.56 -19.99 -45.36
C ARG A 799 -9.44 -20.00 -46.89
N GLU A 800 -9.68 -18.87 -47.55
CA GLU A 800 -9.46 -18.68 -48.99
C GLU A 800 -7.97 -18.76 -49.36
N LEU A 801 -7.11 -18.10 -48.58
CA LEU A 801 -5.65 -18.18 -48.68
C LEU A 801 -5.15 -19.62 -48.46
N GLY A 802 -5.82 -20.40 -47.60
CA GLY A 802 -5.62 -21.84 -47.45
C GLY A 802 -5.71 -22.62 -48.76
N TYR A 803 -6.81 -22.44 -49.50
CA TYR A 803 -7.00 -23.13 -50.79
C TYR A 803 -5.96 -22.71 -51.84
N ALA A 804 -5.57 -21.43 -51.88
CA ALA A 804 -4.54 -20.95 -52.80
C ALA A 804 -3.12 -21.43 -52.43
N PHE A 805 -2.78 -21.54 -51.15
CA PHE A 805 -1.49 -22.10 -50.72
C PHE A 805 -1.40 -23.62 -50.91
N SER A 806 -2.49 -24.37 -50.74
CA SER A 806 -2.53 -25.78 -51.19
C SER A 806 -2.23 -25.83 -52.68
N PHE A 807 -3.01 -25.11 -53.51
CA PHE A 807 -2.83 -25.07 -54.96
C PHE A 807 -1.38 -24.76 -55.39
N ASP A 808 -0.68 -23.82 -54.74
CA ASP A 808 0.73 -23.50 -55.07
C ASP A 808 1.74 -24.58 -54.65
N HIS A 809 1.59 -25.14 -53.45
CA HIS A 809 2.51 -26.17 -52.94
C HIS A 809 2.24 -27.54 -53.58
N ASP A 810 0.99 -27.87 -53.91
CA ASP A 810 0.64 -29.10 -54.59
C ASP A 810 1.20 -29.09 -56.03
N LEU A 811 1.16 -27.95 -56.73
CA LEU A 811 1.87 -27.76 -58.01
C LEU A 811 3.41 -27.84 -57.85
N GLU A 812 3.96 -27.44 -56.68
CA GLU A 812 5.38 -27.57 -56.36
C GLU A 812 5.80 -29.04 -56.15
N ILE A 813 5.02 -29.83 -55.40
CA ILE A 813 5.25 -31.26 -55.18
C ILE A 813 5.09 -32.05 -56.48
N PHE A 814 4.11 -31.69 -57.32
CA PHE A 814 3.95 -32.27 -58.66
C PHE A 814 5.20 -32.01 -59.54
N ALA A 815 5.67 -30.77 -59.62
CA ALA A 815 6.86 -30.44 -60.39
C ALA A 815 8.11 -31.19 -59.87
N ALA A 816 8.26 -31.31 -58.55
CA ALA A 816 9.39 -32.00 -57.93
C ALA A 816 9.38 -33.52 -58.23
N SER A 817 8.23 -34.19 -58.06
CA SER A 817 8.11 -35.66 -58.27
C SER A 817 8.24 -36.08 -59.74
N ILE A 818 7.68 -35.30 -60.67
CA ILE A 818 7.90 -35.47 -62.11
C ILE A 818 9.36 -35.17 -62.50
N GLY A 819 9.96 -34.13 -61.91
CA GLY A 819 11.38 -33.79 -62.10
C GLY A 819 12.32 -34.90 -61.61
N LEU A 820 12.05 -35.48 -60.44
CA LEU A 820 12.80 -36.62 -59.88
C LEU A 820 12.71 -37.84 -60.80
N THR A 821 11.52 -38.15 -61.32
CA THR A 821 11.33 -39.25 -62.27
C THR A 821 12.16 -39.03 -63.54
N LYS A 822 12.09 -37.84 -64.15
CA LYS A 822 12.89 -37.47 -65.33
C LYS A 822 14.39 -37.60 -65.05
N THR A 823 14.86 -37.01 -63.95
CA THR A 823 16.27 -37.01 -63.52
C THR A 823 16.79 -38.44 -63.30
N SER A 824 16.00 -39.29 -62.63
CA SER A 824 16.40 -40.65 -62.28
C SER A 824 16.52 -41.57 -63.49
N VAL A 825 15.58 -41.50 -64.45
CA VAL A 825 15.68 -42.25 -65.72
C VAL A 825 16.84 -41.72 -66.56
N ALA A 826 17.00 -40.39 -66.65
CA ALA A 826 18.13 -39.76 -67.34
C ALA A 826 19.49 -40.08 -66.70
N ALA A 827 19.53 -40.48 -65.42
CA ALA A 827 20.75 -40.95 -64.77
C ALA A 827 21.12 -42.40 -65.14
N ILE A 828 20.14 -43.25 -65.46
CA ILE A 828 20.38 -44.65 -65.89
C ILE A 828 20.62 -44.80 -67.39
N LEU A 829 20.03 -43.94 -68.22
CA LEU A 829 20.37 -43.87 -69.65
C LEU A 829 21.76 -43.27 -69.93
N ARG A 830 22.50 -42.88 -68.89
CA ARG A 830 23.92 -42.42 -68.92
C ARG A 830 24.85 -43.39 -68.17
N ASP A 831 24.38 -44.59 -67.82
CA ASP A 831 25.06 -45.53 -66.93
C ASP A 831 25.60 -46.72 -67.74
N ASP A 832 26.88 -46.64 -68.14
CA ASP A 832 27.51 -47.61 -69.07
C ASP A 832 27.52 -49.07 -68.54
N ASP A 833 27.35 -49.28 -67.23
CA ASP A 833 27.28 -50.60 -66.59
C ASP A 833 25.88 -51.25 -66.66
N VAL A 834 24.85 -50.56 -67.16
CA VAL A 834 23.45 -51.02 -67.22
C VAL A 834 23.05 -51.46 -68.62
N VAL A 835 22.50 -52.67 -68.76
CA VAL A 835 21.97 -53.17 -70.04
C VAL A 835 20.64 -52.49 -70.35
N LEU A 836 20.57 -51.77 -71.48
CA LEU A 836 19.37 -51.03 -71.90
C LEU A 836 18.53 -51.84 -72.90
N ASP A 837 17.28 -52.17 -72.52
CA ASP A 837 16.25 -52.72 -73.41
C ASP A 837 15.18 -51.66 -73.68
N MET A 838 15.34 -50.98 -74.81
CA MET A 838 14.47 -49.88 -75.22
C MET A 838 13.18 -50.35 -75.89
N GLY A 839 13.00 -51.66 -76.15
CA GLY A 839 11.78 -52.22 -76.76
C GLY A 839 11.42 -51.70 -78.17
N GLY A 840 12.30 -50.93 -78.81
CA GLY A 840 12.04 -50.22 -80.08
C GLY A 840 11.49 -48.79 -79.92
N TYR A 841 11.37 -48.28 -78.70
CA TYR A 841 10.91 -46.92 -78.39
C TYR A 841 12.08 -45.93 -78.28
N ASP A 842 11.85 -44.68 -78.67
CA ASP A 842 12.79 -43.57 -78.47
C ASP A 842 12.54 -42.92 -77.08
N PRO A 843 13.52 -42.91 -76.15
CA PRO A 843 13.33 -42.30 -74.83
C PRO A 843 13.09 -40.79 -74.87
N GLU A 844 13.57 -40.08 -75.89
CA GLU A 844 13.38 -38.63 -75.96
C GLU A 844 11.92 -38.31 -76.31
N LEU A 845 11.39 -38.96 -77.35
CA LEU A 845 10.03 -38.74 -77.85
C LEU A 845 8.93 -39.33 -76.95
N GLU A 846 9.12 -40.54 -76.42
CA GLU A 846 8.07 -41.27 -75.67
C GLU A 846 8.05 -40.92 -74.17
N LEU A 847 9.13 -40.33 -73.64
CA LEU A 847 9.28 -40.05 -72.21
C LEU A 847 9.78 -38.63 -71.90
N PHE A 848 10.92 -38.19 -72.43
CA PHE A 848 11.52 -36.92 -71.98
C PHE A 848 10.86 -35.65 -72.51
N GLU A 849 10.41 -35.62 -73.76
CA GLU A 849 9.58 -34.55 -74.31
C GLU A 849 8.21 -34.45 -73.60
N PRO A 850 7.45 -35.56 -73.42
CA PRO A 850 6.22 -35.54 -72.63
C PRO A 850 6.41 -35.05 -71.18
N LEU A 851 7.40 -35.58 -70.45
CA LEU A 851 7.68 -35.12 -69.08
C LEU A 851 8.09 -33.63 -69.05
N GLN A 852 8.85 -33.15 -70.03
CA GLN A 852 9.21 -31.74 -70.15
C GLN A 852 7.97 -30.86 -70.37
N LYS A 853 7.10 -31.27 -71.29
CA LYS A 853 5.84 -30.58 -71.60
C LYS A 853 4.94 -30.46 -70.36
N LEU A 854 4.83 -31.51 -69.54
CA LEU A 854 4.11 -31.47 -68.27
C LEU A 854 4.75 -30.49 -67.26
N LEU A 855 6.09 -30.48 -67.16
CA LEU A 855 6.80 -29.54 -66.28
C LEU A 855 6.60 -28.09 -66.69
N ASP A 856 6.65 -27.77 -67.99
CA ASP A 856 6.48 -26.39 -68.47
C ASP A 856 5.01 -25.92 -68.46
N GLN A 857 4.06 -26.84 -68.62
CA GLN A 857 2.64 -26.59 -68.30
C GLN A 857 2.44 -26.31 -66.79
N CYS A 858 3.08 -27.09 -65.91
CA CYS A 858 3.02 -26.86 -64.47
C CYS A 858 3.63 -25.50 -64.07
N LYS A 859 4.81 -25.13 -64.60
CA LYS A 859 5.41 -23.80 -64.39
C LYS A 859 4.44 -22.68 -64.78
N SER A 860 3.71 -22.85 -65.90
CA SER A 860 2.71 -21.90 -66.36
C SER A 860 1.53 -21.77 -65.38
N ALA A 861 1.00 -22.89 -64.87
CA ALA A 861 -0.01 -22.91 -63.82
C ALA A 861 0.48 -22.24 -62.53
N LYS A 862 1.72 -22.51 -62.13
CA LYS A 862 2.36 -21.99 -60.90
C LYS A 862 2.60 -20.48 -60.95
N VAL A 863 2.84 -19.90 -62.13
CA VAL A 863 2.90 -18.43 -62.31
C VAL A 863 1.54 -17.76 -62.13
N LEU A 864 0.43 -18.45 -62.40
CA LEU A 864 -0.92 -17.97 -62.09
C LEU A 864 -1.24 -18.16 -60.60
N SER A 865 -0.91 -19.33 -60.06
CA SER A 865 -1.03 -19.67 -58.64
C SER A 865 -0.38 -18.62 -57.73
N LYS A 866 0.91 -18.32 -57.90
CA LYS A 866 1.62 -17.32 -57.08
C LYS A 866 1.02 -15.91 -57.17
N LYS A 867 0.35 -15.55 -58.28
CA LYS A 867 -0.39 -14.28 -58.41
C LYS A 867 -1.70 -14.31 -57.62
N LEU A 868 -2.42 -15.43 -57.63
CA LEU A 868 -3.64 -15.62 -56.84
C LEU A 868 -3.34 -15.62 -55.33
N THR A 869 -2.33 -16.39 -54.89
CA THR A 869 -1.90 -16.43 -53.48
C THR A 869 -1.51 -15.04 -53.00
N LYS A 870 -0.62 -14.34 -53.72
CA LYS A 870 -0.25 -12.97 -53.36
C LYS A 870 -1.45 -12.02 -53.32
N ARG A 871 -2.36 -12.11 -54.29
CA ARG A 871 -3.57 -11.28 -54.31
C ARG A 871 -4.43 -11.51 -53.06
N LEU A 872 -4.50 -12.74 -52.55
CA LEU A 872 -5.22 -13.06 -51.31
C LEU A 872 -4.47 -12.56 -50.06
N GLU A 873 -3.14 -12.62 -50.03
CA GLU A 873 -2.34 -11.98 -48.98
C GLU A 873 -2.61 -10.47 -48.91
N ASP A 874 -2.60 -9.78 -50.06
CA ASP A 874 -2.92 -8.34 -50.17
C ASP A 874 -4.37 -8.05 -49.67
N VAL A 875 -5.34 -8.89 -50.01
CA VAL A 875 -6.76 -8.81 -49.57
C VAL A 875 -6.89 -8.91 -48.04
N ILE A 876 -6.19 -9.86 -47.43
CA ILE A 876 -6.28 -10.14 -45.99
C ILE A 876 -5.57 -9.05 -45.17
N GLN A 877 -4.48 -8.49 -45.69
CA GLN A 877 -3.77 -7.38 -45.04
C GLN A 877 -4.67 -6.15 -44.83
N ASP A 878 -5.62 -5.88 -45.75
CA ASP A 878 -6.62 -4.82 -45.61
C ASP A 878 -7.85 -5.21 -44.74
N SER A 879 -7.82 -6.38 -44.08
CA SER A 879 -8.96 -6.98 -43.37
C SER A 879 -10.19 -7.18 -44.26
N THR A 880 -9.95 -7.65 -45.49
CA THR A 880 -10.97 -8.05 -46.44
C THR A 880 -10.83 -9.53 -46.82
N ALA A 881 -11.84 -10.07 -47.50
CA ALA A 881 -11.85 -11.41 -48.10
C ALA A 881 -12.66 -11.37 -49.41
N LEU A 882 -12.67 -12.45 -50.19
CA LEU A 882 -13.54 -12.54 -51.37
C LEU A 882 -15.00 -12.81 -50.95
N LYS A 883 -15.93 -12.63 -51.89
CA LYS A 883 -17.32 -13.06 -51.73
C LYS A 883 -17.41 -14.59 -51.70
N ALA A 884 -18.20 -15.13 -50.77
CA ALA A 884 -18.39 -16.57 -50.53
C ALA A 884 -18.70 -17.44 -51.78
N HIS A 885 -19.25 -16.87 -52.86
CA HIS A 885 -19.49 -17.60 -54.11
C HIS A 885 -18.21 -17.99 -54.86
N LEU A 886 -17.08 -17.31 -54.61
CA LEU A 886 -15.76 -17.64 -55.18
C LEU A 886 -15.04 -18.75 -54.40
N VAL A 887 -15.33 -18.92 -53.11
CA VAL A 887 -14.77 -19.98 -52.25
C VAL A 887 -14.95 -21.36 -52.87
N GLY A 888 -16.09 -21.61 -53.51
CA GLY A 888 -16.34 -22.88 -54.22
C GLY A 888 -15.39 -23.13 -55.38
N GLN A 889 -14.94 -22.08 -56.08
CA GLN A 889 -13.97 -22.18 -57.18
C GLN A 889 -12.54 -22.36 -56.66
N LEU A 890 -12.14 -21.64 -55.61
CA LEU A 890 -10.86 -21.87 -54.92
C LEU A 890 -10.77 -23.32 -54.38
N LYS A 891 -11.85 -23.80 -53.77
CA LYS A 891 -11.94 -25.18 -53.25
C LYS A 891 -11.94 -26.23 -54.38
N SER A 892 -12.52 -25.93 -55.54
CA SER A 892 -12.42 -26.80 -56.73
C SER A 892 -10.97 -27.00 -57.15
N LEU A 893 -10.22 -25.90 -57.31
CA LEU A 893 -8.79 -25.92 -57.63
C LEU A 893 -7.97 -26.72 -56.61
N SER A 894 -8.12 -26.42 -55.32
CA SER A 894 -7.40 -27.10 -54.23
C SER A 894 -7.76 -28.59 -54.10
N ASN A 895 -9.02 -28.99 -54.38
CA ASN A 895 -9.42 -30.39 -54.36
C ASN A 895 -8.86 -31.21 -55.54
N ALA A 896 -8.53 -30.58 -56.67
CA ALA A 896 -8.22 -31.28 -57.92
C ALA A 896 -6.71 -31.45 -58.21
N VAL A 897 -5.83 -30.55 -57.75
CA VAL A 897 -4.36 -30.74 -57.88
C VAL A 897 -3.84 -31.99 -57.15
N PRO A 898 -4.37 -32.42 -55.99
CA PRO A 898 -3.94 -33.66 -55.33
C PRO A 898 -4.00 -34.91 -56.22
N GLU A 899 -4.86 -34.99 -57.24
CA GLU A 899 -4.83 -36.12 -58.18
C GLU A 899 -3.59 -36.10 -59.09
N LEU A 900 -3.10 -34.92 -59.48
CA LEU A 900 -1.81 -34.75 -60.18
C LEU A 900 -0.64 -35.10 -59.25
N VAL A 901 -0.65 -34.63 -58.00
CA VAL A 901 0.38 -34.95 -57.00
C VAL A 901 0.48 -36.46 -56.79
N ASN A 902 -0.66 -37.13 -56.63
CA ASN A 902 -0.73 -38.58 -56.52
C ASN A 902 -0.20 -39.29 -57.78
N PHE A 903 -0.43 -38.77 -58.99
CA PHE A 903 0.20 -39.29 -60.21
C PHE A 903 1.73 -39.20 -60.16
N GLY A 904 2.27 -38.00 -59.87
CA GLY A 904 3.72 -37.77 -59.84
C GLY A 904 4.44 -38.60 -58.78
N ILE A 905 3.89 -38.66 -57.57
CA ILE A 905 4.43 -39.48 -56.47
C ILE A 905 4.34 -40.98 -56.80
N SER A 906 3.18 -41.46 -57.28
CA SER A 906 3.02 -42.89 -57.61
C SER A 906 3.94 -43.33 -58.75
N LEU A 907 4.17 -42.46 -59.74
CA LEU A 907 5.08 -42.72 -60.84
C LEU A 907 6.53 -42.84 -60.34
N ALA A 908 6.99 -41.89 -59.52
CA ALA A 908 8.30 -41.95 -58.89
C ALA A 908 8.46 -43.22 -58.04
N GLN A 909 7.46 -43.58 -57.22
CA GLN A 909 7.46 -44.76 -56.36
C GLN A 909 7.47 -46.09 -57.13
N GLN A 910 6.97 -46.15 -58.37
CA GLN A 910 7.04 -47.36 -59.22
C GLN A 910 8.32 -47.41 -60.05
N VAL A 911 8.81 -46.26 -60.52
CA VAL A 911 10.01 -46.18 -61.37
C VAL A 911 11.29 -46.35 -60.56
N ILE A 912 11.43 -45.71 -59.39
CA ILE A 912 12.69 -45.74 -58.60
C ILE A 912 13.10 -47.16 -58.17
N PRO A 913 12.19 -48.06 -57.72
CA PRO A 913 12.55 -49.45 -57.45
C PRO A 913 13.04 -50.21 -58.70
N HIS A 914 12.37 -50.08 -59.85
CA HIS A 914 12.79 -50.71 -61.11
C HIS A 914 14.17 -50.21 -61.57
N LEU A 915 14.45 -48.92 -61.38
CA LEU A 915 15.78 -48.34 -61.59
C LEU A 915 16.85 -48.90 -60.62
N SER A 916 16.47 -49.15 -59.36
CA SER A 916 17.33 -49.80 -58.37
C SER A 916 17.61 -51.27 -58.72
N ASP A 917 16.61 -52.01 -59.20
CA ASP A 917 16.73 -53.42 -59.61
C ASP A 917 17.58 -53.58 -60.87
N ALA A 918 17.52 -52.64 -61.81
CA ALA A 918 18.41 -52.60 -62.98
C ALA A 918 19.89 -52.49 -62.55
N ARG A 919 20.20 -51.54 -61.64
CA ARG A 919 21.55 -51.34 -61.10
C ARG A 919 22.05 -52.46 -60.20
N SER A 920 21.20 -52.99 -59.31
CA SER A 920 21.63 -53.91 -58.26
C SER A 920 21.56 -55.39 -58.65
N ALA A 921 20.53 -55.80 -59.41
CA ALA A 921 20.35 -57.18 -59.84
C ALA A 921 20.95 -57.48 -61.23
N LYS A 922 21.52 -56.47 -61.91
CA LYS A 922 21.97 -56.53 -63.31
C LYS A 922 20.88 -56.98 -64.28
N SER A 923 19.63 -56.65 -63.96
CA SER A 923 18.51 -56.81 -64.88
C SER A 923 18.57 -55.71 -65.96
N SER A 924 18.06 -55.99 -67.15
CA SER A 924 17.99 -54.98 -68.22
C SER A 924 16.97 -53.90 -67.87
N PHE A 925 17.37 -52.63 -67.94
CA PHE A 925 16.43 -51.52 -67.85
C PHE A 925 15.44 -51.58 -69.02
N GLN A 926 14.15 -51.61 -68.72
CA GLN A 926 13.09 -51.71 -69.73
C GLN A 926 12.24 -50.44 -69.81
N LEU A 927 12.38 -49.67 -70.90
CA LEU A 927 11.60 -48.45 -71.14
C LEU A 927 10.09 -48.74 -71.26
N ALA A 928 9.73 -49.85 -71.91
CA ALA A 928 8.34 -50.29 -72.02
C ALA A 928 7.66 -50.49 -70.65
N THR A 929 8.42 -50.92 -69.64
CA THR A 929 7.92 -51.10 -68.26
C THR A 929 7.65 -49.75 -67.60
N VAL A 930 8.55 -48.77 -67.75
CA VAL A 930 8.34 -47.37 -67.29
C VAL A 930 7.12 -46.72 -67.94
N LEU A 931 6.94 -46.89 -69.25
CA LEU A 931 5.76 -46.41 -69.97
C LEU A 931 4.46 -47.10 -69.51
N SER A 932 4.54 -48.39 -69.13
CA SER A 932 3.41 -49.12 -68.55
C SER A 932 3.01 -48.59 -67.16
N PHE A 933 3.99 -48.26 -66.30
CA PHE A 933 3.75 -47.61 -65.01
C PHE A 933 3.13 -46.21 -65.19
N ALA A 934 3.62 -45.39 -66.13
CA ALA A 934 3.03 -44.09 -66.45
C ALA A 934 1.57 -44.21 -66.92
N LYS A 935 1.26 -45.20 -67.74
CA LYS A 935 -0.12 -45.46 -68.17
C LYS A 935 -1.01 -45.96 -67.01
N GLN A 936 -0.52 -46.89 -66.19
CA GLN A 936 -1.26 -47.45 -65.06
C GLN A 936 -1.54 -46.39 -63.99
N THR A 937 -0.52 -45.61 -63.59
CA THR A 937 -0.65 -44.54 -62.59
C THR A 937 -1.60 -43.44 -63.06
N ALA A 938 -1.54 -43.03 -64.33
CA ALA A 938 -2.48 -42.08 -64.91
C ALA A 938 -3.93 -42.60 -64.84
N MET A 939 -4.16 -43.87 -65.22
CA MET A 939 -5.49 -44.49 -65.16
C MET A 939 -6.02 -44.66 -63.72
N SER A 940 -5.16 -44.85 -62.71
CA SER A 940 -5.58 -44.90 -61.31
C SER A 940 -5.83 -43.53 -60.66
N THR A 941 -5.41 -42.43 -61.29
CA THR A 941 -5.44 -41.08 -60.71
C THR A 941 -6.22 -40.10 -61.59
N VAL A 942 -5.54 -39.43 -62.52
CA VAL A 942 -6.04 -38.27 -63.28
C VAL A 942 -6.93 -38.69 -64.47
N ALA A 943 -6.69 -39.86 -65.04
CA ALA A 943 -7.26 -40.31 -66.32
C ALA A 943 -8.09 -41.59 -66.17
N LYS A 944 -9.00 -41.61 -65.17
CA LYS A 944 -9.82 -42.79 -64.83
C LYS A 944 -10.62 -43.35 -66.03
N ASP A 945 -11.12 -42.45 -66.88
CA ASP A 945 -11.84 -42.75 -68.13
C ASP A 945 -10.98 -42.53 -69.40
N LEU A 946 -9.70 -42.93 -69.38
CA LEU A 946 -8.77 -42.72 -70.50
C LEU A 946 -9.31 -43.33 -71.81
N ARG A 947 -9.63 -42.46 -72.78
CA ARG A 947 -10.24 -42.86 -74.06
C ARG A 947 -9.25 -43.67 -74.92
N PRO A 948 -9.71 -44.72 -75.63
CA PRO A 948 -8.85 -45.48 -76.54
C PRO A 948 -8.17 -44.58 -77.58
N GLY A 949 -6.84 -44.57 -77.59
CA GLY A 949 -6.02 -43.80 -78.53
C GLY A 949 -5.49 -42.45 -78.03
N VAL A 950 -5.89 -41.98 -76.85
CA VAL A 950 -5.30 -40.79 -76.20
C VAL A 950 -4.07 -41.19 -75.39
N SER A 951 -2.98 -40.42 -75.44
CA SER A 951 -1.79 -40.70 -74.64
C SER A 951 -2.02 -40.39 -73.16
N CYS A 952 -1.44 -41.18 -72.24
CA CYS A 952 -1.53 -40.90 -70.80
C CYS A 952 -0.93 -39.53 -70.45
N TRP A 953 0.14 -39.13 -71.14
CA TRP A 953 0.77 -37.82 -71.00
C TRP A 953 -0.15 -36.67 -71.45
N GLU A 954 -0.98 -36.89 -72.48
CA GLU A 954 -1.95 -35.89 -72.95
C GLU A 954 -3.08 -35.69 -71.95
N ALA A 955 -3.60 -36.77 -71.35
CA ALA A 955 -4.64 -36.67 -70.33
C ALA A 955 -4.17 -35.94 -69.07
N VAL A 956 -2.93 -36.21 -68.60
CA VAL A 956 -2.32 -35.48 -67.48
C VAL A 956 -2.07 -34.01 -67.86
N GLY A 957 -1.60 -33.74 -69.08
CA GLY A 957 -1.39 -32.38 -69.58
C GLY A 957 -2.68 -31.59 -69.77
N GLU A 958 -3.79 -32.25 -70.13
CA GLU A 958 -5.12 -31.63 -70.20
C GLU A 958 -5.61 -31.24 -68.80
N ALA A 959 -5.44 -32.08 -67.78
CA ALA A 959 -5.80 -31.75 -66.41
C ALA A 959 -5.02 -30.52 -65.87
N ILE A 960 -3.70 -30.45 -66.11
CA ILE A 960 -2.90 -29.25 -65.77
C ILE A 960 -3.44 -28.01 -66.51
N ALA A 961 -3.80 -28.14 -67.80
CA ALA A 961 -4.34 -27.04 -68.59
C ALA A 961 -5.74 -26.60 -68.13
N GLN A 962 -6.60 -27.53 -67.68
CA GLN A 962 -7.91 -27.22 -67.10
C GLN A 962 -7.74 -26.43 -65.79
N LEU A 963 -6.87 -26.87 -64.87
CA LEU A 963 -6.54 -26.19 -63.61
C LEU A 963 -5.94 -24.79 -63.83
N ALA A 964 -4.99 -24.66 -64.77
CA ALA A 964 -4.44 -23.37 -65.18
C ALA A 964 -5.53 -22.46 -65.78
N GLY A 965 -6.44 -23.02 -66.57
CA GLY A 965 -7.57 -22.31 -67.16
C GLY A 965 -8.61 -21.84 -66.15
N GLU A 966 -8.87 -22.61 -65.08
CA GLU A 966 -9.74 -22.20 -63.97
C GLU A 966 -9.08 -21.09 -63.13
N CYS A 967 -7.81 -21.26 -62.74
CA CYS A 967 -7.06 -20.23 -62.02
C CYS A 967 -6.97 -18.91 -62.85
N SER A 968 -6.79 -19.02 -64.17
CA SER A 968 -6.77 -17.85 -65.08
C SER A 968 -8.13 -17.15 -65.23
N LYS A 969 -9.26 -17.82 -64.99
CA LYS A 969 -10.59 -17.20 -64.94
C LYS A 969 -10.85 -16.54 -63.59
N LEU A 970 -10.40 -17.18 -62.51
CA LEU A 970 -10.60 -16.72 -61.13
C LEU A 970 -9.76 -15.48 -60.79
N LEU A 971 -8.50 -15.42 -61.24
CA LEU A 971 -7.57 -14.33 -60.87
C LEU A 971 -8.07 -12.92 -61.25
N PRO A 972 -8.64 -12.65 -62.45
CA PRO A 972 -9.27 -11.37 -62.76
C PRO A 972 -10.46 -11.04 -61.83
N ILE A 973 -11.32 -12.02 -61.55
CA ILE A 973 -12.52 -11.84 -60.71
C ILE A 973 -12.11 -11.50 -59.27
N ALA A 974 -11.02 -12.09 -58.77
CA ALA A 974 -10.44 -11.76 -57.47
C ALA A 974 -9.72 -10.38 -57.42
N LEU A 975 -9.36 -9.80 -58.57
CA LEU A 975 -8.78 -8.46 -58.68
C LEU A 975 -9.85 -7.35 -58.68
N GLU A 976 -11.09 -7.66 -59.06
CA GLU A 976 -12.21 -6.71 -59.05
C GLU A 976 -12.62 -6.33 -57.60
N PRO A 977 -12.67 -5.02 -57.25
CA PRO A 977 -13.03 -4.60 -55.89
C PRO A 977 -14.48 -4.92 -55.54
N GLU A 978 -15.35 -5.09 -56.54
CA GLU A 978 -16.74 -5.52 -56.34
C GLU A 978 -16.84 -6.93 -55.75
N ASN A 979 -15.83 -7.79 -55.91
CA ASN A 979 -15.85 -9.15 -55.41
C ASN A 979 -15.18 -9.32 -54.04
N VAL A 980 -14.78 -8.20 -53.42
CA VAL A 980 -14.17 -8.13 -52.09
C VAL A 980 -15.21 -7.70 -51.06
N ILE A 981 -15.21 -8.33 -49.89
CA ILE A 981 -16.01 -7.94 -48.72
C ILE A 981 -15.10 -7.59 -47.54
N LYS A 982 -15.50 -6.59 -46.74
CA LYS A 982 -14.76 -6.21 -45.54
C LYS A 982 -15.17 -7.09 -44.36
N ILE A 983 -14.21 -7.78 -43.74
CA ILE A 983 -14.47 -8.52 -42.50
C ILE A 983 -14.46 -7.52 -41.34
N THR A 984 -15.64 -7.04 -40.96
CA THR A 984 -15.85 -6.17 -39.80
C THR A 984 -16.12 -6.99 -38.54
N GLY A 985 -15.33 -6.76 -37.49
CA GLY A 985 -15.58 -7.28 -36.14
C GLY A 985 -14.85 -6.41 -35.13
N THR A 986 -15.49 -6.14 -33.99
CA THR A 986 -14.85 -5.47 -32.84
C THR A 986 -14.09 -6.54 -32.05
N PRO A 987 -12.80 -6.37 -31.73
CA PRO A 987 -12.06 -7.36 -30.97
C PRO A 987 -12.69 -7.65 -29.60
N PRO A 988 -12.73 -8.93 -29.17
CA PRO A 988 -13.48 -9.34 -27.97
C PRO A 988 -13.01 -8.59 -26.72
N TRP A 989 -11.70 -8.37 -26.58
CA TRP A 989 -11.14 -7.62 -25.45
C TRP A 989 -11.66 -6.17 -25.36
N ILE A 990 -12.01 -5.50 -26.46
CA ILE A 990 -12.57 -4.14 -26.40
C ILE A 990 -13.99 -4.17 -25.82
N VAL A 991 -14.83 -5.07 -26.33
CA VAL A 991 -16.20 -5.27 -25.82
C VAL A 991 -16.17 -5.69 -24.34
N ARG A 992 -15.27 -6.62 -24.01
CA ARG A 992 -15.03 -7.13 -22.67
C ARG A 992 -14.56 -6.06 -21.68
N ILE A 993 -13.72 -5.13 -22.12
CA ILE A 993 -13.31 -3.99 -21.29
C ILE A 993 -14.48 -3.04 -21.03
N ASP A 994 -15.36 -2.82 -22.01
CA ASP A 994 -16.55 -2.00 -21.79
C ASP A 994 -17.59 -2.70 -20.89
N GLU A 995 -17.70 -4.05 -20.90
CA GLU A 995 -18.41 -4.82 -19.87
C GLU A 995 -17.80 -4.64 -18.46
N ILE A 996 -16.46 -4.71 -18.36
CA ILE A 996 -15.73 -4.54 -17.10
C ILE A 996 -15.89 -3.10 -16.57
N ARG A 997 -15.91 -2.09 -17.45
CA ARG A 997 -16.20 -0.69 -17.07
C ARG A 997 -17.65 -0.51 -16.63
N ALA A 998 -18.60 -1.11 -17.34
CA ALA A 998 -20.02 -1.03 -16.98
C ALA A 998 -20.32 -1.69 -15.62
N SER A 999 -19.65 -2.82 -15.31
CA SER A 999 -19.79 -3.49 -14.01
C SER A 999 -19.03 -2.77 -12.88
N THR A 1000 -17.81 -2.29 -13.12
CA THR A 1000 -17.04 -1.54 -12.09
C THR A 1000 -17.59 -0.13 -11.80
N ALA A 1001 -18.37 0.46 -12.72
CA ALA A 1001 -19.12 1.67 -12.45
C ALA A 1001 -20.23 1.48 -11.39
N VAL A 1002 -20.76 0.26 -11.24
CA VAL A 1002 -21.72 -0.10 -10.19
C VAL A 1002 -20.94 -0.56 -8.96
N ASN A 1003 -20.42 0.40 -8.19
CA ASN A 1003 -19.66 0.11 -6.97
C ASN A 1003 -20.59 -0.34 -5.83
N VAL A 1004 -20.92 -1.63 -5.81
CA VAL A 1004 -21.79 -2.27 -4.80
C VAL A 1004 -21.29 -2.05 -3.37
N GLU A 1005 -19.97 -1.94 -3.14
CA GLU A 1005 -19.46 -1.60 -1.81
C GLU A 1005 -19.81 -0.15 -1.40
N ALA A 1006 -19.76 0.80 -2.32
CA ALA A 1006 -20.12 2.18 -2.04
C ALA A 1006 -21.62 2.33 -1.73
N GLU A 1007 -22.49 1.64 -2.47
CA GLU A 1007 -23.93 1.58 -2.16
C GLU A 1007 -24.18 0.91 -0.80
N ARG A 1008 -23.48 -0.19 -0.50
CA ARG A 1008 -23.63 -0.92 0.78
C ARG A 1008 -23.13 -0.10 1.97
N LYS A 1009 -22.04 0.65 1.82
CA LYS A 1009 -21.51 1.59 2.82
C LYS A 1009 -22.42 2.81 2.98
N ALA A 1010 -23.01 3.33 1.90
CA ALA A 1010 -24.00 4.40 1.97
C ALA A 1010 -25.28 3.96 2.69
N ALA A 1011 -25.77 2.74 2.43
CA ALA A 1011 -26.91 2.16 3.13
C ALA A 1011 -26.61 1.94 4.63
N GLN A 1012 -25.43 1.43 4.97
CA GLN A 1012 -25.01 1.25 6.36
C GLN A 1012 -24.92 2.59 7.11
N LEU A 1013 -24.29 3.61 6.52
CA LEU A 1013 -24.24 4.96 7.09
C LEU A 1013 -25.64 5.57 7.24
N GLN A 1014 -26.56 5.31 6.31
CA GLN A 1014 -27.95 5.76 6.38
C GLN A 1014 -28.73 5.09 7.53
N ASP A 1015 -28.46 3.82 7.83
CA ASP A 1015 -29.04 3.12 8.98
C ASP A 1015 -28.40 3.55 10.32
N GLU A 1016 -27.09 3.81 10.33
CA GLU A 1016 -26.38 4.41 11.47
C GLU A 1016 -26.93 5.80 11.79
N ILE A 1017 -27.09 6.69 10.79
CA ILE A 1017 -27.75 8.01 10.94
C ILE A 1017 -29.18 7.85 11.48
N GLN A 1018 -29.98 6.92 10.94
CA GLN A 1018 -31.31 6.64 11.47
C GLN A 1018 -31.29 6.11 12.91
N SER A 1019 -30.24 5.38 13.33
CA SER A 1019 -30.07 4.94 14.72
C SER A 1019 -29.72 6.11 15.65
N LEU A 1020 -28.84 7.01 15.20
CA LEU A 1020 -28.46 8.23 15.94
C LEU A 1020 -29.64 9.19 16.09
N VAL A 1021 -30.46 9.38 15.06
CA VAL A 1021 -31.70 10.18 15.12
C VAL A 1021 -32.73 9.56 16.09
N ARG A 1022 -32.81 8.23 16.19
CA ARG A 1022 -33.64 7.55 17.20
C ARG A 1022 -33.08 7.73 18.61
N SER A 1023 -31.76 7.66 18.78
CA SER A 1023 -31.06 7.90 20.05
C SER A 1023 -31.26 9.35 20.54
N LEU A 1024 -31.06 10.34 19.67
CA LEU A 1024 -31.30 11.76 19.96
C LEU A 1024 -32.73 11.99 20.45
N LYS A 1025 -33.76 11.52 19.73
CA LYS A 1025 -35.16 11.65 20.17
C LYS A 1025 -35.44 11.04 21.55
N SER A 1026 -34.76 9.95 21.91
CA SER A 1026 -34.86 9.35 23.25
C SER A 1026 -34.19 10.22 24.33
N ARG A 1027 -33.08 10.88 24.00
CA ARG A 1027 -32.40 11.85 24.87
C ARG A 1027 -33.19 13.15 25.01
N ASP A 1028 -33.81 13.63 23.93
CA ASP A 1028 -34.70 14.79 23.93
C ASP A 1028 -35.92 14.53 24.82
N GLN A 1029 -36.55 13.35 24.72
CA GLN A 1029 -37.65 12.96 25.60
C GLN A 1029 -37.21 12.91 27.07
N THR A 1030 -36.07 12.29 27.38
CA THR A 1030 -35.59 12.22 28.79
C THR A 1030 -35.12 13.58 29.32
N ASN A 1031 -34.67 14.49 28.46
CA ASN A 1031 -34.43 15.90 28.81
C ASN A 1031 -35.73 16.68 29.06
N GLN A 1032 -36.80 16.41 28.30
CA GLN A 1032 -38.12 16.99 28.57
C GLN A 1032 -38.71 16.48 29.89
N GLU A 1033 -38.58 15.18 30.17
CA GLU A 1033 -39.00 14.57 31.44
C GLU A 1033 -38.19 15.11 32.64
N SER A 1034 -36.88 15.36 32.47
CA SER A 1034 -36.05 15.97 33.52
C SER A 1034 -36.36 17.47 33.71
N ALA A 1035 -36.62 18.23 32.64
CA ALA A 1035 -37.03 19.63 32.71
C ALA A 1035 -38.37 19.81 33.45
N VAL A 1036 -39.38 18.97 33.15
CA VAL A 1036 -40.67 18.98 33.89
C VAL A 1036 -40.47 18.60 35.37
N LYS A 1037 -39.54 17.69 35.67
CA LYS A 1037 -39.17 17.35 37.05
C LYS A 1037 -38.46 18.50 37.77
N ILE A 1038 -37.64 19.29 37.07
CA ILE A 1038 -37.01 20.51 37.60
C ILE A 1038 -38.07 21.56 37.89
N GLU A 1039 -38.96 21.89 36.94
CA GLU A 1039 -40.04 22.87 37.15
C GLU A 1039 -40.97 22.48 38.32
N LEU A 1040 -41.21 21.17 38.51
CA LEU A 1040 -41.96 20.65 39.66
C LEU A 1040 -41.22 20.89 41.00
N MET A 1041 -39.89 20.76 41.03
CA MET A 1041 -39.08 21.00 42.22
C MET A 1041 -38.88 22.50 42.49
N GLU A 1042 -38.73 23.33 41.45
CA GLU A 1042 -38.69 24.78 41.56
C GLU A 1042 -40.01 25.32 42.14
N ARG A 1043 -41.17 24.88 41.64
CA ARG A 1043 -42.48 25.24 42.22
C ARG A 1043 -42.65 24.78 43.68
N ARG A 1044 -42.04 23.66 44.07
CA ARG A 1044 -41.99 23.21 45.48
C ARG A 1044 -41.04 24.08 46.32
N MET A 1045 -39.91 24.49 45.75
CA MET A 1045 -38.93 25.37 46.40
C MET A 1045 -39.50 26.78 46.58
N GLU A 1046 -40.23 27.31 45.60
CA GLU A 1046 -41.01 28.56 45.75
C GLU A 1046 -42.07 28.45 46.83
N ALA A 1047 -42.82 27.34 46.89
CA ALA A 1047 -43.84 27.14 47.92
C ALA A 1047 -43.22 27.09 49.32
N SER A 1048 -42.09 26.36 49.47
CA SER A 1048 -41.30 26.31 50.70
C SER A 1048 -40.73 27.68 51.07
N LYS A 1049 -40.21 28.43 50.09
CA LYS A 1049 -39.70 29.79 50.31
C LYS A 1049 -40.83 30.71 50.79
N ARG A 1050 -41.99 30.73 50.13
CA ARG A 1050 -43.15 31.53 50.57
C ARG A 1050 -43.60 31.17 51.98
N GLN A 1051 -43.54 29.88 52.36
CA GLN A 1051 -43.78 29.47 53.74
C GLN A 1051 -42.74 30.06 54.71
N SER A 1052 -41.45 29.99 54.37
CA SER A 1052 -40.38 30.64 55.14
C SER A 1052 -40.57 32.17 55.24
N ASP A 1053 -40.89 32.85 54.13
CA ASP A 1053 -41.12 34.29 54.09
C ASP A 1053 -42.29 34.65 55.04
N THR A 1054 -43.42 33.92 54.98
CA THR A 1054 -44.56 34.13 55.91
C THR A 1054 -44.23 33.81 57.38
N ILE A 1055 -43.33 32.87 57.66
CA ILE A 1055 -42.85 32.62 59.03
C ILE A 1055 -42.07 33.84 59.51
N THR A 1056 -41.19 34.43 58.70
CA THR A 1056 -40.44 35.63 59.09
C THR A 1056 -41.34 36.88 59.26
N GLU A 1057 -42.40 37.03 58.48
CA GLU A 1057 -43.41 38.09 58.72
C GLU A 1057 -44.13 37.87 60.06
N LEU A 1058 -44.58 36.65 60.35
CA LEU A 1058 -45.21 36.30 61.63
C LEU A 1058 -44.27 36.48 62.83
N GLU A 1059 -42.97 36.18 62.69
CA GLU A 1059 -41.96 36.45 63.72
C GLU A 1059 -41.77 37.96 63.93
N VAL A 1060 -41.75 38.75 62.86
CA VAL A 1060 -41.68 40.21 62.93
C VAL A 1060 -42.93 40.79 63.59
N GLU A 1061 -44.13 40.31 63.27
CA GLU A 1061 -45.38 40.71 63.92
C GLU A 1061 -45.42 40.31 65.39
N LEU A 1062 -45.02 39.09 65.73
CA LEU A 1062 -44.91 38.62 67.11
C LEU A 1062 -43.87 39.46 67.91
N SER A 1063 -42.77 39.89 67.27
CA SER A 1063 -41.80 40.80 67.88
C SER A 1063 -42.36 42.22 68.11
N LYS A 1064 -43.25 42.70 67.24
CA LYS A 1064 -43.97 43.98 67.41
C LYS A 1064 -45.01 43.87 68.52
N ALA A 1065 -45.78 42.78 68.54
CA ALA A 1065 -46.75 42.48 69.58
C ALA A 1065 -46.08 42.43 70.96
N ARG A 1066 -44.96 41.71 71.11
CA ARG A 1066 -44.16 41.70 72.36
C ARG A 1066 -43.57 43.06 72.77
N LYS A 1067 -43.30 43.95 71.81
CA LYS A 1067 -42.87 45.33 72.12
C LYS A 1067 -44.05 46.21 72.56
N GLN A 1068 -45.24 45.99 72.00
CA GLN A 1068 -46.47 46.65 72.44
C GLN A 1068 -46.91 46.13 73.82
N GLU A 1069 -46.84 44.81 74.04
CA GLU A 1069 -47.04 44.14 75.32
C GLU A 1069 -46.19 44.77 76.41
N ARG A 1070 -44.86 44.85 76.22
CA ARG A 1070 -43.96 45.58 77.16
C ARG A 1070 -44.29 47.05 77.31
N ALA A 1071 -44.62 47.77 76.23
CA ALA A 1071 -45.02 49.17 76.34
C ALA A 1071 -46.34 49.36 77.12
N TYR A 1072 -47.23 48.36 77.11
CA TYR A 1072 -48.42 48.33 77.95
C TYR A 1072 -48.11 47.87 79.38
N GLU A 1073 -47.14 46.97 79.60
CA GLU A 1073 -46.63 46.62 80.94
C GLU A 1073 -45.96 47.82 81.60
N GLU A 1074 -45.03 48.49 80.92
CA GLU A 1074 -44.37 49.73 81.36
C GLU A 1074 -45.41 50.85 81.61
N ALA A 1075 -46.42 51.00 80.74
CA ALA A 1075 -47.51 51.95 80.98
C ALA A 1075 -48.44 51.55 82.13
N MET A 1076 -48.64 50.25 82.39
CA MET A 1076 -49.39 49.75 83.54
C MET A 1076 -48.60 49.96 84.83
N GLU A 1077 -47.29 49.73 84.86
CA GLU A 1077 -46.43 50.05 86.01
C GLU A 1077 -46.39 51.56 86.27
N GLN A 1078 -46.28 52.38 85.23
CA GLN A 1078 -46.36 53.84 85.33
C GLN A 1078 -47.73 54.29 85.89
N LEU A 1079 -48.84 53.74 85.37
CA LEU A 1079 -50.18 54.03 85.88
C LEU A 1079 -50.40 53.49 87.30
N GLN A 1080 -49.81 52.37 87.67
CA GLN A 1080 -49.86 51.80 89.02
C GLN A 1080 -49.07 52.69 90.00
N ALA A 1081 -47.90 53.19 89.61
CA ALA A 1081 -47.11 54.14 90.39
C ALA A 1081 -47.81 55.51 90.52
N ASP A 1082 -48.46 55.99 89.46
CA ASP A 1082 -49.29 57.20 89.49
C ASP A 1082 -50.54 56.99 90.37
N LEU A 1083 -51.13 55.78 90.38
CA LEU A 1083 -52.26 55.42 91.23
C LEU A 1083 -51.84 55.31 92.71
N ASP A 1084 -50.68 54.73 93.02
CA ASP A 1084 -50.08 54.70 94.36
C ASP A 1084 -49.72 56.13 94.85
N ALA A 1085 -49.20 56.98 93.96
CA ALA A 1085 -48.95 58.39 94.26
C ALA A 1085 -50.25 59.16 94.52
N LEU A 1086 -51.29 58.93 93.69
CA LEU A 1086 -52.63 59.45 93.89
C LEU A 1086 -53.33 58.86 95.12
N GLU A 1087 -52.99 57.65 95.57
CA GLU A 1087 -53.45 57.07 96.85
C GLU A 1087 -52.72 57.68 98.05
N GLN A 1088 -51.42 57.97 97.96
CA GLN A 1088 -50.70 58.74 98.98
C GLN A 1088 -51.23 60.17 99.08
N ASP A 1089 -51.55 60.82 97.96
CA ASP A 1089 -52.20 62.13 97.96
C ASP A 1089 -53.67 62.04 98.38
N ASN A 1090 -54.38 60.94 98.09
CA ASN A 1090 -55.67 60.65 98.71
C ASN A 1090 -55.56 60.46 100.23
N ALA A 1091 -54.50 59.85 100.74
CA ALA A 1091 -54.29 59.68 102.18
C ALA A 1091 -54.05 61.03 102.87
N LYS A 1092 -53.36 61.97 102.20
CA LYS A 1092 -53.22 63.36 102.64
C LYS A 1092 -54.57 64.10 102.58
N LEU A 1093 -55.30 63.99 101.45
CA LEU A 1093 -56.57 64.68 101.19
C LEU A 1093 -57.80 64.08 101.91
N LYS A 1094 -57.75 62.81 102.36
CA LYS A 1094 -58.80 62.17 103.19
C LYS A 1094 -58.93 62.81 104.59
N THR A 1095 -58.09 63.78 104.93
CA THR A 1095 -58.31 64.68 106.07
C THR A 1095 -59.32 65.82 105.77
N MET A 1096 -59.76 66.03 104.52
CA MET A 1096 -60.60 67.15 104.09
C MET A 1096 -61.73 66.76 103.10
N ALA A 1097 -62.73 66.04 103.61
CA ALA A 1097 -64.17 66.12 103.27
C ALA A 1097 -64.70 66.15 101.80
N ALA A 1098 -65.32 65.03 101.39
CA ALA A 1098 -66.75 64.91 100.98
C ALA A 1098 -67.27 65.50 99.62
N PRO A 1099 -68.42 65.02 99.08
CA PRO A 1099 -68.50 64.63 97.64
C PRO A 1099 -69.70 65.15 96.80
N GLU A 1100 -69.63 65.01 95.45
CA GLU A 1100 -70.71 64.85 94.42
C GLU A 1100 -70.11 65.03 92.99
N ARG A 1101 -70.74 64.80 91.81
CA ARG A 1101 -71.60 63.71 91.26
C ARG A 1101 -71.79 63.89 89.72
N GLN A 1102 -71.91 62.78 88.94
CA GLN A 1102 -72.58 62.70 87.59
C GLN A 1102 -71.96 63.48 86.39
N ALA A 1103 -72.17 63.17 85.09
CA ALA A 1103 -72.63 61.96 84.35
C ALA A 1103 -72.44 62.11 82.80
N SER A 1104 -72.91 61.12 82.01
CA SER A 1104 -73.25 61.12 80.55
C SER A 1104 -72.11 61.05 79.49
N SER A 1105 -72.26 60.39 78.31
CA SER A 1105 -73.26 59.42 77.80
C SER A 1105 -72.86 58.74 76.46
N ASN A 1106 -73.42 57.53 76.19
CA ASN A 1106 -74.01 57.00 74.92
C ASN A 1106 -73.21 57.10 73.57
N GLN A 1107 -72.94 55.99 72.84
CA GLN A 1107 -73.82 55.17 71.94
C GLN A 1107 -74.25 55.86 70.60
N PRO A 1108 -74.68 55.13 69.53
CA PRO A 1108 -74.29 53.79 69.01
C PRO A 1108 -74.33 53.67 67.44
N ALA A 1109 -74.22 52.44 66.91
CA ALA A 1109 -74.91 51.88 65.70
C ALA A 1109 -74.57 52.43 64.27
N GLU A 1110 -74.38 51.59 63.22
CA GLU A 1110 -75.37 51.02 62.25
C GLU A 1110 -76.03 52.04 61.28
N SER A 1111 -76.49 51.72 60.06
CA SER A 1111 -76.25 50.60 59.09
C SER A 1111 -76.84 50.99 57.71
N ASP A 1112 -76.69 50.11 56.71
CA ASP A 1112 -77.29 50.10 55.35
C ASP A 1112 -78.33 51.17 54.94
N ASN A 1113 -78.15 51.74 53.73
CA ASN A 1113 -78.81 51.19 52.53
C ASN A 1113 -78.31 51.80 51.19
N ALA A 1114 -78.47 51.06 50.10
CA ALA A 1114 -78.23 51.50 48.72
C ALA A 1114 -79.49 52.20 48.11
N PRO A 1115 -79.42 52.81 46.92
CA PRO A 1115 -79.61 51.99 45.71
C PRO A 1115 -78.84 52.42 44.43
N ILE A 1116 -78.37 51.40 43.69
CA ILE A 1116 -78.49 51.19 42.23
C ILE A 1116 -78.51 52.44 41.31
N GLU A 1117 -77.49 52.58 40.46
CA GLU A 1117 -77.68 52.98 39.05
C GLU A 1117 -76.67 52.27 38.14
N GLY A 1118 -77.15 51.40 37.26
CA GLY A 1118 -76.30 50.47 36.49
C GLY A 1118 -76.14 50.84 35.01
N SER A 1119 -74.96 51.33 34.64
CA SER A 1119 -74.52 51.37 33.22
C SER A 1119 -73.00 51.49 33.02
N VAL A 1120 -72.23 51.95 34.02
CA VAL A 1120 -70.80 52.27 33.84
C VAL A 1120 -69.88 51.07 34.12
N GLU A 1121 -70.27 50.20 35.06
CA GLU A 1121 -69.47 49.03 35.46
C GLU A 1121 -69.25 48.04 34.32
N THR A 1122 -70.25 47.82 33.45
CA THR A 1122 -70.12 46.90 32.31
C THR A 1122 -69.14 47.42 31.24
N SER A 1123 -69.09 48.73 31.00
CA SER A 1123 -68.05 49.35 30.16
C SER A 1123 -66.68 49.26 30.82
N HIS A 1124 -66.56 49.60 32.10
CA HIS A 1124 -65.28 49.58 32.82
C HIS A 1124 -64.72 48.16 32.99
N LEU A 1125 -65.58 47.15 33.15
CA LEU A 1125 -65.20 45.74 33.16
C LEU A 1125 -64.81 45.23 31.77
N LEU A 1126 -65.47 45.68 30.69
CA LEU A 1126 -65.05 45.35 29.33
C LEU A 1126 -63.69 45.99 29.00
N GLU A 1127 -63.47 47.24 29.39
CA GLU A 1127 -62.20 47.95 29.21
C GLU A 1127 -61.09 47.33 30.06
N GLN A 1128 -61.36 46.93 31.31
CA GLN A 1128 -60.43 46.13 32.12
C GLN A 1128 -60.17 44.74 31.52
N ILE A 1129 -61.17 44.07 30.94
CA ILE A 1129 -60.98 42.76 30.27
C ILE A 1129 -60.19 42.93 28.97
N GLU A 1130 -60.37 44.01 28.22
CA GLU A 1130 -59.58 44.35 27.02
C GLU A 1130 -58.14 44.70 27.40
N ALA A 1131 -57.93 45.50 28.46
CA ALA A 1131 -56.64 45.82 29.02
C ALA A 1131 -55.92 44.58 29.58
N LEU A 1132 -56.62 43.71 30.32
CA LEU A 1132 -56.09 42.42 30.80
C LEU A 1132 -55.83 41.44 29.64
N ARG A 1133 -56.62 41.47 28.56
CA ARG A 1133 -56.28 40.76 27.32
C ARG A 1133 -55.11 41.41 26.60
N GLY A 1134 -54.89 42.71 26.77
CA GLY A 1134 -53.70 43.43 26.33
C GLY A 1134 -52.46 42.97 27.07
N THR A 1135 -52.46 43.01 28.41
CA THR A 1135 -51.34 42.56 29.24
C THR A 1135 -51.13 41.05 29.15
N VAL A 1136 -52.17 40.21 29.05
CA VAL A 1136 -52.01 38.76 28.82
C VAL A 1136 -51.52 38.46 27.39
N ARG A 1137 -51.85 39.28 26.37
CA ARG A 1137 -51.22 39.16 25.04
C ARG A 1137 -49.75 39.60 25.10
N PHE A 1138 -49.45 40.73 25.73
CA PHE A 1138 -48.09 41.22 25.94
C PHE A 1138 -47.25 40.17 26.70
N LEU A 1139 -47.68 39.72 27.87
CA LEU A 1139 -47.02 38.70 28.68
C LEU A 1139 -46.94 37.34 27.97
N ARG A 1140 -47.88 36.96 27.09
CA ARG A 1140 -47.71 35.77 26.23
C ARG A 1140 -46.70 35.97 25.12
N THR A 1141 -46.62 37.16 24.54
CA THR A 1141 -45.61 37.52 23.54
C THR A 1141 -44.23 37.56 24.19
N GLU A 1142 -44.11 38.20 25.35
CA GLU A 1142 -42.91 38.26 26.19
C GLU A 1142 -42.49 36.86 26.65
N ASN A 1143 -43.40 36.04 27.20
CA ASN A 1143 -43.08 34.68 27.62
C ASN A 1143 -42.77 33.75 26.43
N SER A 1144 -43.34 34.01 25.25
CA SER A 1144 -42.98 33.32 24.00
C SER A 1144 -41.66 33.82 23.41
N TYR A 1145 -41.28 35.07 23.64
CA TYR A 1145 -39.99 35.65 23.25
C TYR A 1145 -38.89 35.15 24.17
N LEU A 1146 -39.14 35.06 25.48
CA LEU A 1146 -38.24 34.52 26.50
C LEU A 1146 -38.08 32.99 26.39
N LYS A 1147 -39.16 32.21 26.25
CA LYS A 1147 -39.05 30.76 25.93
C LYS A 1147 -38.50 30.51 24.54
N GLY A 1148 -38.78 31.41 23.60
CA GLY A 1148 -38.14 31.43 22.30
C GLY A 1148 -36.71 31.96 22.35
N GLN A 1149 -36.20 32.50 23.47
CA GLN A 1149 -34.93 33.22 23.51
C GLN A 1149 -33.76 32.26 23.43
N ASP A 1150 -33.84 31.10 24.08
CA ASP A 1150 -32.81 30.07 23.97
C ASP A 1150 -32.85 29.40 22.60
N LEU A 1151 -34.04 29.20 22.00
CA LEU A 1151 -34.14 28.81 20.59
C LEU A 1151 -33.60 29.89 19.65
N LEU A 1152 -33.74 31.18 19.99
CA LEU A 1152 -33.15 32.29 19.24
C LEU A 1152 -31.63 32.32 19.39
N LYS A 1153 -31.10 32.04 20.59
CA LYS A 1153 -29.66 31.87 20.84
C LYS A 1153 -29.12 30.66 20.08
N GLU A 1154 -29.82 29.54 20.04
CA GLU A 1154 -29.45 28.39 19.20
C GLU A 1154 -29.44 28.77 17.72
N ILE A 1155 -30.48 29.45 17.21
CA ILE A 1155 -30.54 29.93 15.82
C ILE A 1155 -29.45 30.99 15.51
N GLN A 1156 -29.00 31.75 16.51
CA GLN A 1156 -27.91 32.73 16.38
C GLN A 1156 -26.50 32.16 16.64
N ALA A 1157 -26.41 31.00 17.30
CA ALA A 1157 -25.17 30.25 17.54
C ALA A 1157 -24.92 29.18 16.46
N LEU A 1158 -25.97 28.73 15.75
CA LEU A 1158 -25.83 28.12 14.44
C LEU A 1158 -25.10 29.09 13.51
N PRO A 1159 -24.10 28.63 12.72
CA PRO A 1159 -23.45 29.48 11.74
C PRO A 1159 -24.49 30.09 10.79
N PRO A 1160 -24.42 31.39 10.46
CA PRO A 1160 -25.34 32.00 9.52
C PRO A 1160 -25.23 31.25 8.19
N LEU A 1161 -26.38 30.75 7.70
CA LEU A 1161 -26.45 30.08 6.40
C LEU A 1161 -25.82 30.99 5.34
N PRO A 1162 -24.78 30.54 4.61
CA PRO A 1162 -24.21 31.33 3.53
C PRO A 1162 -25.31 31.76 2.58
N GLU A 1163 -25.40 33.06 2.27
CA GLU A 1163 -26.35 33.51 1.26
C GLU A 1163 -26.10 32.68 -0.02
N PRO A 1164 -27.14 32.08 -0.62
CA PRO A 1164 -26.98 31.39 -1.88
C PRO A 1164 -26.57 32.43 -2.91
N VAL A 1165 -25.27 32.47 -3.23
CA VAL A 1165 -24.67 33.40 -4.18
C VAL A 1165 -25.51 33.33 -5.45
N ARG A 1166 -26.31 34.39 -5.67
CA ARG A 1166 -27.20 34.45 -6.83
C ARG A 1166 -26.31 34.41 -8.05
N LEU A 1167 -26.29 33.25 -8.71
CA LEU A 1167 -25.63 33.08 -10.00
C LEU A 1167 -26.13 34.22 -10.88
N PRO A 1168 -25.25 35.12 -11.37
CA PRO A 1168 -25.67 36.12 -12.33
C PRO A 1168 -26.29 35.36 -13.50
N PRO A 1169 -27.48 35.76 -13.98
CA PRO A 1169 -28.23 34.99 -14.96
C PRO A 1169 -27.33 34.69 -16.16
N THR A 1170 -27.35 33.43 -16.60
CA THR A 1170 -26.50 32.96 -17.69
C THR A 1170 -26.67 33.88 -18.89
N PRO A 1171 -25.61 34.55 -19.38
CA PRO A 1171 -25.70 35.33 -20.60
C PRO A 1171 -26.23 34.43 -21.73
N PRO A 1172 -27.09 34.94 -22.63
CA PRO A 1172 -27.61 34.14 -23.74
C PRO A 1172 -26.45 33.59 -24.58
N LEU A 1173 -26.62 32.38 -25.08
CA LEU A 1173 -25.66 31.71 -25.96
C LEU A 1173 -25.65 32.37 -27.34
N ASP A 1174 -24.85 33.41 -27.51
CA ASP A 1174 -24.56 33.97 -28.84
C ASP A 1174 -23.54 33.07 -29.58
N PRO A 1175 -23.78 32.71 -30.85
CA PRO A 1175 -22.98 31.70 -31.53
C PRO A 1175 -21.72 32.28 -32.19
N SER A 1176 -20.59 31.62 -31.95
CA SER A 1176 -19.45 31.48 -32.86
C SER A 1176 -19.05 32.69 -33.74
N THR A 1177 -18.13 33.53 -33.26
CA THR A 1177 -17.26 34.34 -34.13
C THR A 1177 -15.79 34.01 -33.89
N LEU A 1178 -15.12 33.56 -34.95
CA LEU A 1178 -13.66 33.47 -35.01
C LEU A 1178 -13.06 34.88 -35.13
N SER A 1179 -12.06 35.21 -34.32
CA SER A 1179 -11.07 36.23 -34.69
C SER A 1179 -9.77 36.03 -33.91
N ASP A 1180 -8.68 35.78 -34.63
CA ASP A 1180 -7.37 36.25 -34.19
C ASP A 1180 -7.34 37.78 -34.30
N SER A 1181 -6.65 38.45 -33.39
CA SER A 1181 -6.05 39.79 -33.53
C SER A 1181 -5.11 40.02 -32.35
N GLU A 1182 -3.90 40.50 -32.62
CA GLU A 1182 -2.93 40.91 -31.60
C GLU A 1182 -3.03 42.42 -31.31
N GLU A 1183 -2.23 42.89 -30.34
CA GLU A 1183 -1.96 44.30 -30.01
C GLU A 1183 -3.10 45.17 -29.45
N SER A 1184 -3.03 45.43 -28.14
CA SER A 1184 -3.40 46.72 -27.53
C SER A 1184 -2.70 46.88 -26.18
N ASP A 1185 -1.55 47.54 -26.14
CA ASP A 1185 -0.92 48.00 -24.89
C ASP A 1185 -1.67 49.23 -24.35
N SER A 1186 -2.01 49.24 -23.06
CA SER A 1186 -2.53 50.42 -22.37
C SER A 1186 -2.27 50.36 -20.85
N ASP A 1187 -1.27 51.09 -20.38
CA ASP A 1187 -0.94 51.23 -18.95
C ASP A 1187 -2.02 52.01 -18.18
N LEU A 1188 -2.74 51.33 -17.27
CA LEU A 1188 -3.35 51.96 -16.09
C LEU A 1188 -3.33 50.99 -14.89
N PRO A 1189 -2.64 51.32 -13.78
CA PRO A 1189 -2.55 50.45 -12.61
C PRO A 1189 -3.77 50.63 -11.68
N VAL A 1190 -4.86 49.92 -11.96
CA VAL A 1190 -5.94 49.70 -10.99
C VAL A 1190 -6.08 48.20 -10.77
N SER A 1191 -5.45 47.68 -9.71
CA SER A 1191 -5.62 46.29 -9.30
C SER A 1191 -7.05 46.06 -8.79
N PRO A 1192 -7.89 45.24 -9.46
CA PRO A 1192 -9.17 44.84 -8.89
C PRO A 1192 -8.92 43.96 -7.65
N PRO A 1193 -9.89 43.85 -6.72
CA PRO A 1193 -9.75 43.01 -5.55
C PRO A 1193 -9.47 41.55 -5.95
N LEU A 1194 -8.51 40.94 -5.26
CA LEU A 1194 -8.15 39.52 -5.42
C LEU A 1194 -9.41 38.67 -5.19
N THR A 1195 -9.82 37.96 -6.24
CA THR A 1195 -11.01 37.11 -6.23
C THR A 1195 -10.65 35.78 -6.86
N ILE A 1196 -11.21 34.69 -6.34
CA ILE A 1196 -10.94 33.32 -6.82
C ILE A 1196 -11.15 33.22 -8.35
N ARG A 1197 -12.10 33.98 -8.91
CA ARG A 1197 -12.38 34.04 -10.35
C ARG A 1197 -11.28 34.74 -11.17
N SER A 1198 -10.67 35.82 -10.67
CA SER A 1198 -9.54 36.48 -11.36
C SER A 1198 -8.29 35.62 -11.29
N LEU A 1199 -8.02 35.01 -10.13
CA LEU A 1199 -6.89 34.09 -9.98
C LEU A 1199 -7.07 32.84 -10.87
N ALA A 1200 -8.26 32.24 -10.90
CA ALA A 1200 -8.54 31.09 -11.78
C ALA A 1200 -8.45 31.42 -13.28
N THR A 1201 -8.73 32.65 -13.71
CA THR A 1201 -8.50 33.07 -15.11
C THR A 1201 -7.03 33.30 -15.41
N GLU A 1202 -6.27 33.91 -14.49
CA GLU A 1202 -4.82 34.04 -14.63
C GLU A 1202 -4.12 32.68 -14.66
N THR A 1203 -4.51 31.73 -13.80
CA THR A 1203 -4.00 30.34 -13.79
C THR A 1203 -4.27 29.65 -15.13
N LYS A 1204 -5.46 29.78 -15.70
CA LYS A 1204 -5.80 29.17 -17.01
C LYS A 1204 -4.96 29.77 -18.15
N MET A 1205 -4.76 31.08 -18.16
CA MET A 1205 -3.91 31.76 -19.15
C MET A 1205 -2.44 31.32 -19.00
N LEU A 1206 -1.92 31.30 -17.78
CA LEU A 1206 -0.54 30.91 -17.49
C LEU A 1206 -0.27 29.43 -17.78
N TYR A 1207 -1.25 28.56 -17.50
CA TYR A 1207 -1.20 27.14 -17.87
C TYR A 1207 -1.15 26.96 -19.40
N ARG A 1208 -1.92 27.75 -20.16
CA ARG A 1208 -1.84 27.77 -21.63
C ARG A 1208 -0.47 28.27 -22.12
N ASP A 1209 0.09 29.31 -21.50
CA ASP A 1209 1.44 29.81 -21.83
C ASP A 1209 2.52 28.73 -21.58
N VAL A 1210 2.46 28.04 -20.44
CA VAL A 1210 3.39 26.97 -20.08
C VAL A 1210 3.26 25.76 -21.02
N ILE A 1211 2.03 25.35 -21.37
CA ILE A 1211 1.80 24.30 -22.39
C ILE A 1211 2.34 24.74 -23.75
N LYS A 1212 2.11 25.99 -24.17
CA LYS A 1212 2.64 26.51 -25.45
C LYS A 1212 4.17 26.52 -25.46
N PHE A 1213 4.81 26.78 -24.32
CA PHE A 1213 6.28 26.74 -24.18
C PHE A 1213 6.85 25.30 -24.19
N SER A 1214 6.20 24.35 -23.50
CA SER A 1214 6.65 22.96 -23.45
C SER A 1214 6.41 22.20 -24.76
N SER A 1215 5.25 22.40 -25.40
CA SER A 1215 4.89 21.80 -26.69
C SER A 1215 5.63 22.39 -27.89
N SER A 1216 6.36 23.49 -27.74
CA SER A 1216 7.21 24.08 -28.78
C SER A 1216 8.71 23.97 -28.46
N PRO A 1217 9.32 22.77 -28.54
CA PRO A 1217 10.76 22.58 -28.39
C PRO A 1217 11.51 23.23 -29.58
N ARG A 1218 11.90 24.50 -29.42
CA ARG A 1218 12.77 25.18 -30.39
C ARG A 1218 14.18 24.58 -30.34
N VAL A 1219 14.49 23.74 -31.32
CA VAL A 1219 15.87 23.36 -31.65
C VAL A 1219 16.62 24.63 -32.07
N VAL A 1220 17.89 24.74 -31.66
CA VAL A 1220 18.74 25.89 -32.00
C VAL A 1220 19.12 25.82 -33.48
N ASP A 1221 18.78 26.84 -34.26
CA ASP A 1221 19.07 26.83 -35.70
C ASP A 1221 20.54 27.17 -35.96
N LEU A 1222 21.25 26.24 -36.60
CA LEU A 1222 22.64 26.38 -37.01
C LEU A 1222 22.79 26.71 -38.51
N SER A 1223 21.69 26.79 -39.26
CA SER A 1223 21.70 26.94 -40.73
C SER A 1223 22.45 28.19 -41.18
N ALA A 1224 22.21 29.33 -40.54
CA ALA A 1224 22.92 30.58 -40.81
C ALA A 1224 24.43 30.49 -40.50
N LEU A 1225 24.83 29.71 -39.50
CA LEU A 1225 26.23 29.49 -39.13
C LEU A 1225 26.92 28.53 -40.10
N HIS A 1226 26.23 27.49 -40.55
CA HIS A 1226 26.74 26.52 -41.52
C HIS A 1226 26.87 27.13 -42.92
N ALA A 1227 25.88 27.91 -43.37
CA ALA A 1227 25.96 28.65 -44.63
C ALA A 1227 27.18 29.58 -44.67
N LYS A 1228 27.41 30.37 -43.61
CA LYS A 1228 28.58 31.26 -43.54
C LYS A 1228 29.92 30.55 -43.35
N ARG A 1229 29.93 29.31 -42.85
CA ARG A 1229 31.14 28.47 -42.86
C ARG A 1229 31.49 28.05 -44.29
N ALA A 1230 30.52 27.56 -45.06
CA ALA A 1230 30.70 27.20 -46.47
C ALA A 1230 31.13 28.41 -47.34
N GLU A 1231 30.53 29.59 -47.13
CA GLU A 1231 31.00 30.83 -47.79
C GLU A 1231 32.47 31.16 -47.44
N GLY A 1232 32.87 30.99 -46.17
CA GLY A 1232 34.22 31.28 -45.70
C GLY A 1232 35.29 30.35 -46.28
N GLU A 1233 34.99 29.05 -46.36
CA GLU A 1233 35.89 28.04 -46.95
C GLU A 1233 36.16 28.32 -48.44
N SER A 1234 35.18 28.85 -49.18
CA SER A 1234 35.35 29.23 -50.60
C SER A 1234 36.32 30.40 -50.86
N LYS A 1235 36.70 31.18 -49.83
CA LYS A 1235 37.43 32.46 -49.97
C LYS A 1235 38.69 32.60 -49.12
N GLY A 1236 39.12 31.53 -48.44
CA GLY A 1236 40.47 31.44 -47.85
C GLY A 1236 40.81 32.47 -46.76
N LYS A 1237 39.82 33.12 -46.15
CA LYS A 1237 40.02 34.07 -45.03
C LYS A 1237 39.19 33.68 -43.82
N THR A 1238 39.87 33.40 -42.71
CA THR A 1238 39.30 33.00 -41.41
C THR A 1238 38.66 34.15 -40.62
N THR A 1239 38.13 35.17 -41.30
CA THR A 1239 37.41 36.28 -40.68
C THR A 1239 36.00 35.85 -40.30
N ARG A 1240 35.71 35.85 -38.99
CA ARG A 1240 34.42 35.46 -38.39
C ARG A 1240 33.28 36.34 -38.92
N GLY A 1241 32.54 35.84 -39.92
CA GLY A 1241 31.55 36.63 -40.65
C GLY A 1241 30.43 37.17 -39.77
N TRP A 1242 30.05 38.45 -39.99
CA TRP A 1242 28.97 39.11 -39.25
C TRP A 1242 27.64 38.36 -39.41
N MET A 1243 26.92 38.23 -38.31
CA MET A 1243 25.69 37.45 -38.15
C MET A 1243 24.73 38.26 -37.28
N ARG A 1244 23.42 38.24 -37.58
CA ARG A 1244 22.45 39.04 -36.81
C ARG A 1244 22.32 38.47 -35.40
N ARG A 1245 22.09 39.31 -34.40
CA ARG A 1245 22.12 38.90 -32.98
C ARG A 1245 21.17 37.73 -32.68
N LYS A 1246 19.96 37.71 -33.26
CA LYS A 1246 18.95 36.64 -33.11
C LYS A 1246 19.37 35.31 -33.74
N ASP A 1247 20.31 35.33 -34.66
CA ASP A 1247 20.77 34.15 -35.41
C ASP A 1247 21.97 33.47 -34.71
N LEU A 1248 22.50 34.05 -33.61
CA LEU A 1248 23.56 33.44 -32.83
C LEU A 1248 22.99 32.29 -31.96
N PRO A 1249 23.54 31.06 -32.04
CA PRO A 1249 23.08 29.91 -31.26
C PRO A 1249 23.02 30.18 -29.74
N ALA A 1250 24.01 30.90 -29.19
CA ALA A 1250 24.04 31.27 -27.79
C ALA A 1250 22.93 32.28 -27.39
N GLN A 1251 22.55 33.19 -28.29
CA GLN A 1251 21.46 34.14 -28.05
C GLN A 1251 20.11 33.42 -28.07
N GLN A 1252 19.87 32.49 -29.00
CA GLN A 1252 18.64 31.70 -29.06
C GLN A 1252 18.42 30.86 -27.80
N VAL A 1253 19.48 30.22 -27.29
CA VAL A 1253 19.44 29.48 -26.00
C VAL A 1253 19.18 30.43 -24.83
N MET A 1254 19.82 31.60 -24.81
CA MET A 1254 19.62 32.60 -23.76
C MET A 1254 18.19 33.16 -23.75
N GLU A 1255 17.62 33.45 -24.91
CA GLU A 1255 16.23 33.94 -25.04
C GLU A 1255 15.24 32.88 -24.55
N ARG A 1256 15.36 31.62 -24.98
CA ARG A 1256 14.50 30.53 -24.47
C ARG A 1256 14.66 30.31 -22.95
N LYS A 1257 15.86 30.50 -22.40
CA LYS A 1257 16.11 30.43 -20.94
C LYS A 1257 15.45 31.59 -20.18
N MET A 1258 15.51 32.81 -20.72
CA MET A 1258 14.83 33.97 -20.13
C MET A 1258 13.29 33.85 -20.22
N GLU A 1259 12.74 33.27 -21.29
CA GLU A 1259 11.31 32.93 -21.39
C GLU A 1259 10.90 31.94 -20.28
N ALA A 1260 11.66 30.86 -20.07
CA ALA A 1260 11.42 29.89 -19.01
C ALA A 1260 11.48 30.53 -17.61
N GLU A 1261 12.50 31.36 -17.33
CA GLU A 1261 12.61 32.08 -16.06
C GLU A 1261 11.48 33.10 -15.85
N ARG A 1262 11.03 33.79 -16.91
CA ARG A 1262 9.89 34.72 -16.84
C ARG A 1262 8.59 33.99 -16.53
N LEU A 1263 8.34 32.83 -17.15
CA LEU A 1263 7.19 31.99 -16.83
C LEU A 1263 7.27 31.42 -15.41
N SER A 1264 8.44 30.91 -14.99
CA SER A 1264 8.65 30.42 -13.62
C SER A 1264 8.38 31.48 -12.56
N ARG A 1265 8.84 32.73 -12.77
CA ARG A 1265 8.53 33.85 -11.86
C ARG A 1265 7.04 34.22 -11.85
N ARG A 1266 6.34 34.14 -12.99
CA ARG A 1266 4.87 34.33 -13.04
C ARG A 1266 4.12 33.22 -12.30
N VAL A 1267 4.54 31.95 -12.46
CA VAL A 1267 3.96 30.80 -11.73
C VAL A 1267 4.16 30.97 -10.24
N LYS A 1268 5.39 31.25 -9.79
CA LYS A 1268 5.64 31.48 -8.37
C LYS A 1268 4.87 32.69 -7.83
N GLY A 1269 4.93 33.84 -8.50
CA GLY A 1269 4.20 35.03 -8.05
C GLY A 1269 2.67 34.87 -8.03
N LEU A 1270 2.10 33.99 -8.85
CA LEU A 1270 0.69 33.60 -8.79
C LEU A 1270 0.44 32.65 -7.61
N MET A 1271 1.30 31.66 -7.38
CA MET A 1271 1.24 30.75 -6.24
C MET A 1271 1.35 31.50 -4.91
N ASP A 1272 2.29 32.44 -4.79
CA ASP A 1272 2.48 33.31 -3.62
C ASP A 1272 1.22 34.16 -3.35
N ARG A 1273 0.49 34.61 -4.40
CA ARG A 1273 -0.81 35.29 -4.26
C ARG A 1273 -1.97 34.34 -3.96
N ALA A 1274 -1.89 33.08 -4.36
CA ALA A 1274 -2.88 32.06 -4.09
C ALA A 1274 -2.81 31.54 -2.64
N SER A 1275 -1.63 31.58 -2.01
CA SER A 1275 -1.43 31.28 -0.58
C SER A 1275 -1.73 32.45 0.37
N VAL A 1276 -2.26 33.56 -0.15
CA VAL A 1276 -2.69 34.76 0.61
C VAL A 1276 -4.23 34.93 0.55
N LEU A 1277 -4.92 34.00 -0.12
CA LEU A 1277 -6.38 33.83 -0.17
C LEU A 1277 -6.78 32.55 0.57
#